data_AF-A0A1T4LFE1-F1
#
_entry.id   AF-A0A1T4LFE1-F1
#
_cell.length_a   1.000
_cell.length_b   1.000
_cell.length_c   1.000
_cell.angle_alpha   90.00
_cell.angle_beta   90.00
_cell.angle_gamma   90.00
#
_symmetry.space_group_name_H-M   'P 1'
#
loop_
_entity.id
_entity.type
_entity.pdbx_description
1 polymer ?
#
loop_
_entity_poly.entity_id
_entity_poly.type
_entity_poly.pdbx_seq_one_letter_code
_entity_poly.pdbx_strand_id
1 'polypeptide(L)'
;MTASTHDPLAWAWLGTIFLLFGEIAALISLPNLTRVVIVSTVAELGYVLMGLGLGGAVGDTGAVMHIGYQLLMRGLVVVAGWYLIRRTASSNLNDLAGSGYRMPFAATLFGFGMFSVMGLSPFKGSFSKFLILYEAIEQGQWVMAAVGTVASIVAAAYYILVIQKVCFEHPGKRIELHAAPSFAIPAAVALAVATIVVSLWPHPFQHLAEEIVGVAGSATVPEFESPWEWLVMVPYVGGFLIYGIGRYSAAWRDRAAVCLAVATVAMTAFYDGLDPASRLFALLFAGIACVMVVYSVGAMARAEWANRYYFFVFLMIGSMLGLTTAHELGNFYVFWELMTWTSYFLVIHNQSQKALKAGFLYFIMCAGGAYVMHYGILLVHVELGTFEFGEIAQRVSSLSPLAGLVTAACFFVGFAVKAGLFPLHSWLPAAYPQAPSAASGPLSGILSKAGVFGMVKVLYVVFGVGALSSFSIQGFDITHLMLVLGCVTILYGEGQALFQTELKRMLAYSSLAQLGEIIAILGIGTALATDAALLHVTNHAIMKTLLFYAAGAFILRTGLRHIDDFAGLGRVMPVSAGAYALASFAIMGLPPFSGFTSKFLMIYAAAHAGHVLVAAIMLLGGIIGVVYYTRVVAVLFYHPYKGDAAVREAPATMLTAICVLAGAIVLGGIAPGYQLDLVARVGDLVASRGGLAMAELPNLVTHWPLPASIAMVGAIAVLLTGTRSVKWAGRLAVSVLLAALVAVLFDAGRMDLLSFCFAILIAGVGALNMMHTTAYLAHSHSQARFFAAFTVMIAGLLGMTAAKDIFTFFAFWELMSSWALWAAIVHEETVAARREGFKYFLFNSIGAAFLFLGVALAAAQAGTFQLTDMGAALAALPAIKVAPAVALIFLGFVMKAAMLPVRIDYQMHPALAPTPVSGYISAVLLKAGPWGVLKFFVLFGGAAFFSKFGGTFDGQPLFMEAISVIAGVTIVYAGAMAVLQNGIKLLLIYSTVCQLGYVLMALSFGTSLGVAGGLMYFVNHMLLKDSLFLVAGAIMVQGHATMLDELGGLGRRMPITFGVFLFAGLSLAGIPPLNGFASKWMVFEAAFQSGHWLLGSMAMISSLFTLAAVLKFAHAAFLGAPSEKSLQASEAPLAMLVPMLVLTGASVAVGVMPGLLLVPIAAIQADLGMVPIEATLAGPLPGAGGWSPGLMSVLMLVLTLLTMPWLRLGRGAGVVKTPVHECGAEELSAATTRVGAGNLYEAPSALIRRTLIPSGLIPAKKLKGR
;
A
#
# COMPACT_ATOMS: atom_id res chain seq x y z
N MET A 1 -37.13 66.63 -4.49
CA MET A 1 -35.93 67.41 -4.88
C MET A 1 -35.21 66.66 -5.97
N THR A 2 -34.91 67.39 -7.04
CA THR A 2 -34.22 66.98 -8.26
C THR A 2 -32.79 66.48 -8.02
N ALA A 3 -32.44 65.39 -8.70
CA ALA A 3 -31.09 64.93 -9.09
C ALA A 3 -29.90 65.30 -8.17
N SER A 4 -29.41 64.32 -7.41
CA SER A 4 -27.96 64.20 -7.17
C SER A 4 -27.40 63.04 -8.00
N THR A 5 -26.36 63.38 -8.73
CA THR A 5 -25.62 62.62 -9.74
C THR A 5 -24.67 61.61 -9.09
N HIS A 6 -25.21 60.60 -8.41
CA HIS A 6 -24.38 59.51 -7.90
C HIS A 6 -24.84 58.21 -8.52
N ASP A 7 -24.00 57.68 -9.41
CA ASP A 7 -24.13 56.33 -9.96
C ASP A 7 -24.14 55.32 -8.78
N PRO A 8 -25.26 54.62 -8.51
CA PRO A 8 -25.35 53.63 -7.43
C PRO A 8 -24.22 52.58 -7.52
N LEU A 9 -23.83 52.22 -8.74
CA LEU A 9 -22.76 51.26 -8.99
C LEU A 9 -21.39 51.81 -8.57
N ALA A 10 -21.19 53.13 -8.61
CA ALA A 10 -19.97 53.75 -8.09
C ALA A 10 -19.86 53.60 -6.56
N TRP A 11 -20.99 53.62 -5.84
CA TRP A 11 -21.01 53.30 -4.41
C TRP A 11 -20.69 51.83 -4.16
N ALA A 12 -21.17 50.91 -5.00
CA ALA A 12 -20.85 49.49 -4.88
C ALA A 12 -19.35 49.21 -5.12
N TRP A 13 -18.75 49.83 -6.14
CA TRP A 13 -17.31 49.76 -6.39
C TRP A 13 -16.48 50.39 -5.27
N LEU A 14 -16.91 51.56 -4.77
CA LEU A 14 -16.26 52.21 -3.64
C LEU A 14 -16.31 51.31 -2.40
N GLY A 15 -17.48 50.72 -2.12
CA GLY A 15 -17.65 49.72 -1.06
C GLY A 15 -16.74 48.50 -1.22
N THR A 16 -16.65 47.96 -2.43
CA THR A 16 -15.79 46.81 -2.78
C THR A 16 -14.31 47.09 -2.54
N ILE A 17 -13.82 48.25 -3.00
CA ILE A 17 -12.44 48.69 -2.79
C ILE A 17 -12.20 48.91 -1.30
N PHE A 18 -13.11 49.62 -0.63
CA PHE A 18 -13.00 49.94 0.78
C PHE A 18 -12.96 48.67 1.66
N LEU A 19 -13.75 47.66 1.30
CA LEU A 19 -13.76 46.35 1.94
C LEU A 19 -12.39 45.67 1.82
N LEU A 20 -11.86 45.48 0.61
CA LEU A 20 -10.59 44.75 0.42
C LEU A 20 -9.42 45.46 1.10
N PHE A 21 -9.25 46.77 0.87
CA PHE A 21 -8.16 47.53 1.48
C PHE A 21 -8.34 47.65 3.00
N GLY A 22 -9.58 47.76 3.48
CA GLY A 22 -9.91 47.79 4.90
C GLY A 22 -9.52 46.49 5.61
N GLU A 23 -9.85 45.33 5.03
CA GLU A 23 -9.49 44.02 5.59
C GLU A 23 -7.97 43.79 5.59
N ILE A 24 -7.27 44.22 4.52
CA ILE A 24 -5.80 44.18 4.47
C ILE A 24 -5.19 45.12 5.52
N ALA A 25 -5.74 46.32 5.70
CA ALA A 25 -5.28 47.26 6.72
C ALA A 25 -5.52 46.74 8.15
N ALA A 26 -6.63 46.01 8.37
CA ALA A 26 -6.90 45.33 9.63
C ALA A 26 -5.85 44.24 9.91
N LEU A 27 -5.50 43.44 8.90
CA LEU A 27 -4.44 42.43 8.99
C LEU A 27 -3.07 43.06 9.33
N ILE A 28 -2.70 44.16 8.68
CA ILE A 28 -1.44 44.88 8.96
C ILE A 28 -1.43 45.46 10.39
N SER A 29 -2.61 45.81 10.92
CA SER A 29 -2.79 46.37 12.26
C SER A 29 -2.73 45.34 13.39
N LEU A 30 -2.52 44.05 13.08
CA LEU A 30 -2.48 42.91 14.01
C LEU A 30 -1.72 43.12 15.34
N PRO A 31 -0.64 43.92 15.45
CA PRO A 31 0.00 44.11 16.75
C PRO A 31 -0.88 44.77 17.83
N ASN A 32 -1.95 45.48 17.45
CA ASN A 32 -2.80 46.25 18.36
C ASN A 32 -4.29 45.91 18.19
N LEU A 33 -4.89 45.28 19.20
CA LEU A 33 -6.28 44.81 19.15
C LEU A 33 -7.28 45.94 18.88
N THR A 34 -7.12 47.09 19.53
CA THR A 34 -8.03 48.24 19.35
C THR A 34 -8.02 48.71 17.90
N ARG A 35 -6.84 48.79 17.27
CA ARG A 35 -6.73 49.18 15.86
C ARG A 35 -7.37 48.14 14.95
N VAL A 36 -7.12 46.85 15.17
CA VAL A 36 -7.74 45.77 14.37
C VAL A 36 -9.27 45.85 14.43
N VAL A 37 -9.84 46.01 15.64
CA VAL A 37 -11.30 46.08 15.81
C VAL A 37 -11.87 47.33 15.13
N ILE A 38 -11.24 48.50 15.28
CA ILE A 38 -11.71 49.73 14.63
C ILE A 38 -11.63 49.61 13.10
N VAL A 39 -10.47 49.22 12.57
CA VAL A 39 -10.23 49.16 11.12
C VAL A 39 -11.11 48.10 10.47
N SER A 40 -11.26 46.92 11.07
CA SER A 40 -12.18 45.89 10.56
C SER A 40 -13.64 46.34 10.62
N THR A 41 -14.04 47.11 11.63
CA THR A 41 -15.42 47.64 11.71
C THR A 41 -15.68 48.63 10.57
N VAL A 42 -14.71 49.46 10.25
CA VAL A 42 -14.77 50.37 9.10
C VAL A 42 -14.77 49.59 7.79
N ALA A 43 -14.00 48.51 7.67
CA ALA A 43 -13.96 47.65 6.48
C ALA A 43 -15.31 47.01 6.15
N GLU A 44 -16.04 46.51 7.16
CA GLU A 44 -17.37 45.90 6.97
C GLU A 44 -18.44 46.91 6.47
N LEU A 45 -18.23 48.24 6.64
CA LEU A 45 -19.09 49.23 5.95
C LEU A 45 -19.01 49.08 4.44
N GLY A 46 -17.92 48.51 3.91
CA GLY A 46 -17.79 48.17 2.50
C GLY A 46 -18.86 47.19 2.03
N TYR A 47 -19.26 46.20 2.84
CA TYR A 47 -20.38 45.31 2.52
C TYR A 47 -21.70 46.07 2.46
N VAL A 48 -21.94 46.99 3.40
CA VAL A 48 -23.16 47.82 3.42
C VAL A 48 -23.25 48.69 2.16
N LEU A 49 -22.16 49.38 1.82
CA LEU A 49 -22.07 50.20 0.61
C LEU A 49 -22.20 49.37 -0.67
N MET A 50 -21.65 48.16 -0.68
CA MET A 50 -21.81 47.22 -1.78
C MET A 50 -23.28 46.81 -1.94
N GLY A 51 -23.95 46.37 -0.88
CA GLY A 51 -25.36 45.97 -0.92
C GLY A 51 -26.29 47.09 -1.39
N LEU A 52 -26.18 48.28 -0.78
CA LEU A 52 -27.00 49.45 -1.14
C LEU A 52 -26.69 50.00 -2.55
N GLY A 53 -25.46 49.84 -3.02
CA GLY A 53 -25.02 50.34 -4.32
C GLY A 53 -25.44 49.45 -5.50
N LEU A 54 -25.74 48.17 -5.26
CA LEU A 54 -26.18 47.24 -6.31
C LEU A 54 -27.61 47.53 -6.81
N GLY A 55 -28.43 48.20 -5.99
CA GLY A 55 -29.75 48.70 -6.38
C GLY A 55 -30.87 47.66 -6.42
N GLY A 56 -30.66 46.50 -5.78
CA GLY A 56 -31.66 45.43 -5.67
C GLY A 56 -32.13 45.20 -4.23
N ALA A 57 -33.38 44.73 -4.10
CA ALA A 57 -34.04 44.55 -2.81
C ALA A 57 -33.34 43.50 -1.90
N VAL A 58 -32.70 42.48 -2.50
CA VAL A 58 -31.95 41.46 -1.75
C VAL A 58 -30.64 42.03 -1.23
N GLY A 59 -29.94 42.82 -2.05
CA GLY A 59 -28.76 43.59 -1.64
C GLY A 59 -29.04 44.58 -0.50
N ASP A 60 -30.14 45.33 -0.60
CA ASP A 60 -30.57 46.28 0.45
C ASP A 60 -30.93 45.56 1.75
N THR A 61 -31.69 44.46 1.66
CA THR A 61 -32.04 43.61 2.82
C THR A 61 -30.78 43.05 3.46
N GLY A 62 -29.85 42.53 2.65
CA GLY A 62 -28.55 42.07 3.09
C GLY A 62 -27.75 43.16 3.82
N ALA A 63 -27.74 44.39 3.32
CA ALA A 63 -27.05 45.52 3.94
C ALA A 63 -27.65 45.89 5.31
N VAL A 64 -28.99 45.95 5.44
CA VAL A 64 -29.68 46.21 6.71
C VAL A 64 -29.42 45.09 7.71
N MET A 65 -29.51 43.83 7.28
CA MET A 65 -29.16 42.69 8.12
C MET A 65 -27.70 42.75 8.57
N HIS A 66 -26.79 43.14 7.67
CA HIS A 66 -25.37 43.25 7.99
C HIS A 66 -25.11 44.27 9.08
N ILE A 67 -25.74 45.44 9.01
CA ILE A 67 -25.64 46.48 10.05
C ILE A 67 -26.09 45.91 11.41
N GLY A 68 -27.27 45.29 11.49
CA GLY A 68 -27.77 44.79 12.77
C GLY A 68 -26.96 43.62 13.34
N TYR A 69 -26.50 42.68 12.50
CA TYR A 69 -25.57 41.62 12.95
C TYR A 69 -24.26 42.21 13.45
N GLN A 70 -23.66 43.15 12.72
CA GLN A 70 -22.38 43.75 13.11
C GLN A 70 -22.50 44.59 14.38
N LEU A 71 -23.60 45.36 14.57
CA LEU A 71 -23.84 46.10 15.81
C LEU A 71 -23.85 45.17 17.03
N LEU A 72 -24.53 44.03 16.90
CA LEU A 72 -24.66 43.03 17.97
C LEU A 72 -23.34 42.29 18.24
N MET A 73 -22.76 41.70 17.19
CA MET A 73 -21.59 40.83 17.27
C MET A 73 -20.31 41.62 17.55
N ARG A 74 -20.10 42.77 16.91
CA ARG A 74 -18.97 43.66 17.23
C ARG A 74 -19.18 44.36 18.56
N GLY A 75 -20.42 44.66 18.94
CA GLY A 75 -20.74 45.13 20.30
C GLY A 75 -20.19 44.15 21.34
N LEU A 76 -20.42 42.85 21.16
CA LEU A 76 -19.86 41.81 22.03
C LEU A 76 -18.33 41.82 22.04
N VAL A 77 -17.70 41.87 20.87
CA VAL A 77 -16.23 41.92 20.74
C VAL A 77 -15.63 43.15 21.41
N VAL A 78 -16.26 44.33 21.24
CA VAL A 78 -15.80 45.60 21.82
C VAL A 78 -15.96 45.58 23.34
N VAL A 79 -17.11 45.16 23.87
CA VAL A 79 -17.34 45.14 25.32
C VAL A 79 -16.43 44.12 26.01
N ALA A 80 -16.35 42.89 25.47
CA ALA A 80 -15.47 41.86 26.03
C ALA A 80 -13.98 42.22 25.85
N GLY A 81 -13.60 42.73 24.68
CA GLY A 81 -12.24 43.17 24.39
C GLY A 81 -11.81 44.36 25.24
N TRP A 82 -12.69 45.33 25.47
CA TRP A 82 -12.44 46.47 26.36
C TRP A 82 -12.21 46.01 27.80
N TYR A 83 -13.01 45.06 28.29
CA TYR A 83 -12.78 44.45 29.59
C TYR A 83 -11.39 43.81 29.67
N LEU A 84 -10.99 43.03 28.66
CA LEU A 84 -9.66 42.40 28.61
C LEU A 84 -8.54 43.46 28.62
N ILE A 85 -8.63 44.48 27.76
CA ILE A 85 -7.65 45.58 27.64
C ILE A 85 -7.54 46.38 28.95
N ARG A 86 -8.66 46.65 29.63
CA ARG A 86 -8.65 47.36 30.91
C ARG A 86 -8.01 46.53 32.01
N ARG A 87 -8.30 45.23 32.05
CA ARG A 87 -7.68 44.30 33.01
C ARG A 87 -6.17 44.18 32.78
N THR A 88 -5.68 44.18 31.54
CA THR A 88 -4.24 44.07 31.22
C THR A 88 -3.52 45.41 31.09
N ALA A 89 -4.24 46.54 31.13
CA ALA A 89 -3.74 47.89 30.84
C ALA A 89 -3.00 48.04 29.49
N SER A 90 -3.23 47.15 28.53
CA SER A 90 -2.57 47.16 27.23
C SER A 90 -3.48 46.64 26.13
N SER A 91 -3.47 47.30 24.98
CA SER A 91 -4.13 46.83 23.76
C SER A 91 -3.19 46.06 22.83
N ASN A 92 -1.94 45.87 23.22
CA ASN A 92 -0.99 45.07 22.46
C ASN A 92 -1.37 43.59 22.52
N LEU A 93 -1.42 42.93 21.37
CA LEU A 93 -1.82 41.53 21.28
C LEU A 93 -0.84 40.58 21.99
N ASN A 94 0.43 40.94 22.14
CA ASN A 94 1.39 40.16 22.93
C ASN A 94 1.09 40.22 24.43
N ASP A 95 0.57 41.33 24.94
CA ASP A 95 0.22 41.50 26.36
C ASP A 95 -1.12 40.84 26.68
N LEU A 96 -2.05 40.90 25.73
CA LEU A 96 -3.34 40.19 25.79
C LEU A 96 -3.18 38.67 25.60
N ALA A 97 -2.03 38.19 25.15
CA ALA A 97 -1.78 36.77 24.97
C ALA A 97 -1.93 36.00 26.29
N GLY A 98 -2.64 34.88 26.25
CA GLY A 98 -2.95 34.09 27.45
C GLY A 98 -4.06 34.64 28.33
N SER A 99 -4.85 35.61 27.84
CA SER A 99 -6.07 36.06 28.52
C SER A 99 -7.06 34.91 28.76
N GLY A 100 -7.11 33.89 27.90
CA GLY A 100 -7.91 32.68 28.10
C GLY A 100 -7.57 31.90 29.39
N TYR A 101 -6.33 31.96 29.84
CA TYR A 101 -5.90 31.32 31.09
C TYR A 101 -6.13 32.23 32.31
N ARG A 102 -5.97 33.56 32.13
CA ARG A 102 -6.11 34.55 33.22
C ARG A 102 -7.56 34.91 33.51
N MET A 103 -8.39 34.97 32.47
CA MET A 103 -9.76 35.49 32.47
C MET A 103 -10.65 34.63 31.54
N PRO A 104 -10.82 33.33 31.84
CA PRO A 104 -11.38 32.36 30.90
C PRO A 104 -12.79 32.70 30.41
N PHE A 105 -13.64 33.22 31.29
CA PHE A 105 -15.01 33.58 30.93
C PHE A 105 -15.06 34.76 29.95
N ALA A 106 -14.34 35.85 30.25
CA ALA A 106 -14.27 37.03 29.40
C ALA A 106 -13.62 36.72 28.04
N ALA A 107 -12.54 35.93 28.03
CA ALA A 107 -11.88 35.50 26.81
C ALA A 107 -12.76 34.57 25.97
N THR A 108 -13.59 33.73 26.59
CA THR A 108 -14.56 32.88 25.88
C THR A 108 -15.65 33.72 25.21
N LEU A 109 -16.20 34.72 25.91
CA LEU A 109 -17.18 35.66 25.33
C LEU A 109 -16.56 36.47 24.17
N PHE A 110 -15.32 36.93 24.35
CA PHE A 110 -14.57 37.62 23.30
C PHE A 110 -14.33 36.71 22.09
N GLY A 111 -13.85 35.49 22.29
CA GLY A 111 -13.62 34.51 21.23
C GLY A 111 -14.90 34.14 20.49
N PHE A 112 -16.00 33.92 21.23
CA PHE A 112 -17.33 33.70 20.66
C PHE A 112 -17.78 34.88 19.79
N GLY A 113 -17.63 36.11 20.29
CA GLY A 113 -17.92 37.31 19.51
C GLY A 113 -17.08 37.40 18.24
N MET A 114 -15.77 37.12 18.33
CA MET A 114 -14.86 37.16 17.18
C MET A 114 -15.22 36.09 16.12
N PHE A 115 -15.56 34.87 16.54
CA PHE A 115 -16.08 33.85 15.62
C PHE A 115 -17.43 34.24 15.00
N SER A 116 -18.28 34.94 15.75
CA SER A 116 -19.58 35.43 15.27
C SER A 116 -19.41 36.53 14.22
N VAL A 117 -18.55 37.52 14.48
CA VAL A 117 -18.22 38.60 13.53
C VAL A 117 -17.60 38.06 12.24
N MET A 118 -16.76 37.02 12.37
CA MET A 118 -16.20 36.33 11.21
C MET A 118 -17.29 35.71 10.32
N GLY A 119 -18.47 35.41 10.87
CA GLY A 119 -19.60 34.87 10.13
C GLY A 119 -19.45 33.38 9.83
N LEU A 120 -18.92 32.56 10.74
CA LEU A 120 -18.94 31.12 10.53
C LEU A 120 -20.36 30.57 10.68
N SER A 121 -20.76 29.61 9.85
CA SER A 121 -22.07 28.93 9.85
C SER A 121 -22.81 28.72 11.20
N PRO A 122 -22.20 28.28 12.32
CA PRO A 122 -22.88 28.25 13.63
C PRO A 122 -23.37 29.64 14.13
N PHE A 123 -22.93 30.72 13.50
CA PHE A 123 -23.26 32.12 13.78
C PHE A 123 -23.76 32.76 12.47
N LYS A 124 -25.06 33.04 12.36
CA LYS A 124 -25.72 33.46 11.11
C LYS A 124 -25.34 34.87 10.62
N GLY A 125 -24.23 35.43 11.11
CA GLY A 125 -23.67 36.70 10.62
C GLY A 125 -23.10 36.62 9.20
N SER A 126 -22.80 35.42 8.69
CA SER A 126 -22.48 35.23 7.26
C SER A 126 -23.68 35.43 6.35
N PHE A 127 -24.91 35.23 6.84
CA PHE A 127 -26.11 35.28 6.01
C PHE A 127 -26.28 36.65 5.34
N SER A 128 -26.00 37.74 6.05
CA SER A 128 -26.04 39.07 5.45
C SER A 128 -24.97 39.26 4.36
N LYS A 129 -23.75 38.69 4.56
CA LYS A 129 -22.68 38.75 3.55
C LYS A 129 -23.07 37.94 2.32
N PHE A 130 -23.70 36.79 2.53
CA PHE A 130 -24.24 35.94 1.48
C PHE A 130 -25.23 36.69 0.60
N LEU A 131 -26.26 37.34 1.17
CA LEU A 131 -27.25 38.08 0.38
C LEU A 131 -26.64 39.21 -0.46
N ILE A 132 -25.65 39.92 0.09
CA ILE A 132 -24.97 40.99 -0.65
C ILE A 132 -24.12 40.42 -1.80
N LEU A 133 -23.40 39.32 -1.57
CA LEU A 133 -22.61 38.66 -2.62
C LEU A 133 -23.50 37.98 -3.67
N TYR A 134 -24.66 37.48 -3.26
CA TYR A 134 -25.69 36.92 -4.13
C TYR A 134 -26.23 37.98 -5.09
N GLU A 135 -26.70 39.12 -4.58
CA GLU A 135 -27.16 40.24 -5.40
C GLU A 135 -26.05 40.73 -6.36
N ALA A 136 -24.79 40.76 -5.91
CA ALA A 136 -23.69 41.14 -6.78
C ALA A 136 -23.54 40.20 -7.98
N ILE A 137 -23.77 38.90 -7.80
CA ILE A 137 -23.72 37.93 -8.89
C ILE A 137 -24.96 38.06 -9.78
N GLU A 138 -26.14 38.22 -9.19
CA GLU A 138 -27.42 38.40 -9.87
C GLU A 138 -27.41 39.63 -10.82
N GLN A 139 -26.81 40.74 -10.38
CA GLN A 139 -26.63 41.96 -11.17
C GLN A 139 -25.45 41.91 -12.17
N GLY A 140 -24.83 40.74 -12.38
CA GLY A 140 -23.71 40.58 -13.30
C GLY A 140 -22.36 41.14 -12.80
N GLN A 141 -22.27 41.57 -11.54
CA GLN A 141 -21.06 42.16 -10.92
C GLN A 141 -20.16 41.09 -10.28
N TRP A 142 -19.75 40.10 -11.08
CA TRP A 142 -19.05 38.90 -10.61
C TRP A 142 -17.72 39.21 -9.92
N VAL A 143 -17.05 40.28 -10.36
CA VAL A 143 -15.78 40.75 -9.80
C VAL A 143 -15.96 41.29 -8.38
N MET A 144 -17.05 42.02 -8.11
CA MET A 144 -17.33 42.54 -6.77
C MET A 144 -17.53 41.39 -5.78
N ALA A 145 -18.31 40.38 -6.18
CA ALA A 145 -18.53 39.19 -5.37
C ALA A 145 -17.23 38.39 -5.13
N ALA A 146 -16.37 38.27 -6.15
CA ALA A 146 -15.07 37.62 -5.99
C ALA A 146 -14.15 38.40 -5.02
N VAL A 147 -14.13 39.74 -5.11
CA VAL A 147 -13.36 40.59 -4.19
C VAL A 147 -13.90 40.48 -2.76
N GLY A 148 -15.22 40.48 -2.55
CA GLY A 148 -15.81 40.26 -1.23
C GLY A 148 -15.47 38.88 -0.65
N THR A 149 -15.44 37.85 -1.50
CA THR A 149 -14.97 36.50 -1.11
C THR A 149 -13.51 36.53 -0.66
N VAL A 150 -12.61 37.17 -1.40
CA VAL A 150 -11.19 37.35 -1.02
C VAL A 150 -11.04 38.14 0.26
N ALA A 151 -11.81 39.22 0.43
CA ALA A 151 -11.82 40.04 1.64
C ALA A 151 -12.24 39.20 2.87
N SER A 152 -13.24 38.33 2.73
CA SER A 152 -13.65 37.40 3.80
C SER A 152 -12.56 36.40 4.18
N ILE A 153 -11.76 35.93 3.21
CA ILE A 153 -10.60 35.07 3.47
C ILE A 153 -9.54 35.83 4.28
N VAL A 154 -9.21 37.06 3.86
CA VAL A 154 -8.27 37.93 4.59
C VAL A 154 -8.77 38.20 6.01
N ALA A 155 -10.08 38.45 6.16
CA ALA A 155 -10.73 38.68 7.44
C ALA A 155 -10.57 37.47 8.38
N ALA A 156 -10.90 36.28 7.87
CA ALA A 156 -10.77 35.04 8.62
C ALA A 156 -9.33 34.79 9.13
N ALA A 157 -8.32 35.20 8.35
CA ALA A 157 -6.92 35.04 8.75
C ALA A 157 -6.59 35.81 10.04
N TYR A 158 -6.88 37.12 10.09
CA TYR A 158 -6.55 37.89 11.31
C TYR A 158 -7.51 37.58 12.46
N TYR A 159 -8.79 37.28 12.22
CA TYR A 159 -9.71 36.88 13.30
C TYR A 159 -9.19 35.64 14.04
N ILE A 160 -8.77 34.60 13.30
CA ILE A 160 -8.20 33.39 13.92
C ILE A 160 -6.90 33.68 14.66
N LEU A 161 -6.01 34.52 14.12
CA LEU A 161 -4.78 34.89 14.80
C LEU A 161 -5.05 35.60 16.12
N VAL A 162 -6.00 36.54 16.14
CA VAL A 162 -6.42 37.24 17.37
C VAL A 162 -7.06 36.25 18.36
N ILE A 163 -7.95 35.38 17.90
CA ILE A 163 -8.59 34.36 18.74
C ILE A 163 -7.54 33.44 19.36
N GLN A 164 -6.60 32.91 18.57
CA GLN A 164 -5.54 32.04 19.06
C GLN A 164 -4.70 32.73 20.12
N LYS A 165 -4.27 33.96 19.84
CA LYS A 165 -3.41 34.72 20.73
C LYS A 165 -4.08 35.05 22.05
N VAL A 166 -5.29 35.59 22.01
CA VAL A 166 -6.03 36.02 23.21
C VAL A 166 -6.57 34.81 24.00
N CYS A 167 -7.13 33.81 23.33
CA CYS A 167 -7.92 32.75 23.96
C CYS A 167 -7.15 31.45 24.23
N PHE A 168 -6.14 31.10 23.42
CA PHE A 168 -5.52 29.76 23.45
C PHE A 168 -4.01 29.76 23.67
N GLU A 169 -3.31 30.84 23.35
CA GLU A 169 -1.86 30.94 23.55
C GLU A 169 -1.50 30.99 25.04
N HIS A 170 -0.43 30.30 25.44
CA HIS A 170 0.01 30.35 26.83
C HIS A 170 0.64 31.71 27.17
N PRO A 171 0.46 32.21 28.42
CA PRO A 171 0.98 33.50 28.83
C PRO A 171 2.52 33.49 28.83
N GLY A 172 3.14 34.28 27.94
CA GLY A 172 4.61 34.37 27.83
C GLY A 172 5.27 35.24 28.91
N LYS A 173 4.52 36.12 29.57
CA LYS A 173 4.97 36.97 30.69
C LYS A 173 3.89 37.08 31.75
N ARG A 174 4.30 37.32 32.99
CA ARG A 174 3.39 37.60 34.12
C ARG A 174 2.93 39.06 34.00
N ILE A 175 1.62 39.29 33.97
CA ILE A 175 1.01 40.63 33.85
C ILE A 175 0.08 40.81 35.04
N GLU A 176 0.20 41.93 35.73
CA GLU A 176 -0.70 42.30 36.83
C GLU A 176 -2.06 42.71 36.28
N LEU A 177 -3.14 42.23 36.92
CA LEU A 177 -4.50 42.52 36.47
C LEU A 177 -5.07 43.70 37.24
N HIS A 178 -5.47 44.75 36.52
CA HIS A 178 -6.06 45.97 37.08
C HIS A 178 -7.57 45.85 37.30
N ALA A 179 -8.17 46.76 38.06
CA ALA A 179 -9.63 46.84 38.18
C ALA A 179 -10.27 47.17 36.83
N ALA A 180 -11.40 46.52 36.53
CA ALA A 180 -12.20 46.79 35.34
C ALA A 180 -13.67 46.96 35.75
N PRO A 181 -14.46 47.71 34.97
CA PRO A 181 -15.86 48.00 35.31
C PRO A 181 -16.70 46.73 35.43
N SER A 182 -17.46 46.64 36.51
CA SER A 182 -18.28 45.46 36.86
C SER A 182 -19.41 45.19 35.88
N PHE A 183 -19.91 46.21 35.17
CA PHE A 183 -21.01 46.06 34.20
C PHE A 183 -20.61 45.38 32.88
N ALA A 184 -19.32 45.35 32.54
CA ALA A 184 -18.87 44.91 31.22
C ALA A 184 -19.14 43.41 30.96
N ILE A 185 -19.00 42.55 31.97
CA ILE A 185 -19.28 41.11 31.84
C ILE A 185 -20.78 40.83 31.68
N PRO A 186 -21.69 41.34 32.54
CA PRO A 186 -23.13 41.21 32.30
C PRO A 186 -23.57 41.73 30.93
N ALA A 187 -23.04 42.88 30.48
CA ALA A 187 -23.34 43.42 29.16
C ALA A 187 -22.85 42.49 28.03
N ALA A 188 -21.63 41.94 28.14
CA ALA A 188 -21.12 40.97 27.19
C ALA A 188 -21.96 39.66 27.18
N VAL A 189 -22.45 39.20 28.34
CA VAL A 189 -23.35 38.04 28.40
C VAL A 189 -24.67 38.32 27.70
N ALA A 190 -25.28 39.49 27.94
CA ALA A 190 -26.53 39.88 27.27
C ALA A 190 -26.35 39.93 25.74
N LEU A 191 -25.25 40.52 25.27
CA LEU A 191 -24.92 40.56 23.84
C LEU A 191 -24.63 39.16 23.26
N ALA A 192 -23.97 38.28 24.02
CA ALA A 192 -23.74 36.90 23.61
C ALA A 192 -25.05 36.10 23.50
N VAL A 193 -25.95 36.23 24.48
CA VAL A 193 -27.27 35.59 24.44
C VAL A 193 -28.07 36.10 23.24
N ALA A 194 -28.09 37.42 23.03
CA ALA A 194 -28.74 38.00 21.87
C ALA A 194 -28.13 37.47 20.55
N THR A 195 -26.79 37.34 20.48
CA THR A 195 -26.10 36.77 19.32
C THR A 195 -26.49 35.32 19.06
N ILE A 196 -26.62 34.51 20.13
CA ILE A 196 -27.11 33.13 20.03
C ILE A 196 -28.55 33.10 19.53
N VAL A 197 -29.44 33.93 20.08
CA VAL A 197 -30.86 33.96 19.69
C VAL A 197 -31.02 34.32 18.22
N VAL A 198 -30.38 35.40 17.75
CA VAL A 198 -30.47 35.81 16.35
C VAL A 198 -29.78 34.78 15.42
N SER A 199 -28.75 34.07 15.89
CA SER A 199 -28.11 33.00 15.12
C SER A 199 -28.93 31.71 15.07
N LEU A 200 -29.65 31.34 16.13
CA LEU A 200 -30.49 30.14 16.11
C LEU A 200 -31.84 30.39 15.41
N TRP A 201 -32.32 31.62 15.47
CA TRP A 201 -33.65 32.01 15.00
C TRP A 201 -33.56 33.31 14.16
N PRO A 202 -33.08 33.24 12.90
CA PRO A 202 -32.80 34.42 12.09
C PRO A 202 -34.05 35.07 11.47
N HIS A 203 -35.14 34.30 11.26
CA HIS A 203 -36.31 34.77 10.49
C HIS A 203 -36.93 36.09 10.97
N PRO A 204 -37.13 36.34 12.29
CA PRO A 204 -37.66 37.62 12.75
C PRO A 204 -36.75 38.79 12.44
N PHE A 205 -35.44 38.57 12.45
CA PHE A 205 -34.46 39.60 12.10
C PHE A 205 -34.41 39.84 10.59
N GLN A 206 -34.57 38.78 9.79
CA GLN A 206 -34.71 38.87 8.34
C GLN A 206 -35.99 39.61 7.95
N HIS A 207 -37.16 39.23 8.48
CA HIS A 207 -38.43 39.90 8.21
C HIS A 207 -38.42 41.37 8.61
N LEU A 208 -37.77 41.70 9.75
CA LEU A 208 -37.58 43.10 10.14
C LEU A 208 -36.75 43.87 9.11
N ALA A 209 -35.69 43.27 8.55
CA ALA A 209 -34.89 43.90 7.51
C ALA A 209 -35.67 44.08 6.20
N GLU A 210 -36.45 43.07 5.78
CA GLU A 210 -37.35 43.13 4.62
C GLU A 210 -38.40 44.25 4.77
N GLU A 211 -38.97 44.40 5.97
CA GLU A 211 -39.95 45.46 6.28
C GLU A 211 -39.31 46.86 6.23
N ILE A 212 -38.09 47.02 6.74
CA ILE A 212 -37.33 48.29 6.70
C ILE A 212 -37.03 48.71 5.26
N VAL A 213 -36.70 47.75 4.39
CA VAL A 213 -36.40 48.00 2.97
C VAL A 213 -37.68 48.22 2.15
N GLY A 214 -38.84 47.84 2.66
CA GLY A 214 -40.13 48.01 1.98
C GLY A 214 -40.37 46.94 0.91
N VAL A 215 -39.85 45.74 1.10
CA VAL A 215 -40.04 44.62 0.17
C VAL A 215 -41.47 44.09 0.31
N ALA A 216 -42.35 44.49 -0.62
CA ALA A 216 -43.67 43.86 -0.78
C ALA A 216 -43.46 42.41 -1.23
N GLY A 217 -44.28 41.47 -0.74
CA GLY A 217 -44.09 40.00 -0.81
C GLY A 217 -43.91 39.29 -2.16
N SER A 218 -43.42 39.97 -3.20
CA SER A 218 -43.04 39.42 -4.51
C SER A 218 -41.52 39.22 -4.71
N ALA A 219 -40.65 39.80 -3.88
CA ALA A 219 -39.20 39.55 -3.92
C ALA A 219 -38.79 38.78 -2.66
N THR A 220 -38.85 37.46 -2.72
CA THR A 220 -38.51 36.58 -1.60
C THR A 220 -36.99 36.42 -1.52
N VAL A 221 -36.39 36.84 -0.40
CA VAL A 221 -35.02 36.46 -0.05
C VAL A 221 -34.90 34.93 -0.14
N PRO A 222 -33.86 34.38 -0.81
CA PRO A 222 -33.76 32.94 -0.99
C PRO A 222 -33.69 32.21 0.36
N GLU A 223 -34.54 31.19 0.55
CA GLU A 223 -34.41 30.27 1.67
C GLU A 223 -33.16 29.40 1.46
N PHE A 224 -32.20 29.52 2.37
CA PHE A 224 -30.88 28.91 2.26
C PHE A 224 -30.68 27.71 3.22
N GLU A 225 -31.61 27.48 4.15
CA GLU A 225 -31.46 26.42 5.14
C GLU A 225 -32.79 25.69 5.32
N SER A 226 -32.72 24.36 5.35
CA SER A 226 -33.82 23.49 5.78
C SER A 226 -33.62 22.95 7.20
N PRO A 227 -34.68 22.51 7.90
CA PRO A 227 -34.57 21.92 9.24
C PRO A 227 -33.57 20.75 9.29
N TRP A 228 -32.80 20.68 10.38
CA TRP A 228 -31.79 19.66 10.54
C TRP A 228 -32.39 18.29 10.90
N GLU A 229 -31.97 17.26 10.17
CA GLU A 229 -32.41 15.88 10.39
C GLU A 229 -32.02 15.32 11.77
N TRP A 230 -32.81 14.38 12.27
CA TRP A 230 -32.52 13.68 13.54
C TRP A 230 -31.19 12.94 13.55
N LEU A 231 -30.73 12.49 12.39
CA LEU A 231 -29.40 11.87 12.24
C LEU A 231 -28.26 12.84 12.59
N VAL A 232 -28.48 14.15 12.41
CA VAL A 232 -27.54 15.22 12.75
C VAL A 232 -27.70 15.62 14.21
N MET A 233 -28.94 15.78 14.67
CA MET A 233 -29.26 16.36 15.98
C MET A 233 -28.86 15.48 17.15
N VAL A 234 -29.03 14.17 17.04
CA VAL A 234 -28.65 13.25 18.11
C VAL A 234 -27.17 13.37 18.49
N PRO A 235 -26.20 13.22 17.57
CA PRO A 235 -24.80 13.43 17.91
C PRO A 235 -24.50 14.90 18.26
N TYR A 236 -25.07 15.87 17.55
CA TYR A 236 -24.77 17.29 17.79
C TYR A 236 -25.20 17.78 19.19
N VAL A 237 -26.46 17.58 19.55
CA VAL A 237 -27.01 17.90 20.88
C VAL A 237 -26.40 16.99 21.95
N GLY A 238 -26.19 15.71 21.62
CA GLY A 238 -25.53 14.76 22.50
C GLY A 238 -24.12 15.19 22.91
N GLY A 239 -23.39 15.93 22.05
CA GLY A 239 -22.11 16.55 22.41
C GLY A 239 -22.20 17.49 23.62
N PHE A 240 -23.26 18.31 23.70
CA PHE A 240 -23.51 19.20 24.85
C PHE A 240 -23.83 18.41 26.11
N LEU A 241 -24.65 17.35 25.99
CA LEU A 241 -24.98 16.47 27.11
C LEU A 241 -23.74 15.77 27.66
N ILE A 242 -22.88 15.23 26.79
CA ILE A 242 -21.61 14.58 27.17
C ILE A 242 -20.68 15.57 27.86
N TYR A 243 -20.59 16.80 27.35
CA TYR A 243 -19.80 17.85 27.98
C TYR A 243 -20.31 18.18 29.40
N GLY A 244 -21.63 18.26 29.59
CA GLY A 244 -22.28 18.44 30.88
C GLY A 244 -22.01 17.29 31.85
N ILE A 245 -22.26 16.05 31.45
CA ILE A 245 -22.00 14.83 32.23
C ILE A 245 -20.53 14.76 32.65
N GLY A 246 -19.61 15.11 31.74
CA GLY A 246 -18.17 15.12 31.98
C GLY A 246 -17.71 16.11 33.02
N ARG A 247 -18.49 17.14 33.36
CA ARG A 247 -18.19 18.03 34.49
C ARG A 247 -18.40 17.34 35.84
N TYR A 248 -19.26 16.33 35.91
CA TYR A 248 -19.56 15.59 37.14
C TYR A 248 -18.76 14.28 37.24
N SER A 249 -18.63 13.54 36.14
CA SER A 249 -17.91 12.26 36.14
C SER A 249 -17.32 11.91 34.78
N ALA A 250 -16.00 11.71 34.74
CA ALA A 250 -15.29 11.24 33.56
C ALA A 250 -15.74 9.84 33.12
N ALA A 251 -16.04 8.94 34.08
CA ALA A 251 -16.48 7.58 33.77
C ALA A 251 -17.87 7.55 33.11
N TRP A 252 -18.81 8.35 33.62
CA TRP A 252 -20.14 8.47 32.99
C TRP A 252 -20.08 9.16 31.63
N ARG A 253 -19.22 10.16 31.46
CA ARG A 253 -18.97 10.78 30.16
C ARG A 253 -18.50 9.75 29.15
N ASP A 254 -17.49 8.94 29.48
CA ASP A 254 -16.93 7.97 28.56
C ASP A 254 -17.97 6.88 28.17
N ARG A 255 -18.77 6.41 29.13
CA ARG A 255 -19.88 5.47 28.86
C ARG A 255 -20.98 6.11 28.00
N ALA A 256 -21.39 7.33 28.32
CA ALA A 256 -22.40 8.07 27.55
C ALA A 256 -21.91 8.36 26.13
N ALA A 257 -20.63 8.70 25.96
CA ALA A 257 -20.01 8.89 24.65
C ALA A 257 -20.05 7.60 23.82
N VAL A 258 -19.60 6.47 24.38
CA VAL A 258 -19.67 5.19 23.65
C VAL A 258 -21.11 4.81 23.29
N CYS A 259 -22.05 4.98 24.23
CA CYS A 259 -23.47 4.71 23.98
C CYS A 259 -24.04 5.59 22.87
N LEU A 260 -23.76 6.90 22.90
CA LEU A 260 -24.20 7.84 21.87
C LEU A 260 -23.61 7.47 20.51
N ALA A 261 -22.32 7.14 20.43
CA ALA A 261 -21.68 6.78 19.17
C ALA A 261 -22.24 5.48 18.56
N VAL A 262 -22.51 4.47 19.40
CA VAL A 262 -23.18 3.23 18.96
C VAL A 262 -24.61 3.51 18.50
N ALA A 263 -25.35 4.35 19.24
CA ALA A 263 -26.69 4.77 18.85
C ALA A 263 -26.67 5.52 17.50
N THR A 264 -25.70 6.41 17.28
CA THR A 264 -25.52 7.10 15.99
C THR A 264 -25.28 6.11 14.86
N VAL A 265 -24.41 5.10 15.03
CA VAL A 265 -24.19 4.05 14.01
C VAL A 265 -25.47 3.27 13.72
N ALA A 266 -26.20 2.87 14.76
CA ALA A 266 -27.46 2.14 14.60
C ALA A 266 -28.49 2.99 13.85
N MET A 267 -28.67 4.26 14.23
CA MET A 267 -29.54 5.19 13.54
C MET A 267 -29.15 5.33 12.07
N THR A 268 -27.87 5.52 11.76
CA THR A 268 -27.39 5.62 10.37
C THR A 268 -27.68 4.35 9.57
N ALA A 269 -27.51 3.16 10.18
CA ALA A 269 -27.71 1.89 9.49
C ALA A 269 -29.16 1.62 9.11
N PHE A 270 -30.10 2.05 9.95
CA PHE A 270 -31.55 1.88 9.77
C PHE A 270 -32.25 3.11 9.19
N TYR A 271 -31.51 4.14 8.79
CA TYR A 271 -32.09 5.32 8.16
C TYR A 271 -32.28 5.09 6.67
N ASP A 272 -33.53 5.13 6.20
CA ASP A 272 -33.89 4.81 4.82
C ASP A 272 -33.93 6.02 3.88
N GLY A 273 -33.85 7.26 4.40
CA GLY A 273 -33.93 8.48 3.59
C GLY A 273 -32.64 8.89 2.84
N LEU A 274 -31.58 8.07 2.87
CA LEU A 274 -30.31 8.39 2.21
C LEU A 274 -30.21 7.74 0.83
N ASP A 275 -29.80 8.52 -0.17
CA ASP A 275 -29.37 7.96 -1.46
C ASP A 275 -28.11 7.09 -1.31
N PRO A 276 -27.81 6.20 -2.28
CA PRO A 276 -26.66 5.30 -2.21
C PRO A 276 -25.31 5.96 -1.85
N ALA A 277 -24.99 7.11 -2.44
CA ALA A 277 -23.72 7.80 -2.19
C ALA A 277 -23.68 8.32 -0.75
N SER A 278 -24.74 9.01 -0.33
CA SER A 278 -24.86 9.49 1.04
C SER A 278 -24.87 8.36 2.07
N ARG A 279 -25.52 7.22 1.79
CA ARG A 279 -25.57 6.05 2.68
C ARG A 279 -24.19 5.44 2.90
N LEU A 280 -23.40 5.29 1.83
CA LEU A 280 -22.03 4.76 1.92
C LEU A 280 -21.16 5.64 2.84
N PHE A 281 -21.16 6.95 2.61
CA PHE A 281 -20.34 7.87 3.40
C PHE A 281 -20.88 8.08 4.82
N ALA A 282 -22.19 8.08 5.04
CA ALA A 282 -22.77 8.18 6.37
C ALA A 282 -22.37 6.98 7.23
N LEU A 283 -22.48 5.76 6.70
CA LEU A 283 -22.03 4.54 7.37
C LEU A 283 -20.53 4.57 7.67
N LEU A 284 -19.72 5.05 6.72
CA LEU A 284 -18.28 5.21 6.90
C LEU A 284 -17.96 6.22 8.01
N PHE A 285 -18.61 7.39 8.00
CA PHE A 285 -18.42 8.45 8.97
C PHE A 285 -18.84 8.02 10.37
N ALA A 286 -20.05 7.47 10.53
CA ALA A 286 -20.55 6.97 11.80
C ALA A 286 -19.70 5.80 12.32
N GLY A 287 -19.35 4.84 11.46
CA GLY A 287 -18.56 3.65 11.83
C GLY A 287 -17.17 4.00 12.35
N ILE A 288 -16.39 4.79 11.59
CA ILE A 288 -15.05 5.22 12.03
C ILE A 288 -15.13 6.13 13.25
N ALA A 289 -16.15 6.99 13.34
CA ALA A 289 -16.39 7.82 14.51
C ALA A 289 -16.71 7.01 15.77
N CYS A 290 -17.46 5.91 15.66
CA CYS A 290 -17.69 5.01 16.78
C CYS A 290 -16.39 4.38 17.28
N VAL A 291 -15.55 3.89 16.35
CA VAL A 291 -14.23 3.36 16.69
C VAL A 291 -13.33 4.43 17.34
N MET A 292 -13.42 5.68 16.86
CA MET A 292 -12.75 6.84 17.45
C MET A 292 -13.15 7.07 18.90
N VAL A 293 -14.45 7.08 19.20
CA VAL A 293 -14.94 7.30 20.56
C VAL A 293 -14.47 6.18 21.49
N VAL A 294 -14.54 4.92 21.06
CA VAL A 294 -14.01 3.77 21.83
C VAL A 294 -12.51 3.90 22.10
N TYR A 295 -11.72 4.23 21.08
CA TYR A 295 -10.28 4.45 21.23
C TYR A 295 -9.96 5.62 22.19
N SER A 296 -10.76 6.69 22.11
CA SER A 296 -10.59 7.91 22.90
C SER A 296 -10.74 7.68 24.41
N VAL A 297 -11.54 6.71 24.84
CA VAL A 297 -11.68 6.37 26.27
C VAL A 297 -10.32 6.07 26.91
N GLY A 298 -9.49 5.25 26.23
CA GLY A 298 -8.16 4.92 26.73
C GLY A 298 -7.13 6.02 26.46
N ALA A 299 -7.20 6.64 25.29
CA ALA A 299 -6.23 7.63 24.86
C ALA A 299 -6.35 8.97 25.62
N MET A 300 -7.57 9.35 26.03
CA MET A 300 -7.86 10.62 26.69
C MET A 300 -8.04 10.49 28.21
N ALA A 301 -7.86 9.30 28.79
CA ALA A 301 -8.07 9.03 30.21
C ALA A 301 -7.24 9.96 31.14
N ARG A 302 -6.05 10.38 30.68
CA ARG A 302 -5.15 11.29 31.41
C ARG A 302 -4.94 12.63 30.71
N ALA A 303 -5.71 12.92 29.66
CA ALA A 303 -5.56 14.13 28.88
C ALA A 303 -6.27 15.31 29.56
N GLU A 304 -5.60 16.46 29.58
CA GLU A 304 -6.21 17.72 30.00
C GLU A 304 -7.33 18.10 29.01
N TRP A 305 -8.46 18.60 29.53
CA TRP A 305 -9.62 19.02 28.73
C TRP A 305 -10.31 17.93 27.91
N ALA A 306 -10.31 16.66 28.37
CA ALA A 306 -11.05 15.58 27.71
C ALA A 306 -12.54 15.88 27.46
N ASN A 307 -13.23 16.65 28.32
CA ASN A 307 -14.63 17.05 28.07
C ASN A 307 -14.77 17.90 26.80
N ARG A 308 -13.87 18.85 26.60
CA ARG A 308 -13.82 19.70 25.39
C ARG A 308 -13.56 18.86 24.15
N TYR A 309 -12.69 17.85 24.27
CA TYR A 309 -12.42 16.92 23.17
C TYR A 309 -13.70 16.21 22.71
N TYR A 310 -14.39 15.50 23.61
CA TYR A 310 -15.62 14.78 23.24
C TYR A 310 -16.70 15.70 22.69
N PHE A 311 -16.85 16.91 23.27
CA PHE A 311 -17.77 17.92 22.75
C PHE A 311 -17.53 18.17 21.25
N PHE A 312 -16.31 18.55 20.86
CA PHE A 312 -16.00 18.84 19.46
C PHE A 312 -15.98 17.60 18.56
N VAL A 313 -15.71 16.40 19.11
CA VAL A 313 -15.86 15.14 18.37
C VAL A 313 -17.31 14.92 17.94
N PHE A 314 -18.27 15.05 18.86
CA PHE A 314 -19.67 14.82 18.54
C PHE A 314 -20.29 15.89 17.64
N LEU A 315 -19.89 17.15 17.81
CA LEU A 315 -20.29 18.21 16.87
C LEU A 315 -19.71 17.96 15.47
N MET A 316 -18.46 17.48 15.37
CA MET A 316 -17.86 17.07 14.10
C MET A 316 -18.64 15.90 13.48
N ILE A 317 -18.96 14.86 14.25
CA ILE A 317 -19.77 13.71 13.79
C ILE A 317 -21.12 14.18 13.24
N GLY A 318 -21.83 15.01 14.01
CA GLY A 318 -23.10 15.59 13.58
C GLY A 318 -22.96 16.36 12.27
N SER A 319 -21.97 17.25 12.16
CA SER A 319 -21.73 18.00 10.91
C SER A 319 -21.40 17.11 9.71
N MET A 320 -20.65 16.03 9.91
CA MET A 320 -20.32 15.10 8.82
C MET A 320 -21.54 14.28 8.37
N LEU A 321 -22.42 13.90 9.29
CA LEU A 321 -23.71 13.29 8.94
C LEU A 321 -24.65 14.30 8.27
N GLY A 322 -24.60 15.57 8.70
CA GLY A 322 -25.31 16.66 8.05
C GLY A 322 -24.98 16.82 6.58
N LEU A 323 -23.71 16.67 6.20
CA LEU A 323 -23.31 16.63 4.78
C LEU A 323 -24.03 15.53 4.00
N THR A 324 -24.21 14.36 4.61
CA THR A 324 -24.85 13.21 3.94
C THR A 324 -26.36 13.32 3.86
N THR A 325 -26.98 14.04 4.79
CA THR A 325 -28.44 14.28 4.81
C THR A 325 -28.85 15.56 4.10
N ALA A 326 -27.90 16.36 3.58
CA ALA A 326 -28.23 17.59 2.88
C ALA A 326 -28.99 17.28 1.57
N HIS A 327 -30.11 17.97 1.36
CA HIS A 327 -30.91 17.91 0.14
C HIS A 327 -30.68 19.14 -0.77
N GLU A 328 -30.07 20.19 -0.22
CA GLU A 328 -29.80 21.46 -0.90
C GLU A 328 -28.41 22.01 -0.53
N LEU A 329 -27.89 22.90 -1.39
CA LEU A 329 -26.52 23.41 -1.31
C LEU A 329 -26.25 24.27 -0.06
N GLY A 330 -27.27 24.94 0.49
CA GLY A 330 -27.10 25.82 1.64
C GLY A 330 -26.80 25.03 2.91
N ASN A 331 -27.64 24.06 3.27
CA ASN A 331 -27.34 23.13 4.36
C ASN A 331 -26.02 22.35 4.14
N PHE A 332 -25.73 21.95 2.90
CA PHE A 332 -24.44 21.32 2.59
C PHE A 332 -23.25 22.24 2.96
N TYR A 333 -23.34 23.52 2.61
CA TYR A 333 -22.32 24.53 2.97
C TYR A 333 -22.20 24.73 4.49
N VAL A 334 -23.35 24.86 5.17
CA VAL A 334 -23.42 25.05 6.63
C VAL A 334 -22.69 23.92 7.36
N PHE A 335 -23.00 22.68 6.99
CA PHE A 335 -22.34 21.51 7.57
C PHE A 335 -20.85 21.41 7.18
N TRP A 336 -20.47 21.88 6.00
CA TRP A 336 -19.07 21.92 5.56
C TRP A 336 -18.20 22.85 6.40
N GLU A 337 -18.69 24.06 6.68
CA GLU A 337 -18.02 25.01 7.56
C GLU A 337 -18.04 24.54 9.01
N LEU A 338 -19.17 24.03 9.50
CA LEU A 338 -19.32 23.52 10.86
C LEU A 338 -18.36 22.37 11.14
N MET A 339 -18.16 21.47 10.17
CA MET A 339 -17.15 20.43 10.22
C MET A 339 -15.73 21.02 10.29
N THR A 340 -15.42 22.07 9.53
CA THR A 340 -14.11 22.74 9.56
C THR A 340 -13.83 23.42 10.90
N TRP A 341 -14.83 24.08 11.46
CA TRP A 341 -14.74 24.75 12.75
C TRP A 341 -14.56 23.77 13.91
N THR A 342 -15.33 22.68 13.94
CA THR A 342 -15.25 21.67 14.99
C THR A 342 -13.91 20.92 14.95
N SER A 343 -13.46 20.51 13.77
CA SER A 343 -12.17 19.83 13.59
C SER A 343 -10.96 20.73 13.82
N TYR A 344 -11.06 22.05 13.60
CA TYR A 344 -10.02 23.00 13.99
C TYR A 344 -9.70 22.91 15.48
N PHE A 345 -10.72 22.83 16.33
CA PHE A 345 -10.52 22.67 17.78
C PHE A 345 -9.90 21.33 18.18
N LEU A 346 -10.11 20.29 17.37
CA LEU A 346 -9.41 19.01 17.55
C LEU A 346 -7.93 19.13 17.16
N VAL A 347 -7.59 19.88 16.12
CA VAL A 347 -6.20 20.13 15.70
C VAL A 347 -5.44 20.95 16.75
N ILE A 348 -6.06 22.02 17.28
CA ILE A 348 -5.42 22.88 18.29
C ILE A 348 -5.56 22.38 19.73
N HIS A 349 -6.10 21.18 19.94
CA HIS A 349 -6.45 20.67 21.27
C HIS A 349 -5.32 20.76 22.30
N ASN A 350 -4.09 20.44 21.88
CA ASN A 350 -2.91 20.48 22.73
C ASN A 350 -2.41 21.91 23.05
N GLN A 351 -2.93 22.93 22.37
CA GLN A 351 -2.62 24.37 22.56
C GLN A 351 -1.13 24.76 22.53
N SER A 352 -0.25 23.86 22.09
CA SER A 352 1.16 24.19 21.84
C SER A 352 1.30 25.16 20.67
N GLN A 353 2.38 25.94 20.64
CA GLN A 353 2.70 26.84 19.53
C GLN A 353 2.70 26.14 18.16
N LYS A 354 3.19 24.89 18.11
CA LYS A 354 3.16 24.09 16.88
C LYS A 354 1.73 23.70 16.48
N ALA A 355 0.89 23.35 17.46
CA ALA A 355 -0.51 23.02 17.23
C ALA A 355 -1.34 24.24 16.78
N LEU A 356 -1.12 25.41 17.39
CA LEU A 356 -1.80 26.66 17.00
C LEU A 356 -1.43 27.07 15.57
N LYS A 357 -0.14 27.04 15.21
CA LYS A 357 0.33 27.31 13.84
C LYS A 357 -0.25 26.32 12.82
N ALA A 358 -0.27 25.03 13.16
CA ALA A 358 -0.87 24.01 12.30
C ALA A 358 -2.40 24.20 12.15
N GLY A 359 -3.09 24.55 13.24
CA GLY A 359 -4.51 24.85 13.23
C GLY A 359 -4.86 26.10 12.44
N PHE A 360 -4.02 27.15 12.50
CA PHE A 360 -4.19 28.34 11.67
C PHE A 360 -4.13 27.99 10.18
N LEU A 361 -3.07 27.27 9.76
CA LEU A 361 -2.92 26.84 8.38
C LEU A 361 -4.08 25.94 7.93
N TYR A 362 -4.49 25.00 8.79
CA TYR A 362 -5.65 24.15 8.56
C TYR A 362 -6.92 24.95 8.31
N PHE A 363 -7.23 25.86 9.23
CA PHE A 363 -8.46 26.62 9.19
C PHE A 363 -8.50 27.55 7.97
N ILE A 364 -7.43 28.31 7.72
CA ILE A 364 -7.44 29.30 6.64
C ILE A 364 -7.52 28.64 5.27
N MET A 365 -6.85 27.49 5.08
CA MET A 365 -6.97 26.73 3.84
C MET A 365 -8.40 26.21 3.69
N CYS A 366 -8.93 25.45 4.67
CA CYS A 366 -10.24 24.84 4.55
C CYS A 366 -11.39 25.87 4.46
N ALA A 367 -11.33 26.95 5.23
CA ALA A 367 -12.30 28.04 5.17
C ALA A 367 -12.17 28.81 3.85
N GLY A 368 -10.95 29.06 3.37
CA GLY A 368 -10.74 29.67 2.05
C GLY A 368 -11.30 28.83 0.90
N GLY A 369 -11.10 27.50 0.95
CA GLY A 369 -11.72 26.58 0.00
C GLY A 369 -13.25 26.58 0.10
N ALA A 370 -13.80 26.65 1.32
CA ALA A 370 -15.25 26.79 1.52
C ALA A 370 -15.76 28.09 0.90
N TYR A 371 -15.14 29.24 1.13
CA TYR A 371 -15.56 30.50 0.52
C TYR A 371 -15.49 30.50 -1.02
N VAL A 372 -14.53 29.80 -1.62
CA VAL A 372 -14.49 29.61 -3.09
C VAL A 372 -15.64 28.70 -3.56
N MET A 373 -15.95 27.63 -2.83
CA MET A 373 -17.11 26.78 -3.10
C MET A 373 -18.42 27.56 -2.96
N HIS A 374 -18.50 28.45 -1.97
CA HIS A 374 -19.65 29.32 -1.73
C HIS A 374 -19.95 30.22 -2.93
N TYR A 375 -18.91 30.80 -3.51
CA TYR A 375 -19.04 31.55 -4.76
C TYR A 375 -19.63 30.69 -5.89
N GLY A 376 -19.22 29.41 -5.98
CA GLY A 376 -19.81 28.45 -6.92
C GLY A 376 -21.28 28.13 -6.63
N ILE A 377 -21.69 28.04 -5.37
CA ILE A 377 -23.10 27.85 -4.96
C ILE A 377 -23.96 29.02 -5.46
N LEU A 378 -23.46 30.25 -5.28
CA LEU A 378 -24.14 31.46 -5.73
C LEU A 378 -24.29 31.52 -7.26
N LEU A 379 -23.23 31.17 -8.00
CA LEU A 379 -23.27 31.12 -9.47
C LEU A 379 -24.33 30.14 -9.99
N VAL A 380 -24.42 28.94 -9.40
CA VAL A 380 -25.46 27.95 -9.78
C VAL A 380 -26.85 28.53 -9.55
N HIS A 381 -27.07 29.13 -8.38
CA HIS A 381 -28.39 29.62 -8.04
C HIS A 381 -28.83 30.77 -8.95
N VAL A 382 -27.96 31.71 -9.27
CA VAL A 382 -28.30 32.82 -10.18
C VAL A 382 -28.69 32.31 -11.57
N GLU A 383 -28.02 31.26 -12.06
CA GLU A 383 -28.31 30.70 -13.38
C GLU A 383 -29.53 29.74 -13.39
N LEU A 384 -29.76 28.99 -12.32
CA LEU A 384 -30.79 27.92 -12.27
C LEU A 384 -32.01 28.23 -11.39
N GLY A 385 -31.90 29.24 -10.52
CA GLY A 385 -32.94 29.72 -9.60
C GLY A 385 -33.25 28.83 -8.40
N THR A 386 -32.32 27.95 -7.99
CA THR A 386 -32.59 26.93 -6.95
C THR A 386 -31.32 26.43 -6.26
N PHE A 387 -31.42 26.09 -4.96
CA PHE A 387 -30.38 25.41 -4.19
C PHE A 387 -30.60 23.89 -4.08
N GLU A 388 -31.77 23.40 -4.48
CA GLU A 388 -32.17 22.00 -4.32
C GLU A 388 -31.40 21.07 -5.27
N PHE A 389 -30.78 20.02 -4.72
CA PHE A 389 -30.00 19.08 -5.50
C PHE A 389 -30.81 18.41 -6.61
N GLY A 390 -32.07 18.09 -6.34
CA GLY A 390 -32.96 17.45 -7.30
C GLY A 390 -33.26 18.32 -8.52
N GLU A 391 -33.46 19.61 -8.31
CA GLU A 391 -33.75 20.57 -9.38
C GLU A 391 -32.49 20.98 -10.15
N ILE A 392 -31.38 21.21 -9.44
CA ILE A 392 -30.07 21.47 -10.06
C ILE A 392 -29.73 20.33 -11.02
N ALA A 393 -29.89 19.07 -10.58
CA ALA A 393 -29.57 17.92 -11.42
C ALA A 393 -30.40 17.82 -12.72
N GLN A 394 -31.59 18.42 -12.76
CA GLN A 394 -32.43 18.45 -13.95
C GLN A 394 -32.08 19.61 -14.90
N ARG A 395 -31.58 20.72 -14.36
CA ARG A 395 -31.34 21.97 -15.12
C ARG A 395 -29.87 22.22 -15.42
N VAL A 396 -28.93 21.56 -14.76
CA VAL A 396 -27.48 21.83 -14.88
C VAL A 396 -26.95 21.79 -16.32
N SER A 397 -27.54 20.98 -17.20
CA SER A 397 -27.16 20.92 -18.63
C SER A 397 -27.55 22.18 -19.43
N SER A 398 -28.36 23.09 -18.87
CA SER A 398 -28.69 24.38 -19.50
C SER A 398 -27.62 25.44 -19.28
N LEU A 399 -26.64 25.21 -18.39
CA LEU A 399 -25.54 26.14 -18.15
C LEU A 399 -24.67 26.28 -19.40
N SER A 400 -24.19 27.50 -19.66
CA SER A 400 -23.17 27.70 -20.70
C SER A 400 -21.88 26.93 -20.33
N PRO A 401 -21.08 26.45 -21.31
CA PRO A 401 -19.87 25.69 -21.01
C PRO A 401 -18.91 26.40 -20.07
N LEU A 402 -18.73 27.73 -20.24
CA LEU A 402 -17.88 28.53 -19.38
C LEU A 402 -18.44 28.65 -17.95
N ALA A 403 -19.74 28.96 -17.81
CA ALA A 403 -20.39 29.06 -16.51
C ALA A 403 -20.35 27.72 -15.76
N GLY A 404 -20.67 26.62 -16.45
CA GLY A 404 -20.60 25.27 -15.92
C GLY A 404 -19.19 24.87 -15.48
N LEU A 405 -18.16 25.18 -16.29
CA LEU A 405 -16.77 24.87 -15.96
C LEU A 405 -16.26 25.68 -14.76
N VAL A 406 -16.52 27.00 -14.74
CA VAL A 406 -16.11 27.88 -13.62
C VAL A 406 -16.79 27.44 -12.33
N THR A 407 -18.08 27.14 -12.39
CA THR A 407 -18.86 26.63 -11.27
C THR A 407 -18.29 25.30 -10.76
N ALA A 408 -18.09 24.32 -11.64
CA ALA A 408 -17.52 23.03 -11.28
C ALA A 408 -16.10 23.19 -10.69
N ALA A 409 -15.30 24.12 -11.21
CA ALA A 409 -13.97 24.44 -10.68
C ALA A 409 -14.05 25.04 -9.25
N CYS A 410 -15.00 25.93 -8.97
CA CYS A 410 -15.21 26.48 -7.62
C CYS A 410 -15.55 25.39 -6.60
N PHE A 411 -16.48 24.48 -6.94
CA PHE A 411 -16.79 23.32 -6.10
C PHE A 411 -15.58 22.41 -5.92
N PHE A 412 -14.92 22.06 -7.02
CA PHE A 412 -13.74 21.22 -7.00
C PHE A 412 -12.63 21.80 -6.13
N VAL A 413 -12.35 23.10 -6.19
CA VAL A 413 -11.34 23.75 -5.33
C VAL A 413 -11.69 23.56 -3.85
N GLY A 414 -12.94 23.81 -3.44
CA GLY A 414 -13.37 23.60 -2.05
C GLY A 414 -13.18 22.16 -1.59
N PHE A 415 -13.57 21.20 -2.44
CA PHE A 415 -13.40 19.77 -2.18
C PHE A 415 -11.93 19.33 -2.18
N ALA A 416 -11.12 19.84 -3.12
CA ALA A 416 -9.71 19.51 -3.30
C ALA A 416 -8.86 20.02 -2.13
N VAL A 417 -9.16 21.21 -1.59
CA VAL A 417 -8.52 21.71 -0.37
C VAL A 417 -8.80 20.76 0.79
N LYS A 418 -10.06 20.34 0.97
CA LYS A 418 -10.45 19.43 2.07
C LYS A 418 -9.90 18.01 1.90
N ALA A 419 -9.79 17.54 0.67
CA ALA A 419 -9.11 16.29 0.34
C ALA A 419 -7.58 16.41 0.49
N GLY A 420 -7.00 17.60 0.35
CA GLY A 420 -5.56 17.83 0.44
C GLY A 420 -4.81 17.40 -0.82
N LEU A 421 -5.34 17.76 -2.00
CA LEU A 421 -4.66 17.56 -3.29
C LEU A 421 -3.52 18.58 -3.48
N PHE A 422 -2.47 18.20 -4.21
CA PHE A 422 -1.41 19.14 -4.58
C PHE A 422 -1.96 20.19 -5.57
N PRO A 423 -1.67 21.50 -5.43
CA PRO A 423 -0.82 22.15 -4.41
C PRO A 423 -1.57 22.65 -3.15
N LEU A 424 -2.85 22.29 -2.99
CA LEU A 424 -3.76 22.72 -1.93
C LEU A 424 -3.67 21.85 -0.65
N HIS A 425 -2.53 21.20 -0.42
CA HIS A 425 -2.37 20.13 0.58
C HIS A 425 -1.62 20.52 1.86
N SER A 426 -0.97 21.68 1.88
CA SER A 426 0.03 22.05 2.90
C SER A 426 -0.45 21.95 4.36
N TRP A 427 -1.75 22.08 4.60
CA TRP A 427 -2.31 21.93 5.95
C TRP A 427 -2.23 20.49 6.49
N LEU A 428 -2.32 19.48 5.63
CA LEU A 428 -2.50 18.08 6.05
C LEU A 428 -1.24 17.53 6.76
N PRO A 429 -0.01 17.64 6.20
CA PRO A 429 1.22 17.24 6.90
C PRO A 429 1.59 18.13 8.09
N ALA A 430 0.96 19.31 8.23
CA ALA A 430 1.13 20.20 9.37
C ALA A 430 0.18 19.82 10.52
N ALA A 431 -1.09 19.54 10.24
CA ALA A 431 -2.14 19.30 11.22
C ALA A 431 -2.05 17.92 11.87
N TYR A 432 -1.90 16.84 11.08
CA TYR A 432 -2.01 15.46 11.60
C TYR A 432 -0.98 15.13 12.69
N PRO A 433 0.30 15.54 12.60
CA PRO A 433 1.28 15.28 13.64
C PRO A 433 1.02 16.05 14.94
N GLN A 434 0.28 17.16 14.90
CA GLN A 434 0.03 18.03 16.06
C GLN A 434 -1.28 17.69 16.79
N ALA A 435 -2.27 17.16 16.06
CA ALA A 435 -3.53 16.72 16.64
C ALA A 435 -3.30 15.56 17.64
N PRO A 436 -4.15 15.43 18.68
CA PRO A 436 -4.15 14.25 19.55
C PRO A 436 -4.28 12.97 18.74
N SER A 437 -3.59 11.90 19.14
CA SER A 437 -3.58 10.65 18.37
C SER A 437 -4.96 10.05 18.13
N ALA A 438 -5.88 10.24 19.09
CA ALA A 438 -7.27 9.83 18.94
C ALA A 438 -8.03 10.62 17.84
N ALA A 439 -7.64 11.86 17.55
CA ALA A 439 -8.17 12.65 16.43
C ALA A 439 -7.40 12.44 15.12
N SER A 440 -6.07 12.23 15.15
CA SER A 440 -5.26 12.08 13.93
C SER A 440 -5.77 10.98 12.99
N GLY A 441 -6.24 9.85 13.54
CA GLY A 441 -6.76 8.73 12.74
C GLY A 441 -7.97 9.13 11.89
N PRO A 442 -9.08 9.60 12.50
CA PRO A 442 -10.28 10.07 11.79
C PRO A 442 -10.08 11.32 10.94
N LEU A 443 -9.16 12.23 11.31
CA LEU A 443 -8.78 13.33 10.43
C LEU A 443 -8.27 12.80 9.07
N SER A 444 -7.43 11.75 9.09
CA SER A 444 -7.06 11.04 7.86
C SER A 444 -8.20 10.17 7.31
N GLY A 445 -8.87 9.39 8.16
CA GLY A 445 -9.81 8.34 7.78
C GLY A 445 -11.12 8.84 7.17
N ILE A 446 -11.71 9.89 7.73
CA ILE A 446 -13.03 10.39 7.34
C ILE A 446 -13.05 11.87 6.96
N LEU A 447 -12.30 12.75 7.63
CA LEU A 447 -12.37 14.19 7.33
C LEU A 447 -11.89 14.50 5.91
N SER A 448 -10.79 13.91 5.47
CA SER A 448 -10.34 14.02 4.07
C SER A 448 -11.31 13.38 3.06
N LYS A 449 -12.12 12.41 3.50
CA LYS A 449 -13.12 11.73 2.68
C LYS A 449 -14.38 12.56 2.51
N ALA A 450 -14.63 13.56 3.36
CA ALA A 450 -15.65 14.57 3.09
C ALA A 450 -15.35 15.35 1.79
N GLY A 451 -14.06 15.59 1.48
CA GLY A 451 -13.61 16.10 0.18
C GLY A 451 -14.08 15.22 -0.98
N VAL A 452 -13.79 13.92 -0.90
CA VAL A 452 -14.19 12.93 -1.92
C VAL A 452 -15.72 12.81 -2.01
N PHE A 453 -16.42 12.81 -0.87
CA PHE A 453 -17.88 12.81 -0.83
C PHE A 453 -18.47 14.01 -1.55
N GLY A 454 -17.94 15.22 -1.32
CA GLY A 454 -18.37 16.42 -2.04
C GLY A 454 -18.20 16.29 -3.55
N MET A 455 -17.07 15.74 -4.00
CA MET A 455 -16.85 15.48 -5.44
C MET A 455 -17.87 14.48 -5.99
N VAL A 456 -18.09 13.36 -5.31
CA VAL A 456 -19.03 12.33 -5.79
C VAL A 456 -20.47 12.83 -5.74
N LYS A 457 -20.89 13.43 -4.63
CA LYS A 457 -22.25 13.93 -4.44
C LYS A 457 -22.55 15.10 -5.37
N VAL A 458 -21.76 16.17 -5.32
CA VAL A 458 -22.08 17.41 -6.06
C VAL A 458 -21.67 17.31 -7.52
N LEU A 459 -20.45 16.87 -7.82
CA LEU A 459 -20.00 16.83 -9.21
C LEU A 459 -20.58 15.62 -9.98
N TYR A 460 -20.62 14.42 -9.39
CA TYR A 460 -20.98 13.22 -10.16
C TYR A 460 -22.46 12.85 -10.07
N VAL A 461 -23.11 13.06 -8.91
CA VAL A 461 -24.53 12.73 -8.73
C VAL A 461 -25.43 13.92 -9.05
N VAL A 462 -25.13 15.11 -8.53
CA VAL A 462 -25.96 16.31 -8.75
C VAL A 462 -25.69 16.92 -10.12
N PHE A 463 -24.45 17.27 -10.47
CA PHE A 463 -24.17 17.81 -11.80
C PHE A 463 -24.22 16.71 -12.88
N GLY A 464 -23.71 15.52 -12.57
CA GLY A 464 -23.67 14.42 -13.54
C GLY A 464 -22.43 14.47 -14.43
N VAL A 465 -21.74 13.34 -14.58
CA VAL A 465 -20.51 13.25 -15.39
C VAL A 465 -20.75 13.67 -16.85
N GLY A 466 -21.91 13.32 -17.42
CA GLY A 466 -22.31 13.77 -18.76
C GLY A 466 -22.38 15.29 -18.89
N ALA A 467 -22.99 16.00 -17.94
CA ALA A 467 -23.04 17.46 -17.96
C ALA A 467 -21.64 18.08 -17.77
N LEU A 468 -20.81 17.52 -16.89
CA LEU A 468 -19.43 17.98 -16.71
C LEU A 468 -18.61 17.89 -18.01
N SER A 469 -18.82 16.84 -18.80
CA SER A 469 -18.15 16.69 -20.11
C SER A 469 -18.64 17.73 -21.12
N SER A 470 -19.88 18.20 -21.02
CA SER A 470 -20.43 19.26 -21.89
C SER A 470 -19.83 20.64 -21.60
N PHE A 471 -19.23 20.82 -20.42
CA PHE A 471 -18.52 22.05 -20.03
C PHE A 471 -17.07 22.08 -20.50
N SER A 472 -16.62 21.08 -21.26
CA SER A 472 -15.25 21.00 -21.75
C SER A 472 -14.90 22.17 -22.67
N ILE A 473 -13.77 22.83 -22.40
CA ILE A 473 -13.20 23.88 -23.24
C ILE A 473 -11.87 23.39 -23.80
N GLN A 474 -11.75 23.31 -25.13
CA GLN A 474 -10.55 22.78 -25.80
C GLN A 474 -10.15 21.36 -25.35
N GLY A 475 -11.14 20.54 -24.97
CA GLY A 475 -10.90 19.18 -24.46
C GLY A 475 -10.50 19.12 -23.00
N PHE A 476 -10.49 20.25 -22.28
CA PHE A 476 -10.22 20.31 -20.85
C PHE A 476 -11.52 20.44 -20.06
N ASP A 477 -11.80 19.47 -19.20
CA ASP A 477 -12.90 19.48 -18.25
C ASP A 477 -12.40 19.22 -16.82
N ILE A 478 -13.33 19.23 -15.85
CA ILE A 478 -13.01 19.01 -14.44
C ILE A 478 -12.49 17.59 -14.15
N THR A 479 -12.93 16.58 -14.91
CA THR A 479 -12.49 15.18 -14.71
C THR A 479 -11.04 15.00 -15.14
N HIS A 480 -10.63 15.64 -16.24
CA HIS A 480 -9.23 15.71 -16.67
C HIS A 480 -8.35 16.42 -15.63
N LEU A 481 -8.84 17.53 -15.05
CA LEU A 481 -8.12 18.22 -13.96
C LEU A 481 -7.94 17.31 -12.74
N MET A 482 -8.99 16.59 -12.33
CA MET A 482 -8.93 15.59 -11.26
C MET A 482 -7.88 14.51 -11.56
N LEU A 483 -7.87 13.97 -12.77
CA LEU A 483 -6.93 12.94 -13.20
C LEU A 483 -5.47 13.43 -13.09
N VAL A 484 -5.18 14.61 -13.65
CA VAL A 484 -3.82 15.18 -13.66
C VAL A 484 -3.36 15.52 -12.24
N LEU A 485 -4.18 16.23 -11.46
CA LEU A 485 -3.83 16.58 -10.08
C LEU A 485 -3.72 15.35 -9.18
N GLY A 486 -4.55 14.33 -9.41
CA GLY A 486 -4.44 13.03 -8.73
C GLY A 486 -3.07 12.40 -8.97
N CYS A 487 -2.65 12.26 -10.23
CA CYS A 487 -1.33 11.74 -10.60
C CYS A 487 -0.17 12.52 -9.98
N VAL A 488 -0.22 13.87 -10.02
CA VAL A 488 0.81 14.72 -9.39
C VAL A 488 0.83 14.53 -7.87
N THR A 489 -0.35 14.41 -7.25
CA THR A 489 -0.50 14.19 -5.81
C THR A 489 0.09 12.85 -5.38
N ILE A 490 -0.07 11.78 -6.17
CA ILE A 490 0.57 10.47 -5.91
C ILE A 490 2.09 10.63 -5.84
N LEU A 491 2.71 11.18 -6.90
CA LEU A 491 4.16 11.29 -7.00
C LEU A 491 4.74 12.19 -5.91
N TYR A 492 4.09 13.32 -5.64
CA TYR A 492 4.51 14.23 -4.58
C TYR A 492 4.37 13.60 -3.19
N GLY A 493 3.23 12.95 -2.91
CA GLY A 493 2.96 12.33 -1.61
C GLY A 493 3.89 11.18 -1.28
N GLU A 494 4.08 10.25 -2.22
CA GLU A 494 4.99 9.11 -2.03
C GLU A 494 6.44 9.58 -1.92
N GLY A 495 6.85 10.54 -2.77
CA GLY A 495 8.18 11.13 -2.72
C GLY A 495 8.47 11.81 -1.37
N GLN A 496 7.54 12.61 -0.85
CA GLN A 496 7.72 13.27 0.45
C GLN A 496 7.68 12.28 1.62
N ALA A 497 6.82 11.25 1.56
CA ALA A 497 6.73 10.23 2.61
C ALA A 497 8.04 9.46 2.78
N LEU A 498 8.72 9.12 1.67
CA LEU A 498 9.99 8.39 1.67
C LEU A 498 11.05 9.05 2.57
N PHE A 499 11.15 10.38 2.49
CA PHE A 499 12.16 11.17 3.22
C PHE A 499 11.74 11.55 4.64
N GLN A 500 10.52 11.20 5.09
CA GLN A 500 10.11 11.51 6.47
C GLN A 500 10.76 10.59 7.50
N THR A 501 11.15 11.18 8.63
CA THR A 501 11.68 10.47 9.81
C THR A 501 10.70 10.42 10.97
N GLU A 502 9.69 11.30 11.00
CA GLU A 502 8.63 11.33 12.02
C GLU A 502 7.43 10.51 11.55
N LEU A 503 6.93 9.62 12.41
CA LEU A 503 5.97 8.58 12.03
C LEU A 503 4.63 9.16 11.56
N LYS A 504 4.03 10.10 12.32
CA LYS A 504 2.73 10.67 11.94
C LYS A 504 2.81 11.51 10.66
N ARG A 505 3.91 12.22 10.44
CA ARG A 505 4.14 13.04 9.24
C ARG A 505 4.35 12.15 8.01
N MET A 506 5.08 11.04 8.13
CA MET A 506 5.16 10.02 7.09
C MET A 506 3.76 9.48 6.73
N LEU A 507 2.94 9.18 7.75
CA LEU A 507 1.56 8.74 7.55
C LEU A 507 0.66 9.80 6.91
N ALA A 508 0.92 11.09 7.17
CA ALA A 508 0.22 12.21 6.55
C ALA A 508 0.50 12.30 5.05
N TYR A 509 1.78 12.30 4.63
CA TYR A 509 2.14 12.32 3.21
C TYR A 509 1.68 11.08 2.45
N SER A 510 1.76 9.91 3.08
CA SER A 510 1.19 8.70 2.48
C SER A 510 -0.34 8.70 2.48
N SER A 511 -1.03 9.55 3.24
CA SER A 511 -2.50 9.73 3.12
C SER A 511 -2.82 10.60 1.90
N LEU A 512 -1.99 11.62 1.67
CA LEU A 512 -2.05 12.47 0.49
C LEU A 512 -1.86 11.66 -0.79
N ALA A 513 -0.85 10.78 -0.85
CA ALA A 513 -0.62 9.92 -2.01
C ALA A 513 -1.82 9.04 -2.37
N GLN A 514 -2.41 8.36 -1.38
CA GLN A 514 -3.56 7.47 -1.59
C GLN A 514 -4.83 8.25 -1.96
N LEU A 515 -5.00 9.49 -1.49
CA LEU A 515 -6.05 10.38 -2.00
C LEU A 515 -5.78 10.79 -3.44
N GLY A 516 -4.51 11.00 -3.81
CA GLY A 516 -4.10 11.15 -5.21
C GLY A 516 -4.51 9.95 -6.07
N GLU A 517 -4.33 8.71 -5.59
CA GLU A 517 -4.78 7.49 -6.28
C GLU A 517 -6.32 7.50 -6.47
N ILE A 518 -7.08 7.81 -5.42
CA ILE A 518 -8.56 7.88 -5.47
C ILE A 518 -9.03 8.93 -6.48
N ILE A 519 -8.48 10.14 -6.42
CA ILE A 519 -8.91 11.24 -7.29
C ILE A 519 -8.46 11.02 -8.74
N ALA A 520 -7.28 10.43 -8.96
CA ALA A 520 -6.82 10.09 -10.30
C ALA A 520 -7.78 9.11 -10.99
N ILE A 521 -8.26 8.11 -10.25
CA ILE A 521 -9.22 7.13 -10.76
C ILE A 521 -10.62 7.74 -10.92
N LEU A 522 -11.11 8.54 -9.97
CA LEU A 522 -12.37 9.25 -10.17
C LEU A 522 -12.32 10.08 -11.46
N GLY A 523 -11.24 10.81 -11.70
CA GLY A 523 -11.03 11.64 -12.89
C GLY A 523 -11.07 10.90 -14.24
N ILE A 524 -11.11 9.57 -14.27
CA ILE A 524 -11.38 8.78 -15.48
C ILE A 524 -12.85 8.93 -15.93
N GLY A 525 -13.77 9.20 -15.00
CA GLY A 525 -15.16 9.52 -15.32
C GLY A 525 -16.02 8.34 -15.77
N THR A 526 -15.66 7.10 -15.43
CA THR A 526 -16.50 5.92 -15.71
C THR A 526 -17.15 5.37 -14.44
N ALA A 527 -18.25 4.62 -14.60
CA ALA A 527 -18.93 3.95 -13.48
C ALA A 527 -17.98 2.98 -12.75
N LEU A 528 -17.26 2.15 -13.50
CA LEU A 528 -16.28 1.19 -12.95
C LEU A 528 -15.15 1.89 -12.18
N ALA A 529 -14.63 3.02 -12.70
CA ALA A 529 -13.62 3.79 -12.00
C ALA A 529 -14.17 4.43 -10.72
N THR A 530 -15.43 4.86 -10.74
CA THR A 530 -16.11 5.38 -9.54
C THR A 530 -16.22 4.30 -8.47
N ASP A 531 -16.69 3.09 -8.82
CA ASP A 531 -16.77 1.96 -7.88
C ASP A 531 -15.39 1.60 -7.32
N ALA A 532 -14.37 1.55 -8.19
CA ALA A 532 -13.00 1.25 -7.80
C ALA A 532 -12.44 2.26 -6.78
N ALA A 533 -12.63 3.54 -7.06
CA ALA A 533 -12.19 4.62 -6.18
C ALA A 533 -12.93 4.59 -4.84
N LEU A 534 -14.24 4.34 -4.85
CA LEU A 534 -15.06 4.26 -3.63
C LEU A 534 -14.74 3.02 -2.79
N LEU A 535 -14.43 1.89 -3.41
CA LEU A 535 -13.94 0.71 -2.69
C LEU A 535 -12.62 1.05 -1.99
N HIS A 536 -11.71 1.76 -2.67
CA HIS A 536 -10.48 2.21 -2.04
C HIS A 536 -10.71 3.29 -0.97
N VAL A 537 -11.70 4.18 -1.11
CA VAL A 537 -12.08 5.15 -0.07
C VAL A 537 -12.39 4.45 1.26
N THR A 538 -13.24 3.42 1.21
CA THR A 538 -13.63 2.67 2.42
C THR A 538 -12.43 1.93 3.03
N ASN A 539 -11.65 1.22 2.22
CA ASN A 539 -10.48 0.48 2.68
C ASN A 539 -9.39 1.41 3.22
N HIS A 540 -9.10 2.52 2.52
CA HIS A 540 -8.11 3.50 2.94
C HIS A 540 -8.51 4.17 4.26
N ALA A 541 -9.80 4.46 4.47
CA ALA A 541 -10.29 4.99 5.74
C ALA A 541 -9.98 4.06 6.93
N ILE A 542 -10.27 2.77 6.78
CA ILE A 542 -10.02 1.74 7.80
C ILE A 542 -8.50 1.57 8.02
N MET A 543 -7.72 1.38 6.95
CA MET A 543 -6.28 1.18 7.01
C MET A 543 -5.54 2.36 7.66
N LYS A 544 -5.86 3.61 7.27
CA LYS A 544 -5.22 4.79 7.86
C LYS A 544 -5.60 5.00 9.31
N THR A 545 -6.87 4.80 9.66
CA THR A 545 -7.29 4.93 11.05
C THR A 545 -6.52 3.95 11.93
N LEU A 546 -6.32 2.70 11.47
CA LEU A 546 -5.51 1.72 12.18
C LEU A 546 -4.05 2.13 12.30
N LEU A 547 -3.41 2.59 11.22
CA LEU A 547 -2.01 3.04 11.24
C LEU A 547 -1.80 4.20 12.23
N PHE A 548 -2.70 5.18 12.25
CA PHE A 548 -2.61 6.32 13.17
C PHE A 548 -2.93 5.92 14.62
N TYR A 549 -3.82 4.96 14.85
CA TYR A 549 -4.12 4.46 16.21
C TYR A 549 -3.00 3.60 16.77
N ALA A 550 -2.41 2.71 15.97
CA ALA A 550 -1.23 1.98 16.40
C ALA A 550 -0.03 2.93 16.66
N ALA A 551 0.21 3.90 15.77
CA ALA A 551 1.20 4.96 16.03
C ALA A 551 0.87 5.76 17.31
N GLY A 552 -0.41 6.04 17.53
CA GLY A 552 -0.92 6.69 18.73
C GLY A 552 -0.66 5.90 20.01
N ALA A 553 -0.80 4.58 19.96
CA ALA A 553 -0.48 3.68 21.06
C ALA A 553 1.02 3.69 21.38
N PHE A 554 1.89 3.68 20.36
CA PHE A 554 3.34 3.80 20.56
C PHE A 554 3.69 5.11 21.26
N ILE A 555 3.19 6.24 20.74
CA ILE A 555 3.44 7.58 21.28
C ILE A 555 2.91 7.71 22.71
N LEU A 556 1.73 7.15 23.02
CA LEU A 556 1.16 7.19 24.37
C LEU A 556 2.06 6.48 25.39
N ARG A 557 2.69 5.38 25.00
CA ARG A 557 3.50 4.55 25.89
C ARG A 557 4.96 5.01 25.99
N THR A 558 5.53 5.56 24.93
CA THR A 558 6.95 5.93 24.90
C THR A 558 7.21 7.44 24.91
N GLY A 559 6.23 8.26 24.48
CA GLY A 559 6.42 9.70 24.23
C GLY A 559 7.25 10.02 22.98
N LEU A 560 7.82 9.02 22.31
CA LEU A 560 8.70 9.15 21.14
C LEU A 560 7.89 9.33 19.86
N ARG A 561 8.50 9.92 18.82
CA ARG A 561 7.82 10.25 17.56
C ARG A 561 8.58 9.85 16.30
N HIS A 562 9.90 9.68 16.38
CA HIS A 562 10.70 9.31 15.22
C HIS A 562 10.71 7.80 15.00
N ILE A 563 10.81 7.38 13.74
CA ILE A 563 10.71 5.98 13.36
C ILE A 563 11.78 5.14 14.06
N ASP A 564 13.03 5.61 14.06
CA ASP A 564 14.18 4.88 14.62
C ASP A 564 14.07 4.68 16.14
N ASP A 565 13.35 5.57 16.83
CA ASP A 565 13.11 5.49 18.27
C ASP A 565 12.21 4.31 18.67
N PHE A 566 11.43 3.77 17.72
CA PHE A 566 10.54 2.62 17.94
C PHE A 566 11.24 1.27 17.72
N ALA A 567 12.57 1.25 17.66
CA ALA A 567 13.37 0.04 17.48
C ALA A 567 12.98 -1.07 18.48
N GLY A 568 12.55 -2.20 17.95
CA GLY A 568 12.17 -3.40 18.70
C GLY A 568 10.90 -3.27 19.54
N LEU A 569 10.13 -2.19 19.40
CA LEU A 569 8.93 -1.94 20.20
C LEU A 569 7.87 -3.05 20.04
N GLY A 570 7.84 -3.72 18.89
CA GLY A 570 6.91 -4.82 18.63
C GLY A 570 7.12 -6.05 19.52
N ARG A 571 8.25 -6.16 20.22
CA ARG A 571 8.48 -7.21 21.22
C ARG A 571 7.75 -6.95 22.54
N VAL A 572 7.49 -5.67 22.86
CA VAL A 572 6.87 -5.21 24.11
C VAL A 572 5.40 -4.82 23.90
N MET A 573 5.08 -4.35 22.68
CA MET A 573 3.72 -3.99 22.24
C MET A 573 3.29 -4.83 21.03
N PRO A 574 3.17 -6.17 21.15
CA PRO A 574 2.97 -7.07 20.01
C PRO A 574 1.63 -6.89 19.31
N VAL A 575 0.57 -6.49 20.02
CA VAL A 575 -0.76 -6.33 19.42
C VAL A 575 -0.81 -5.05 18.59
N SER A 576 -0.38 -3.93 19.17
CA SER A 576 -0.36 -2.64 18.45
C SER A 576 0.62 -2.67 17.28
N ALA A 577 1.82 -3.24 17.46
CA ALA A 577 2.79 -3.39 16.37
C ALA A 577 2.33 -4.39 15.30
N GLY A 578 1.69 -5.50 15.70
CA GLY A 578 1.16 -6.48 14.77
C GLY A 578 0.07 -5.89 13.89
N ALA A 579 -0.84 -5.12 14.49
CA ALA A 579 -1.88 -4.40 13.77
C ALA A 579 -1.32 -3.30 12.86
N TYR A 580 -0.26 -2.60 13.28
CA TYR A 580 0.46 -1.65 12.41
C TYR A 580 1.06 -2.33 11.18
N ALA A 581 1.73 -3.48 11.37
CA ALA A 581 2.31 -4.26 10.27
C ALA A 581 1.24 -4.78 9.31
N LEU A 582 0.13 -5.30 9.86
CA LEU A 582 -1.02 -5.73 9.07
C LEU A 582 -1.59 -4.58 8.21
N ALA A 583 -1.80 -3.42 8.81
CA ALA A 583 -2.29 -2.24 8.08
C ALA A 583 -1.26 -1.73 7.04
N SER A 584 0.03 -1.87 7.33
CA SER A 584 1.12 -1.53 6.41
C SER A 584 1.15 -2.45 5.19
N PHE A 585 0.99 -3.76 5.37
CA PHE A 585 0.88 -4.70 4.26
C PHE A 585 -0.41 -4.50 3.47
N ALA A 586 -1.51 -4.19 4.16
CA ALA A 586 -2.78 -3.90 3.50
C ALA A 586 -2.68 -2.67 2.59
N ILE A 587 -2.09 -1.56 3.08
CA ILE A 587 -1.99 -0.32 2.29
C ILE A 587 -0.95 -0.39 1.15
N MET A 588 0.07 -1.24 1.29
CA MET A 588 0.94 -1.64 0.18
C MET A 588 0.16 -2.37 -0.94
N GLY A 589 -1.04 -2.88 -0.65
CA GLY A 589 -1.83 -3.68 -1.56
C GLY A 589 -1.41 -5.15 -1.56
N LEU A 590 -0.99 -5.72 -0.42
CA LEU A 590 -0.61 -7.13 -0.35
C LEU A 590 -1.80 -8.02 0.08
N PRO A 591 -1.98 -9.20 -0.53
CA PRO A 591 -3.00 -10.15 -0.11
C PRO A 591 -2.63 -10.83 1.22
N PRO A 592 -3.63 -11.28 2.01
CA PRO A 592 -5.06 -11.34 1.68
C PRO A 592 -5.87 -10.15 2.23
N PHE A 593 -5.28 -8.95 2.29
CA PHE A 593 -5.91 -7.78 2.93
C PHE A 593 -6.75 -6.95 1.94
N SER A 594 -7.76 -6.24 2.45
CA SER A 594 -8.71 -5.48 1.63
C SER A 594 -8.09 -4.44 0.69
N GLY A 595 -6.92 -3.90 1.06
CA GLY A 595 -6.17 -2.96 0.21
C GLY A 595 -5.75 -3.56 -1.14
N PHE A 596 -5.44 -4.86 -1.21
CA PHE A 596 -5.15 -5.57 -2.47
C PHE A 596 -6.34 -5.51 -3.43
N THR A 597 -7.52 -5.91 -2.96
CA THR A 597 -8.76 -5.92 -3.76
C THR A 597 -9.08 -4.54 -4.32
N SER A 598 -9.01 -3.49 -3.49
CA SER A 598 -9.30 -2.13 -3.96
C SER A 598 -8.29 -1.60 -4.98
N LYS A 599 -6.99 -1.82 -4.77
CA LYS A 599 -5.96 -1.38 -5.72
C LYS A 599 -6.04 -2.17 -7.03
N PHE A 600 -6.35 -3.45 -6.96
CA PHE A 600 -6.60 -4.27 -8.15
C PHE A 600 -7.75 -3.70 -8.97
N LEU A 601 -8.90 -3.41 -8.33
CA LEU A 601 -10.04 -2.84 -9.04
C LEU A 601 -9.72 -1.48 -9.66
N MET A 602 -8.94 -0.63 -8.98
CA MET A 602 -8.50 0.67 -9.52
C MET A 602 -7.60 0.54 -10.75
N ILE A 603 -6.59 -0.34 -10.68
CA ILE A 603 -5.66 -0.60 -11.78
C ILE A 603 -6.42 -1.25 -12.96
N TYR A 604 -7.33 -2.18 -12.68
CA TYR A 604 -8.21 -2.78 -13.67
C TYR A 604 -9.13 -1.74 -14.33
N ALA A 605 -9.77 -0.87 -13.55
CA ALA A 605 -10.64 0.18 -14.08
C ALA A 605 -9.88 1.15 -14.99
N ALA A 606 -8.67 1.55 -14.59
CA ALA A 606 -7.79 2.38 -15.43
C ALA A 606 -7.37 1.67 -16.71
N ALA A 607 -7.01 0.39 -16.63
CA ALA A 607 -6.68 -0.43 -17.80
C ALA A 607 -7.88 -0.62 -18.74
N HIS A 608 -9.07 -0.86 -18.19
CA HIS A 608 -10.33 -1.06 -18.93
C HIS A 608 -10.76 0.21 -19.66
N ALA A 609 -10.55 1.38 -19.06
CA ALA A 609 -10.78 2.67 -19.71
C ALA A 609 -9.63 3.12 -20.64
N GLY A 610 -8.56 2.32 -20.80
CA GLY A 610 -7.42 2.65 -21.66
C GLY A 610 -6.37 3.60 -21.06
N HIS A 611 -6.51 4.02 -19.80
CA HIS A 611 -5.60 4.91 -19.08
C HIS A 611 -4.40 4.15 -18.44
N VAL A 612 -3.65 3.42 -19.26
CA VAL A 612 -2.53 2.56 -18.80
C VAL A 612 -1.45 3.34 -18.05
N LEU A 613 -1.19 4.59 -18.44
CA LEU A 613 -0.21 5.44 -17.77
C LEU A 613 -0.61 5.76 -16.33
N VAL A 614 -1.90 5.97 -16.05
CA VAL A 614 -2.41 6.23 -14.69
C VAL A 614 -2.17 4.99 -13.82
N ALA A 615 -2.50 3.80 -14.33
CA ALA A 615 -2.21 2.54 -13.65
C ALA A 615 -0.71 2.35 -13.35
N ALA A 616 0.16 2.69 -14.30
CA ALA A 616 1.61 2.63 -14.12
C ALA A 616 2.13 3.62 -13.04
N ILE A 617 1.60 4.85 -13.01
CA ILE A 617 1.93 5.85 -11.98
C ILE A 617 1.52 5.37 -10.59
N MET A 618 0.32 4.77 -10.46
CA MET A 618 -0.14 4.19 -9.20
C MET A 618 0.77 3.07 -8.71
N LEU A 619 1.19 2.16 -9.61
CA LEU A 619 2.11 1.08 -9.27
C LEU A 619 3.50 1.61 -8.86
N LEU A 620 4.00 2.64 -9.55
CA LEU A 620 5.24 3.32 -9.15
C LEU A 620 5.11 3.90 -7.75
N GLY A 621 3.99 4.56 -7.44
CA GLY A 621 3.68 5.04 -6.10
C GLY A 621 3.67 3.92 -5.06
N GLY A 622 3.03 2.79 -5.38
CA GLY A 622 3.01 1.59 -4.55
C GLY A 622 4.40 1.03 -4.24
N ILE A 623 5.32 1.00 -5.22
CA ILE A 623 6.72 0.56 -5.03
C ILE A 623 7.46 1.49 -4.05
N ILE A 624 7.25 2.82 -4.16
CA ILE A 624 7.82 3.77 -3.19
C ILE A 624 7.21 3.54 -1.80
N GLY A 625 5.90 3.29 -1.75
CA GLY A 625 5.14 2.85 -0.57
C GLY A 625 5.81 1.70 0.19
N VAL A 626 6.12 0.64 -0.55
CA VAL A 626 6.78 -0.57 -0.05
C VAL A 626 8.07 -0.23 0.69
N VAL A 627 8.86 0.74 0.21
CA VAL A 627 10.14 1.12 0.84
C VAL A 627 9.94 1.65 2.26
N TYR A 628 9.13 2.69 2.45
CA TYR A 628 9.04 3.36 3.75
C TYR A 628 8.14 2.61 4.75
N TYR A 629 7.10 1.89 4.31
CA TYR A 629 6.30 1.08 5.25
C TYR A 629 7.10 -0.12 5.75
N THR A 630 7.85 -0.81 4.87
CA THR A 630 8.72 -1.92 5.29
C THR A 630 9.82 -1.44 6.22
N ARG A 631 10.35 -0.23 6.02
CA ARG A 631 11.29 0.41 6.95
C ARG A 631 10.71 0.48 8.37
N VAL A 632 9.45 0.92 8.53
CA VAL A 632 8.83 0.99 9.87
C VAL A 632 8.61 -0.39 10.45
N VAL A 633 8.08 -1.35 9.68
CA VAL A 633 7.89 -2.74 10.15
C VAL A 633 9.23 -3.38 10.54
N ALA A 634 10.29 -3.13 9.76
CA ALA A 634 11.64 -3.59 10.04
C ALA A 634 12.15 -3.06 11.38
N VAL A 635 11.98 -1.76 11.64
CA VAL A 635 12.39 -1.14 12.90
C VAL A 635 11.59 -1.67 14.08
N LEU A 636 10.27 -1.83 13.95
CA LEU A 636 9.40 -2.31 15.03
C LEU A 636 9.73 -3.74 15.47
N PHE A 637 10.00 -4.66 14.54
CA PHE A 637 10.09 -6.09 14.83
C PHE A 637 11.50 -6.68 14.79
N TYR A 638 12.35 -6.16 13.92
CA TYR A 638 13.63 -6.80 13.59
C TYR A 638 14.83 -6.03 14.12
N HIS A 639 14.64 -4.93 14.86
CA HIS A 639 15.70 -4.27 15.61
C HIS A 639 15.64 -4.65 17.10
N PRO A 640 16.79 -4.64 17.81
CA PRO A 640 16.79 -4.88 19.24
C PRO A 640 16.05 -3.77 19.97
N TYR A 641 15.24 -4.15 20.97
CA TYR A 641 14.56 -3.18 21.82
C TYR A 641 15.57 -2.45 22.71
N LYS A 642 15.54 -1.11 22.67
CA LYS A 642 16.42 -0.23 23.48
C LYS A 642 15.64 0.72 24.39
N GLY A 643 14.33 0.57 24.46
CA GLY A 643 13.46 1.43 25.27
C GLY A 643 13.37 1.00 26.74
N ASP A 644 12.57 1.75 27.50
CA ASP A 644 12.29 1.48 28.91
C ASP A 644 11.53 0.15 29.10
N ALA A 645 12.04 -0.71 29.99
CA ALA A 645 11.41 -1.99 30.34
C ALA A 645 10.00 -1.83 30.97
N ALA A 646 9.65 -0.64 31.47
CA ALA A 646 8.32 -0.35 32.01
C ALA A 646 7.23 -0.19 30.94
N VAL A 647 7.60 -0.06 29.66
CA VAL A 647 6.64 0.02 28.56
C VAL A 647 5.79 -1.25 28.51
N ARG A 648 4.48 -1.07 28.34
CA ARG A 648 3.50 -2.15 28.20
C ARG A 648 2.56 -1.85 27.04
N GLU A 649 1.80 -2.86 26.64
CA GLU A 649 0.78 -2.70 25.61
C GLU A 649 -0.27 -1.63 25.97
N ALA A 650 -0.96 -1.08 24.97
CA ALA A 650 -1.95 -0.01 25.11
C ALA A 650 -3.14 -0.42 26.01
N PRO A 651 -3.88 0.56 26.56
CA PRO A 651 -5.14 0.30 27.28
C PRO A 651 -6.13 -0.55 26.47
N ALA A 652 -6.95 -1.36 27.16
CA ALA A 652 -7.85 -2.34 26.53
C ALA A 652 -8.84 -1.72 25.52
N THR A 653 -9.33 -0.51 25.77
CA THR A 653 -10.24 0.21 24.85
C THR A 653 -9.55 0.60 23.55
N MET A 654 -8.28 1.05 23.62
CA MET A 654 -7.46 1.32 22.44
C MET A 654 -7.18 0.05 21.65
N LEU A 655 -6.84 -1.06 22.34
CA LEU A 655 -6.63 -2.35 21.70
C LEU A 655 -7.88 -2.88 21.02
N THR A 656 -9.05 -2.71 21.65
CA THR A 656 -10.33 -3.13 21.07
C THR A 656 -10.56 -2.41 19.74
N ALA A 657 -10.39 -1.10 19.70
CA ALA A 657 -10.50 -0.32 18.47
C ALA A 657 -9.48 -0.75 17.39
N ILE A 658 -8.21 -0.97 17.79
CA ILE A 658 -7.14 -1.46 16.90
C ILE A 658 -7.50 -2.84 16.32
N CYS A 659 -7.94 -3.77 17.15
CA CYS A 659 -8.31 -5.12 16.73
C CYS A 659 -9.56 -5.16 15.84
N VAL A 660 -10.56 -4.32 16.12
CA VAL A 660 -11.76 -4.19 15.27
C VAL A 660 -11.38 -3.74 13.86
N LEU A 661 -10.52 -2.72 13.74
CA LEU A 661 -10.05 -2.25 12.43
C LEU A 661 -9.17 -3.29 11.74
N ALA A 662 -8.29 -3.98 12.47
CA ALA A 662 -7.46 -5.04 11.91
C ALA A 662 -8.32 -6.20 11.38
N GLY A 663 -9.36 -6.57 12.13
CA GLY A 663 -10.36 -7.55 11.70
C GLY A 663 -11.10 -7.09 10.44
N ALA A 664 -11.53 -5.83 10.37
CA ALA A 664 -12.20 -5.28 9.20
C ALA A 664 -11.32 -5.32 7.93
N ILE A 665 -10.01 -5.08 8.04
CA ILE A 665 -9.06 -5.19 6.91
C ILE A 665 -8.96 -6.63 6.40
N VAL A 666 -8.89 -7.61 7.31
CA VAL A 666 -8.83 -9.03 6.94
C VAL A 666 -10.15 -9.49 6.33
N LEU A 667 -11.28 -9.14 6.96
CA LEU A 667 -12.62 -9.48 6.47
C LEU A 667 -12.89 -8.86 5.10
N GLY A 668 -12.54 -7.60 4.87
CA GLY A 668 -12.71 -6.95 3.57
C GLY A 668 -11.81 -7.53 2.47
N GLY A 669 -10.72 -8.21 2.83
CA GLY A 669 -9.87 -8.92 1.86
C GLY A 669 -10.36 -10.33 1.55
N ILE A 670 -10.89 -11.06 2.55
CA ILE A 670 -11.42 -12.42 2.37
C ILE A 670 -12.82 -12.40 1.75
N ALA A 671 -13.66 -11.43 2.15
CA ALA A 671 -15.05 -11.29 1.71
C ALA A 671 -15.33 -9.87 1.18
N PRO A 672 -14.68 -9.45 0.07
CA PRO A 672 -14.87 -8.12 -0.49
C PRO A 672 -16.27 -7.86 -1.04
N GLY A 673 -17.08 -8.91 -1.29
CA GLY A 673 -18.44 -8.81 -1.82
C GLY A 673 -19.33 -7.83 -1.05
N TYR A 674 -19.27 -7.85 0.29
CA TYR A 674 -20.06 -6.92 1.11
C TYR A 674 -19.73 -5.44 0.86
N GLN A 675 -18.47 -5.12 0.57
CA GLN A 675 -18.06 -3.76 0.25
C GLN A 675 -18.35 -3.42 -1.21
N LEU A 676 -18.16 -4.38 -2.12
CA LEU A 676 -18.48 -4.25 -3.55
C LEU A 676 -19.96 -3.94 -3.76
N ASP A 677 -20.87 -4.64 -3.09
CA ASP A 677 -22.31 -4.42 -3.19
C ASP A 677 -22.73 -3.01 -2.73
N LEU A 678 -22.02 -2.45 -1.75
CA LEU A 678 -22.28 -1.09 -1.27
C LEU A 678 -21.83 -0.03 -2.27
N VAL A 679 -20.66 -0.22 -2.89
CA VAL A 679 -20.13 0.75 -3.87
C VAL A 679 -20.84 0.64 -5.22
N ALA A 680 -21.23 -0.56 -5.65
CA ALA A 680 -21.96 -0.81 -6.90
C ALA A 680 -23.20 0.07 -7.04
N ARG A 681 -23.98 0.18 -5.95
CA ARG A 681 -25.19 1.03 -5.91
C ARG A 681 -24.88 2.51 -6.14
N VAL A 682 -23.68 2.95 -5.79
CA VAL A 682 -23.20 4.31 -6.04
C VAL A 682 -22.75 4.45 -7.49
N GLY A 683 -22.03 3.47 -8.03
CA GLY A 683 -21.70 3.38 -9.46
C GLY A 683 -22.92 3.45 -10.35
N ASP A 684 -23.96 2.66 -10.05
CA ASP A 684 -25.25 2.65 -10.77
C ASP A 684 -25.93 4.02 -10.71
N LEU A 685 -25.93 4.66 -9.53
CA LEU A 685 -26.47 6.01 -9.36
C LEU A 685 -25.71 7.04 -10.21
N VAL A 686 -24.37 7.02 -10.16
CA VAL A 686 -23.53 7.93 -10.94
C VAL A 686 -23.69 7.68 -12.44
N ALA A 687 -23.78 6.42 -12.85
CA ALA A 687 -23.95 6.05 -14.24
C ALA A 687 -25.30 6.51 -14.78
N SER A 688 -26.38 6.30 -13.99
CA SER A 688 -27.73 6.69 -14.39
C SER A 688 -27.89 8.20 -14.49
N ARG A 689 -27.28 8.96 -13.57
CA ARG A 689 -27.28 10.44 -13.59
C ARG A 689 -26.36 11.01 -14.66
N GLY A 690 -25.22 10.35 -14.91
CA GLY A 690 -24.21 10.81 -15.85
C GLY A 690 -24.44 10.39 -17.30
N GLY A 691 -25.48 9.59 -17.60
CA GLY A 691 -25.68 9.01 -18.93
C GLY A 691 -24.56 8.05 -19.34
N LEU A 692 -23.89 7.43 -18.36
CA LEU A 692 -22.78 6.51 -18.58
C LEU A 692 -23.29 5.07 -18.74
N ALA A 693 -22.50 4.22 -19.37
CA ALA A 693 -22.75 2.78 -19.34
C ALA A 693 -22.64 2.25 -17.90
N MET A 694 -23.58 1.38 -17.52
CA MET A 694 -23.50 0.64 -16.26
C MET A 694 -22.24 -0.22 -16.24
N ALA A 695 -21.59 -0.31 -15.09
CA ALA A 695 -20.41 -1.15 -14.91
C ALA A 695 -20.81 -2.52 -14.37
N GLU A 696 -20.29 -3.58 -14.99
CA GLU A 696 -20.29 -4.90 -14.37
C GLU A 696 -19.09 -5.02 -13.46
N LEU A 697 -19.32 -5.18 -12.15
CA LEU A 697 -18.24 -5.40 -11.21
C LEU A 697 -17.66 -6.81 -11.37
N PRO A 698 -16.33 -6.94 -11.47
CA PRO A 698 -15.71 -8.25 -11.51
C PRO A 698 -15.83 -8.96 -10.14
N ASN A 699 -15.92 -10.29 -10.16
CA ASN A 699 -15.85 -11.08 -8.95
C ASN A 699 -14.41 -11.09 -8.41
N LEU A 700 -14.14 -10.24 -7.42
CA LEU A 700 -12.82 -10.12 -6.78
C LEU A 700 -12.69 -10.96 -5.50
N VAL A 701 -13.40 -12.08 -5.40
CA VAL A 701 -13.25 -13.03 -4.29
C VAL A 701 -12.07 -13.97 -4.59
N THR A 702 -11.08 -13.98 -3.72
CA THR A 702 -9.98 -14.96 -3.82
C THR A 702 -10.51 -16.34 -3.48
N HIS A 703 -10.52 -17.25 -4.46
CA HIS A 703 -10.93 -18.64 -4.22
C HIS A 703 -9.80 -19.41 -3.54
N TRP A 704 -10.01 -19.82 -2.29
CA TRP A 704 -8.99 -20.54 -1.51
C TRP A 704 -9.07 -22.06 -1.73
N PRO A 705 -8.13 -22.68 -2.48
CA PRO A 705 -8.13 -24.11 -2.67
C PRO A 705 -7.76 -24.82 -1.37
N LEU A 706 -8.30 -26.03 -1.16
CA LEU A 706 -8.18 -26.77 0.08
C LEU A 706 -6.71 -26.93 0.57
N PRO A 707 -5.73 -27.27 -0.29
CA PRO A 707 -4.33 -27.37 0.12
C PRO A 707 -3.74 -26.06 0.64
N ALA A 708 -4.07 -24.94 -0.01
CA ALA A 708 -3.60 -23.62 0.40
C ALA A 708 -4.24 -23.18 1.72
N SER A 709 -5.54 -23.45 1.91
CA SER A 709 -6.25 -23.19 3.17
C SER A 709 -5.64 -23.96 4.34
N ILE A 710 -5.35 -25.25 4.15
CA ILE A 710 -4.69 -26.09 5.17
C ILE A 710 -3.34 -25.49 5.56
N ALA A 711 -2.52 -25.10 4.57
CA ALA A 711 -1.22 -24.49 4.81
C ALA A 711 -1.34 -23.12 5.51
N MET A 712 -2.28 -22.27 5.09
CA MET A 712 -2.48 -20.93 5.69
C MET A 712 -2.97 -21.01 7.14
N VAL A 713 -4.03 -21.78 7.41
CA VAL A 713 -4.54 -21.98 8.77
C VAL A 713 -3.51 -22.69 9.63
N GLY A 714 -2.82 -23.67 9.05
CA GLY A 714 -1.71 -24.38 9.69
C GLY A 714 -0.56 -23.45 10.07
N ALA A 715 -0.22 -22.45 9.25
CA ALA A 715 0.81 -21.46 9.57
C ALA A 715 0.46 -20.62 10.80
N ILE A 716 -0.82 -20.22 10.95
CA ILE A 716 -1.31 -19.52 12.15
C ILE A 716 -1.20 -20.44 13.37
N ALA A 717 -1.62 -21.70 13.25
CA ALA A 717 -1.50 -22.68 14.33
C ALA A 717 -0.04 -22.95 14.73
N VAL A 718 0.88 -23.02 13.77
CA VAL A 718 2.34 -23.14 14.00
C VAL A 718 2.88 -21.94 14.77
N LEU A 719 2.47 -20.72 14.41
CA LEU A 719 2.89 -19.51 15.11
C LEU A 719 2.40 -19.50 16.56
N LEU A 720 1.11 -19.81 16.78
CA LEU A 720 0.50 -19.85 18.11
C LEU A 720 1.11 -20.95 19.00
N THR A 721 1.30 -22.16 18.46
CA THR A 721 1.93 -23.27 19.20
C THR A 721 3.40 -23.00 19.52
N GLY A 722 4.09 -22.28 18.65
CA GLY A 722 5.48 -21.87 18.84
C GLY A 722 5.73 -20.98 20.04
N THR A 723 4.71 -20.26 20.53
CA THR A 723 4.79 -19.49 21.78
C THR A 723 4.91 -20.39 23.02
N ARG A 724 4.46 -21.64 22.92
CA ARG A 724 4.49 -22.63 24.01
C ARG A 724 5.59 -23.66 23.84
N SER A 725 5.76 -24.21 22.63
CA SER A 725 6.77 -25.22 22.35
C SER A 725 7.21 -25.21 20.89
N VAL A 726 8.48 -24.83 20.69
CA VAL A 726 9.10 -24.80 19.37
C VAL A 726 9.20 -26.18 18.73
N LYS A 727 9.47 -27.23 19.53
CA LYS A 727 9.55 -28.61 19.03
C LYS A 727 8.21 -29.08 18.43
N TRP A 728 7.10 -28.77 19.10
CA TRP A 728 5.76 -29.09 18.59
C TRP A 728 5.38 -28.23 17.40
N ALA A 729 5.75 -26.95 17.38
CA ALA A 729 5.54 -26.09 16.21
C ALA A 729 6.23 -26.64 14.96
N GLY A 730 7.47 -27.14 15.07
CA GLY A 730 8.18 -27.77 13.96
C GLY A 730 7.49 -29.06 13.47
N ARG A 731 7.07 -29.94 14.38
CA ARG A 731 6.32 -31.17 14.01
C ARG A 731 4.98 -30.84 13.36
N LEU A 732 4.27 -29.85 13.88
CA LEU A 732 3.01 -29.38 13.32
C LEU A 732 3.21 -28.82 11.92
N ALA A 733 4.25 -28.02 11.69
CA ALA A 733 4.56 -27.45 10.39
C ALA A 733 4.81 -28.54 9.33
N VAL A 734 5.55 -29.60 9.68
CA VAL A 734 5.73 -30.77 8.79
C VAL A 734 4.39 -31.47 8.53
N SER A 735 3.60 -31.70 9.58
CA SER A 735 2.31 -32.39 9.48
C SER A 735 1.30 -31.63 8.62
N VAL A 736 1.28 -30.29 8.73
CA VAL A 736 0.44 -29.40 7.91
C VAL A 736 0.80 -29.53 6.44
N LEU A 737 2.08 -29.55 6.09
CA LEU A 737 2.51 -29.69 4.69
C LEU A 737 2.25 -31.09 4.12
N LEU A 738 2.34 -32.13 4.94
CA LEU A 738 1.90 -33.48 4.57
C LEU A 738 0.38 -33.55 4.37
N ALA A 739 -0.40 -32.89 5.23
CA ALA A 739 -1.85 -32.79 5.06
C ALA A 739 -2.22 -32.00 3.80
N ALA A 740 -1.48 -30.93 3.49
CA ALA A 740 -1.64 -30.19 2.25
C ALA A 740 -1.31 -31.06 1.02
N LEU A 741 -0.26 -31.88 1.08
CA LEU A 741 0.06 -32.85 0.02
C LEU A 741 -1.07 -33.85 -0.18
N VAL A 742 -1.62 -34.41 0.90
CA VAL A 742 -2.77 -35.32 0.84
C VAL A 742 -3.99 -34.62 0.23
N ALA A 743 -4.25 -33.36 0.59
CA ALA A 743 -5.31 -32.57 -0.01
C ALA A 743 -5.11 -32.33 -1.51
N VAL A 744 -3.87 -32.11 -1.98
CA VAL A 744 -3.57 -32.02 -3.42
C VAL A 744 -3.96 -33.32 -4.12
N LEU A 745 -3.64 -34.48 -3.54
CA LEU A 745 -3.99 -35.78 -4.10
C LEU A 745 -5.51 -36.00 -4.17
N PHE A 746 -6.27 -35.51 -3.19
CA PHE A 746 -7.73 -35.53 -3.23
C PHE A 746 -8.33 -34.57 -4.28
N ASP A 747 -7.65 -33.47 -4.59
CA ASP A 747 -8.06 -32.47 -5.59
C ASP A 747 -7.57 -32.79 -7.02
N ALA A 748 -7.01 -33.98 -7.27
CA ALA A 748 -6.42 -34.37 -8.56
C ALA A 748 -7.32 -34.14 -9.79
N GLY A 749 -8.64 -34.28 -9.65
CA GLY A 749 -9.61 -34.07 -10.74
C GLY A 749 -10.09 -32.62 -10.93
N ARG A 750 -9.61 -31.68 -10.12
CA ARG A 750 -10.06 -30.26 -10.15
C ARG A 750 -9.03 -29.30 -10.75
N MET A 751 -7.79 -29.76 -10.88
CA MET A 751 -6.66 -29.04 -11.46
C MET A 751 -6.31 -29.66 -12.82
N ASP A 752 -5.79 -28.86 -13.75
CA ASP A 752 -5.15 -29.43 -14.95
C ASP A 752 -3.88 -30.21 -14.58
N LEU A 753 -3.45 -31.10 -15.48
CA LEU A 753 -2.41 -32.07 -15.16
C LEU A 753 -1.05 -31.41 -14.89
N LEU A 754 -0.73 -30.32 -15.59
CA LEU A 754 0.51 -29.55 -15.38
C LEU A 754 0.51 -28.93 -13.97
N SER A 755 -0.58 -28.28 -13.59
CA SER A 755 -0.75 -27.66 -12.27
C SER A 755 -0.76 -28.70 -11.14
N PHE A 756 -1.47 -29.80 -11.33
CA PHE A 756 -1.55 -30.90 -10.36
C PHE A 756 -0.17 -31.51 -10.07
N CYS A 757 0.59 -31.85 -11.12
CA CYS A 757 1.94 -32.38 -10.97
C CYS A 757 2.86 -31.39 -10.23
N PHE A 758 2.74 -30.09 -10.53
CA PHE A 758 3.54 -29.09 -9.84
C PHE A 758 3.12 -28.91 -8.36
N ALA A 759 1.83 -28.97 -8.05
CA ALA A 759 1.31 -28.88 -6.68
C ALA A 759 1.80 -30.04 -5.78
N ILE A 760 1.87 -31.27 -6.32
CA ILE A 760 2.47 -32.42 -5.61
C ILE A 760 3.93 -32.11 -5.23
N LEU A 761 4.70 -31.59 -6.18
CA LEU A 761 6.11 -31.26 -5.95
C LEU A 761 6.27 -30.11 -4.94
N ILE A 762 5.42 -29.09 -5.02
CA ILE A 762 5.40 -27.95 -4.06
C ILE A 762 5.21 -28.44 -2.63
N ALA A 763 4.18 -29.26 -2.39
CA ALA A 763 3.85 -29.75 -1.05
C ALA A 763 4.85 -30.82 -0.56
N GLY A 764 5.22 -31.77 -1.43
CA GLY A 764 6.14 -32.86 -1.10
C GLY A 764 7.55 -32.37 -0.75
N VAL A 765 8.16 -31.57 -1.64
CA VAL A 765 9.48 -30.97 -1.39
C VAL A 765 9.42 -29.98 -0.22
N GLY A 766 8.27 -29.31 -0.03
CA GLY A 766 8.04 -28.41 1.11
C GLY A 766 8.06 -29.15 2.44
N ALA A 767 7.38 -30.29 2.54
CA ALA A 767 7.35 -31.12 3.75
C ALA A 767 8.76 -31.67 4.10
N LEU A 768 9.51 -32.12 3.10
CA LEU A 768 10.89 -32.59 3.27
C LEU A 768 11.83 -31.47 3.75
N ASN A 769 11.72 -30.28 3.14
CA ASN A 769 12.47 -29.10 3.59
C ASN A 769 12.11 -28.68 5.01
N MET A 770 10.81 -28.68 5.36
CA MET A 770 10.37 -28.34 6.71
C MET A 770 10.93 -29.35 7.73
N MET A 771 10.94 -30.64 7.40
CA MET A 771 11.54 -31.68 8.24
C MET A 771 13.02 -31.42 8.48
N HIS A 772 13.79 -31.15 7.41
CA HIS A 772 15.20 -30.79 7.51
C HIS A 772 15.41 -29.53 8.36
N THR A 773 14.53 -28.53 8.18
CA THR A 773 14.59 -27.25 8.91
C THR A 773 14.48 -27.45 10.42
N THR A 774 13.66 -28.39 10.90
CA THR A 774 13.48 -28.60 12.36
C THR A 774 14.78 -28.90 13.09
N ALA A 775 15.71 -29.62 12.47
CA ALA A 775 17.04 -29.87 13.02
C ALA A 775 18.05 -28.78 12.66
N TYR A 776 18.00 -28.25 11.42
CA TYR A 776 18.89 -27.18 10.99
C TYR A 776 18.76 -25.93 11.86
N LEU A 777 17.53 -25.47 12.15
CA LEU A 777 17.28 -24.26 12.94
C LEU A 777 17.25 -24.50 14.45
N ALA A 778 17.63 -25.67 14.95
CA ALA A 778 17.57 -25.97 16.39
C ALA A 778 18.36 -24.97 17.27
N HIS A 779 19.37 -24.31 16.70
CA HIS A 779 20.20 -23.29 17.34
C HIS A 779 19.69 -21.84 17.14
N SER A 780 18.67 -21.62 16.30
CA SER A 780 18.12 -20.30 16.01
C SER A 780 17.15 -19.83 17.10
N HIS A 781 17.07 -18.51 17.29
CA HIS A 781 16.28 -17.86 18.33
C HIS A 781 14.81 -17.63 17.94
N SER A 782 14.44 -17.78 16.66
CA SER A 782 13.11 -17.38 16.14
C SER A 782 12.43 -18.43 15.25
N GLN A 783 12.60 -19.71 15.60
CA GLN A 783 12.15 -20.87 14.82
C GLN A 783 10.65 -20.85 14.45
N ALA A 784 9.76 -20.53 15.40
CA ALA A 784 8.31 -20.55 15.15
C ALA A 784 7.85 -19.55 14.08
N ARG A 785 8.39 -18.33 14.11
CA ARG A 785 8.12 -17.28 13.11
C ARG A 785 8.56 -17.75 11.73
N PHE A 786 9.74 -18.36 11.66
CA PHE A 786 10.26 -18.91 10.42
C PHE A 786 9.35 -20.03 9.89
N PHE A 787 8.95 -21.00 10.72
CA PHE A 787 8.09 -22.10 10.29
C PHE A 787 6.75 -21.60 9.75
N ALA A 788 6.14 -20.61 10.43
CA ALA A 788 4.90 -19.99 9.97
C ALA A 788 5.08 -19.27 8.62
N ALA A 789 6.09 -18.40 8.50
CA ALA A 789 6.38 -17.66 7.27
C ALA A 789 6.67 -18.59 6.07
N PHE A 790 7.45 -19.65 6.30
CA PHE A 790 7.77 -20.66 5.29
C PHE A 790 6.50 -21.44 4.87
N THR A 791 5.61 -21.74 5.80
CA THR A 791 4.33 -22.42 5.50
C THR A 791 3.37 -21.50 4.71
N VAL A 792 3.29 -20.19 5.04
CA VAL A 792 2.49 -19.22 4.26
C VAL A 792 3.00 -19.10 2.83
N MET A 793 4.32 -19.08 2.64
CA MET A 793 4.92 -19.04 1.30
C MET A 793 4.50 -20.26 0.46
N ILE A 794 4.46 -21.46 1.05
CA ILE A 794 4.00 -22.68 0.40
C ILE A 794 2.49 -22.63 0.11
N ALA A 795 1.69 -22.07 1.03
CA ALA A 795 0.26 -21.81 0.79
C ALA A 795 0.05 -20.91 -0.44
N GLY A 796 0.88 -19.87 -0.58
CA GLY A 796 0.93 -19.01 -1.77
C GLY A 796 1.20 -19.79 -3.06
N LEU A 797 2.23 -20.64 -3.07
CA LEU A 797 2.55 -21.47 -4.23
C LEU A 797 1.42 -22.42 -4.61
N LEU A 798 0.84 -23.14 -3.64
CA LEU A 798 -0.28 -24.06 -3.86
C LEU A 798 -1.51 -23.34 -4.41
N GLY A 799 -1.84 -22.18 -3.82
CA GLY A 799 -2.96 -21.36 -4.26
C GLY A 799 -2.79 -20.85 -5.69
N MET A 800 -1.57 -20.40 -6.03
CA MET A 800 -1.24 -19.89 -7.36
C MET A 800 -1.37 -21.00 -8.42
N THR A 801 -0.92 -22.22 -8.10
CA THR A 801 -1.05 -23.36 -9.03
C THR A 801 -2.48 -23.84 -9.22
N ALA A 802 -3.35 -23.71 -8.22
CA ALA A 802 -4.74 -24.14 -8.29
C ALA A 802 -5.71 -23.03 -8.75
N ALA A 803 -5.20 -21.84 -9.04
CA ALA A 803 -6.01 -20.71 -9.46
C ALA A 803 -6.67 -20.95 -10.83
N LYS A 804 -7.96 -20.62 -10.93
CA LYS A 804 -8.75 -20.74 -12.17
C LYS A 804 -8.99 -19.39 -12.86
N ASP A 805 -8.92 -18.32 -12.08
CA ASP A 805 -9.03 -16.94 -12.53
C ASP A 805 -7.72 -16.17 -12.29
N ILE A 806 -7.50 -15.13 -13.09
CA ILE A 806 -6.26 -14.36 -13.10
C ILE A 806 -6.06 -13.52 -11.84
N PHE A 807 -7.15 -13.12 -11.17
CA PHE A 807 -7.09 -12.35 -9.93
C PHE A 807 -6.61 -13.21 -8.77
N THR A 808 -7.21 -14.39 -8.58
CA THR A 808 -6.76 -15.40 -7.61
C THR A 808 -5.34 -15.85 -7.90
N PHE A 809 -4.98 -16.06 -9.18
CA PHE A 809 -3.61 -16.36 -9.59
C PHE A 809 -2.63 -15.29 -9.10
N PHE A 810 -2.92 -14.02 -9.38
CA PHE A 810 -2.06 -12.91 -8.98
C PHE A 810 -2.04 -12.71 -7.46
N ALA A 811 -3.17 -12.88 -6.77
CA ALA A 811 -3.25 -12.79 -5.30
C ALA A 811 -2.31 -13.81 -4.63
N PHE A 812 -2.36 -15.06 -5.08
CA PHE A 812 -1.46 -16.08 -4.55
C PHE A 812 -0.01 -15.90 -5.02
N TRP A 813 0.20 -15.34 -6.21
CA TRP A 813 1.54 -14.95 -6.68
C TRP A 813 2.21 -13.94 -5.74
N GLU A 814 1.47 -12.89 -5.38
CA GLU A 814 1.91 -11.91 -4.40
C GLU A 814 2.11 -12.55 -3.02
N LEU A 815 1.18 -13.37 -2.56
CA LEU A 815 1.29 -14.03 -1.25
C LEU A 815 2.55 -14.89 -1.13
N MET A 816 2.91 -15.64 -2.19
CA MET A 816 4.12 -16.47 -2.20
C MET A 816 5.40 -15.63 -2.15
N SER A 817 5.44 -14.47 -2.83
CA SER A 817 6.69 -13.77 -3.11
C SER A 817 6.95 -12.51 -2.28
N SER A 818 5.93 -12.02 -1.59
CA SER A 818 5.96 -10.74 -0.89
C SER A 818 6.40 -10.90 0.59
N TRP A 819 5.51 -10.62 1.53
CA TRP A 819 5.82 -10.43 2.94
C TRP A 819 6.21 -11.73 3.68
N ALA A 820 5.65 -12.87 3.27
CA ALA A 820 5.97 -14.17 3.87
C ALA A 820 7.43 -14.56 3.60
N LEU A 821 7.88 -14.39 2.36
CA LEU A 821 9.25 -14.64 1.94
C LEU A 821 10.24 -13.67 2.58
N TRP A 822 9.87 -12.38 2.64
CA TRP A 822 10.65 -11.37 3.37
C TRP A 822 10.85 -11.74 4.85
N ALA A 823 9.77 -12.14 5.54
CA ALA A 823 9.83 -12.54 6.94
C ALA A 823 10.70 -13.79 7.16
N ALA A 824 10.67 -14.75 6.23
CA ALA A 824 11.52 -15.93 6.28
C ALA A 824 13.01 -15.60 6.10
N ILE A 825 13.37 -14.64 5.23
CA ILE A 825 14.76 -14.23 4.98
C ILE A 825 15.33 -13.42 6.14
N VAL A 826 14.53 -12.52 6.73
CA VAL A 826 14.99 -11.58 7.77
C VAL A 826 15.03 -12.22 9.17
N HIS A 827 14.60 -13.47 9.32
CA HIS A 827 14.40 -14.13 10.62
C HIS A 827 15.61 -14.12 11.58
N GLU A 828 16.87 -14.16 11.10
CA GLU A 828 18.07 -14.09 11.98
C GLU A 828 18.33 -12.67 12.51
N GLU A 829 17.63 -11.65 12.00
CA GLU A 829 17.68 -10.26 12.46
C GLU A 829 19.08 -9.61 12.47
N THR A 830 20.05 -10.18 11.74
CA THR A 830 21.36 -9.54 11.54
C THR A 830 21.22 -8.33 10.63
N VAL A 831 22.12 -7.35 10.77
CA VAL A 831 22.15 -6.15 9.88
C VAL A 831 22.20 -6.56 8.42
N ALA A 832 23.00 -7.59 8.11
CA ALA A 832 23.15 -8.11 6.77
C ALA A 832 21.87 -8.84 6.29
N ALA A 833 21.22 -9.66 7.12
CA ALA A 833 19.95 -10.31 6.76
C ALA A 833 18.83 -9.30 6.50
N ARG A 834 18.71 -8.24 7.33
CA ARG A 834 17.73 -7.16 7.12
C ARG A 834 17.96 -6.44 5.78
N ARG A 835 19.21 -6.06 5.49
CA ARG A 835 19.57 -5.36 4.25
C ARG A 835 19.27 -6.22 3.02
N GLU A 836 19.70 -7.47 3.03
CA GLU A 836 19.50 -8.36 1.89
C GLU A 836 18.04 -8.79 1.72
N GLY A 837 17.31 -9.02 2.82
CA GLY A 837 15.88 -9.32 2.79
C GLY A 837 15.07 -8.16 2.22
N PHE A 838 15.38 -6.92 2.61
CA PHE A 838 14.75 -5.73 2.04
C PHE A 838 15.07 -5.58 0.54
N LYS A 839 16.33 -5.76 0.14
CA LYS A 839 16.74 -5.72 -1.28
C LYS A 839 15.93 -6.71 -2.12
N TYR A 840 15.80 -7.95 -1.65
CA TYR A 840 15.08 -9.00 -2.35
C TYR A 840 13.56 -8.76 -2.39
N PHE A 841 12.99 -8.26 -1.29
CA PHE A 841 11.58 -7.89 -1.21
C PHE A 841 11.22 -6.75 -2.19
N LEU A 842 12.08 -5.73 -2.28
CA LEU A 842 11.91 -4.63 -3.24
C LEU A 842 11.99 -5.13 -4.69
N PHE A 843 12.96 -6.00 -5.01
CA PHE A 843 13.06 -6.59 -6.35
C PHE A 843 11.81 -7.39 -6.72
N ASN A 844 11.33 -8.26 -5.82
CA ASN A 844 10.09 -9.01 -6.06
C ASN A 844 8.89 -8.07 -6.26
N SER A 845 8.81 -6.97 -5.51
CA SER A 845 7.73 -5.98 -5.63
C SER A 845 7.75 -5.25 -6.99
N ILE A 846 8.93 -5.03 -7.57
CA ILE A 846 9.06 -4.45 -8.92
C ILE A 846 8.60 -5.47 -9.98
N GLY A 847 9.04 -6.72 -9.89
CA GLY A 847 8.59 -7.78 -10.81
C GLY A 847 7.08 -8.04 -10.71
N ALA A 848 6.55 -8.02 -9.49
CA ALA A 848 5.13 -8.05 -9.17
C ALA A 848 4.35 -6.92 -9.85
N ALA A 849 4.85 -5.68 -9.81
CA ALA A 849 4.18 -4.54 -10.42
C ALA A 849 4.06 -4.68 -11.95
N PHE A 850 5.09 -5.19 -12.63
CA PHE A 850 4.99 -5.49 -14.07
C PHE A 850 3.94 -6.58 -14.34
N LEU A 851 3.96 -7.67 -13.56
CA LEU A 851 2.97 -8.73 -13.69
C LEU A 851 1.56 -8.19 -13.42
N PHE A 852 1.37 -7.37 -12.38
CA PHE A 852 0.10 -6.75 -12.01
C PHE A 852 -0.48 -5.94 -13.18
N LEU A 853 0.30 -5.03 -13.75
CA LEU A 853 -0.16 -4.23 -14.88
C LEU A 853 -0.50 -5.12 -16.08
N GLY A 854 0.32 -6.14 -16.34
CA GLY A 854 0.09 -7.10 -17.41
C GLY A 854 -1.21 -7.89 -17.24
N VAL A 855 -1.46 -8.45 -16.05
CA VAL A 855 -2.68 -9.22 -15.77
C VAL A 855 -3.93 -8.35 -15.78
N ALA A 856 -3.85 -7.11 -15.27
CA ALA A 856 -4.96 -6.18 -15.30
C ALA A 856 -5.31 -5.75 -16.73
N LEU A 857 -4.29 -5.49 -17.58
CA LEU A 857 -4.50 -5.21 -19.00
C LEU A 857 -5.07 -6.42 -19.75
N ALA A 858 -4.57 -7.62 -19.49
CA ALA A 858 -5.08 -8.84 -20.11
C ALA A 858 -6.56 -9.06 -19.76
N ALA A 859 -6.92 -8.96 -18.47
CA ALA A 859 -8.32 -9.07 -18.01
C ALA A 859 -9.20 -7.97 -18.63
N ALA A 860 -8.74 -6.72 -18.62
CA ALA A 860 -9.46 -5.58 -19.16
C ALA A 860 -9.74 -5.71 -20.67
N GLN A 861 -8.78 -6.25 -21.43
CA GLN A 861 -8.90 -6.45 -22.86
C GLN A 861 -9.74 -7.68 -23.21
N ALA A 862 -9.61 -8.75 -22.43
CA ALA A 862 -10.36 -9.99 -22.63
C ALA A 862 -11.82 -9.89 -22.15
N GLY A 863 -12.13 -8.98 -21.22
CA GLY A 863 -13.47 -8.85 -20.63
C GLY A 863 -13.83 -10.01 -19.69
N THR A 864 -12.86 -10.82 -19.29
CA THR A 864 -13.04 -11.96 -18.39
C THR A 864 -11.84 -12.12 -17.47
N PHE A 865 -12.10 -12.67 -16.29
CA PHE A 865 -11.07 -13.04 -15.32
C PHE A 865 -10.73 -14.53 -15.40
N GLN A 866 -11.57 -15.34 -16.06
CA GLN A 866 -11.36 -16.78 -16.19
C GLN A 866 -10.20 -17.07 -17.15
N LEU A 867 -9.23 -17.86 -16.69
CA LEU A 867 -8.02 -18.14 -17.46
C LEU A 867 -8.31 -18.96 -18.73
N THR A 868 -9.33 -19.81 -18.71
CA THR A 868 -9.73 -20.66 -19.84
C THR A 868 -10.29 -19.85 -21.00
N ASP A 869 -11.07 -18.81 -20.70
CA ASP A 869 -11.80 -18.03 -21.69
C ASP A 869 -10.96 -16.88 -22.23
N MET A 870 -9.99 -16.43 -21.41
CA MET A 870 -9.11 -15.31 -21.72
C MET A 870 -8.30 -15.51 -23.00
N GLY A 871 -7.79 -16.71 -23.24
CA GLY A 871 -6.98 -17.00 -24.43
C GLY A 871 -7.73 -16.75 -25.73
N ALA A 872 -8.95 -17.29 -25.84
CA ALA A 872 -9.79 -17.12 -27.02
C ALA A 872 -10.16 -15.64 -27.22
N ALA A 873 -10.51 -14.93 -26.13
CA ALA A 873 -10.84 -13.51 -26.18
C ALA A 873 -9.65 -12.65 -26.64
N LEU A 874 -8.45 -12.87 -26.10
CA LEU A 874 -7.24 -12.15 -26.50
C LEU A 874 -6.83 -12.50 -27.94
N ALA A 875 -6.99 -13.74 -28.37
CA ALA A 875 -6.67 -14.17 -29.72
C ALA A 875 -7.54 -13.50 -30.79
N ALA A 876 -8.75 -13.05 -30.45
CA ALA A 876 -9.62 -12.31 -31.36
C ALA A 876 -9.16 -10.85 -31.60
N LEU A 877 -8.29 -10.31 -30.73
CA LEU A 877 -7.87 -8.91 -30.79
C LEU A 877 -6.65 -8.68 -31.70
N PRO A 878 -6.43 -7.43 -32.17
CA PRO A 878 -5.21 -7.03 -32.88
C PRO A 878 -3.96 -7.17 -32.01
N ALA A 879 -2.86 -7.62 -32.61
CA ALA A 879 -1.59 -7.87 -31.90
C ALA A 879 -1.07 -6.66 -31.13
N ILE A 880 -1.17 -5.45 -31.71
CA ILE A 880 -0.69 -4.21 -31.08
C ILE A 880 -1.40 -3.89 -29.76
N LYS A 881 -2.68 -4.27 -29.63
CA LYS A 881 -3.47 -4.05 -28.40
C LYS A 881 -3.04 -4.99 -27.29
N VAL A 882 -2.76 -6.24 -27.64
CA VAL A 882 -2.48 -7.33 -26.67
C VAL A 882 -1.00 -7.45 -26.29
N ALA A 883 -0.10 -7.03 -27.18
CA ALA A 883 1.35 -7.14 -26.98
C ALA A 883 1.85 -6.55 -25.64
N PRO A 884 1.40 -5.36 -25.18
CA PRO A 884 1.84 -4.81 -23.91
C PRO A 884 1.46 -5.69 -22.71
N ALA A 885 0.25 -6.22 -22.69
CA ALA A 885 -0.23 -7.08 -21.60
C ALA A 885 0.60 -8.37 -21.51
N VAL A 886 0.79 -9.04 -22.66
CA VAL A 886 1.60 -10.27 -22.76
C VAL A 886 3.06 -10.00 -22.40
N ALA A 887 3.66 -8.94 -22.93
CA ALA A 887 5.04 -8.58 -22.64
C ALA A 887 5.29 -8.34 -21.15
N LEU A 888 4.37 -7.63 -20.47
CA LEU A 888 4.44 -7.34 -19.04
C LEU A 888 4.30 -8.61 -18.17
N ILE A 889 3.36 -9.49 -18.52
CA ILE A 889 3.18 -10.78 -17.81
C ILE A 889 4.45 -11.63 -17.88
N PHE A 890 4.97 -11.82 -19.10
CA PHE A 890 6.15 -12.65 -19.32
C PHE A 890 7.42 -12.00 -18.78
N LEU A 891 7.54 -10.67 -18.81
CA LEU A 891 8.62 -9.96 -18.12
C LEU A 891 8.61 -10.28 -16.62
N GLY A 892 7.43 -10.27 -15.98
CA GLY A 892 7.26 -10.70 -14.60
C GLY A 892 7.75 -12.13 -14.34
N PHE A 893 7.41 -13.09 -15.22
CA PHE A 893 7.86 -14.48 -15.11
C PHE A 893 9.36 -14.65 -15.35
N VAL A 894 9.93 -13.95 -16.32
CA VAL A 894 11.36 -13.97 -16.66
C VAL A 894 12.20 -13.34 -15.55
N MET A 895 11.73 -12.22 -14.96
CA MET A 895 12.33 -11.63 -13.77
C MET A 895 12.29 -12.59 -12.58
N LYS A 896 11.18 -13.33 -12.41
CA LYS A 896 11.08 -14.36 -11.36
C LYS A 896 12.04 -15.51 -11.58
N ALA A 897 12.33 -15.86 -12.83
CA ALA A 897 13.31 -16.88 -13.19
C ALA A 897 14.78 -16.42 -13.02
N ALA A 898 15.01 -15.18 -12.60
CA ALA A 898 16.34 -14.57 -12.39
C ALA A 898 17.19 -14.46 -13.66
N MET A 899 16.57 -14.11 -14.79
CA MET A 899 17.24 -13.98 -16.09
C MET A 899 17.90 -12.61 -16.29
N LEU A 900 18.96 -12.54 -17.11
CA LEU A 900 19.61 -11.28 -17.50
C LEU A 900 18.64 -10.36 -18.28
N PRO A 901 18.86 -9.02 -18.32
CA PRO A 901 20.07 -8.27 -17.94
C PRO A 901 20.13 -7.83 -16.47
N VAL A 902 19.10 -8.09 -15.66
CA VAL A 902 19.12 -7.66 -14.26
C VAL A 902 20.17 -8.47 -13.48
N ARG A 903 20.91 -7.80 -12.60
CA ARG A 903 21.99 -8.44 -11.84
C ARG A 903 21.47 -9.59 -10.96
N ILE A 904 22.04 -10.78 -11.12
CA ILE A 904 21.62 -12.01 -10.43
C ILE A 904 21.58 -11.85 -8.90
N ASP A 905 22.50 -11.10 -8.30
CA ASP A 905 22.56 -10.89 -6.85
C ASP A 905 21.40 -10.04 -6.28
N TYR A 906 20.65 -9.34 -7.14
CA TYR A 906 19.39 -8.68 -6.78
C TYR A 906 18.19 -9.60 -6.98
N GLN A 907 18.23 -10.45 -8.00
CA GLN A 907 17.12 -11.32 -8.38
C GLN A 907 17.03 -12.61 -7.57
N MET A 908 18.13 -13.04 -6.98
CA MET A 908 18.22 -14.29 -6.23
C MET A 908 18.15 -14.05 -4.72
N HIS A 909 17.70 -15.09 -4.01
CA HIS A 909 17.74 -15.09 -2.55
C HIS A 909 19.18 -14.89 -2.06
N PRO A 910 19.36 -14.17 -0.93
CA PRO A 910 20.70 -13.88 -0.46
C PRO A 910 21.34 -15.11 0.16
N ALA A 911 22.66 -15.22 0.02
CA ALA A 911 23.45 -16.24 0.70
C ALA A 911 23.37 -16.17 2.24
N LEU A 912 22.72 -15.15 2.81
CA LEU A 912 22.48 -15.04 4.26
C LEU A 912 21.17 -15.70 4.71
N ALA A 913 20.26 -16.03 3.80
CA ALA A 913 19.03 -16.74 4.14
C ALA A 913 19.34 -18.17 4.67
N PRO A 914 18.48 -18.74 5.53
CA PRO A 914 18.60 -20.12 5.98
C PRO A 914 18.70 -21.09 4.83
N THR A 915 19.63 -22.03 4.95
CA THR A 915 19.91 -22.94 3.85
C THR A 915 18.69 -23.75 3.38
N PRO A 916 17.78 -24.24 4.26
CA PRO A 916 16.56 -24.91 3.80
C PRO A 916 15.62 -24.03 2.97
N VAL A 917 15.42 -22.75 3.32
CA VAL A 917 14.60 -21.85 2.48
C VAL A 917 15.34 -21.50 1.20
N SER A 918 16.64 -21.26 1.27
CA SER A 918 17.47 -21.09 0.07
C SER A 918 17.34 -22.28 -0.88
N GLY A 919 17.35 -23.50 -0.34
CA GLY A 919 17.09 -24.75 -1.05
C GLY A 919 15.72 -24.72 -1.71
N TYR A 920 14.65 -24.52 -0.94
CA TYR A 920 13.29 -24.47 -1.46
C TYR A 920 13.04 -23.34 -2.47
N ILE A 921 13.62 -22.14 -2.28
CA ILE A 921 13.51 -21.04 -3.25
C ILE A 921 14.15 -21.46 -4.56
N SER A 922 15.39 -21.96 -4.49
CA SER A 922 16.14 -22.44 -5.64
C SER A 922 15.46 -23.64 -6.32
N ALA A 923 14.89 -24.55 -5.53
CA ALA A 923 14.34 -25.82 -5.95
C ALA A 923 12.89 -25.72 -6.43
N VAL A 924 12.07 -24.83 -5.88
CA VAL A 924 10.62 -24.78 -6.13
C VAL A 924 10.14 -23.37 -6.46
N LEU A 925 10.42 -22.36 -5.63
CA LEU A 925 9.79 -21.05 -5.79
C LEU A 925 10.12 -20.38 -7.13
N LEU A 926 11.38 -20.41 -7.56
CA LEU A 926 11.80 -19.79 -8.84
C LEU A 926 11.23 -20.53 -10.06
N LYS A 927 10.77 -21.79 -9.88
CA LYS A 927 10.14 -22.56 -10.95
C LYS A 927 8.76 -22.06 -11.33
N ALA A 928 8.12 -21.26 -10.47
CA ALA A 928 6.88 -20.57 -10.80
C ALA A 928 7.04 -19.68 -12.06
N GLY A 929 8.22 -19.13 -12.32
CA GLY A 929 8.52 -18.36 -13.53
C GLY A 929 8.41 -19.21 -14.80
N PRO A 930 9.29 -20.21 -15.03
CA PRO A 930 9.21 -21.09 -16.19
C PRO A 930 7.89 -21.86 -16.31
N TRP A 931 7.30 -22.27 -15.19
CA TRP A 931 5.95 -22.85 -15.18
C TRP A 931 4.90 -21.85 -15.70
N GLY A 932 4.95 -20.59 -15.25
CA GLY A 932 4.07 -19.53 -15.72
C GLY A 932 4.25 -19.22 -17.21
N VAL A 933 5.49 -19.20 -17.71
CA VAL A 933 5.80 -19.03 -19.14
C VAL A 933 5.12 -20.12 -19.97
N LEU A 934 5.26 -21.40 -19.60
CA LEU A 934 4.62 -22.51 -20.32
C LEU A 934 3.09 -22.45 -20.21
N LYS A 935 2.57 -22.27 -18.99
CA LYS A 935 1.14 -22.26 -18.69
C LYS A 935 0.42 -21.16 -19.48
N PHE A 936 0.92 -19.93 -19.40
CA PHE A 936 0.31 -18.78 -20.09
C PHE A 936 0.56 -18.80 -21.60
N PHE A 937 1.66 -19.39 -22.07
CA PHE A 937 1.86 -19.61 -23.50
C PHE A 937 0.73 -20.46 -24.08
N VAL A 938 0.43 -21.60 -23.45
CA VAL A 938 -0.64 -22.50 -23.90
C VAL A 938 -2.01 -21.88 -23.69
N LEU A 939 -2.27 -21.30 -22.53
CA LEU A 939 -3.56 -20.66 -22.23
C LEU A 939 -3.91 -19.55 -23.24
N PHE A 940 -2.93 -18.80 -23.74
CA PHE A 940 -3.17 -17.76 -24.74
C PHE A 940 -3.25 -18.27 -26.18
N GLY A 941 -3.14 -19.59 -26.42
CA GLY A 941 -3.29 -20.19 -27.76
C GLY A 941 -1.98 -20.60 -28.43
N GLY A 942 -0.88 -20.71 -27.67
CA GLY A 942 0.38 -21.28 -28.12
C GLY A 942 1.02 -20.56 -29.31
N ALA A 943 1.71 -21.31 -30.17
CA ALA A 943 2.49 -20.75 -31.28
C ALA A 943 1.64 -19.89 -32.24
N ALA A 944 0.38 -20.25 -32.47
CA ALA A 944 -0.53 -19.52 -33.34
C ALA A 944 -0.86 -18.11 -32.83
N PHE A 945 -1.02 -17.96 -31.51
CA PHE A 945 -1.24 -16.65 -30.91
C PHE A 945 0.04 -15.81 -30.89
N PHE A 946 1.17 -16.41 -30.48
CA PHE A 946 2.42 -15.67 -30.29
C PHE A 946 3.09 -15.25 -31.61
N SER A 947 2.85 -15.96 -32.72
CA SER A 947 3.35 -15.57 -34.05
C SER A 947 2.77 -14.22 -34.51
N LYS A 948 1.66 -13.76 -33.92
CA LYS A 948 1.12 -12.40 -34.15
C LYS A 948 2.08 -11.29 -33.74
N PHE A 949 3.01 -11.54 -32.82
CA PHE A 949 3.93 -10.54 -32.26
C PHE A 949 5.26 -10.48 -33.03
N GLY A 950 5.18 -10.11 -34.31
CA GLY A 950 6.36 -9.91 -35.17
C GLY A 950 6.75 -11.13 -36.04
N GLY A 951 5.89 -12.14 -36.14
CA GLY A 951 6.13 -13.31 -36.99
C GLY A 951 6.97 -14.38 -36.31
N THR A 952 7.60 -15.22 -37.14
CA THR A 952 8.43 -16.34 -36.70
C THR A 952 9.87 -16.18 -37.19
N PHE A 953 10.83 -16.56 -36.37
CA PHE A 953 12.23 -16.74 -36.73
C PHE A 953 12.55 -18.23 -36.63
N ASP A 954 13.01 -18.84 -37.72
CA ASP A 954 13.25 -20.30 -37.82
C ASP A 954 12.06 -21.17 -37.33
N GLY A 955 10.83 -20.72 -37.60
CA GLY A 955 9.60 -21.42 -37.21
C GLY A 955 9.12 -21.18 -35.77
N GLN A 956 9.90 -20.48 -34.94
CA GLN A 956 9.54 -20.12 -33.57
C GLN A 956 9.03 -18.67 -33.48
N PRO A 957 7.97 -18.37 -32.68
CA PRO A 957 7.54 -16.99 -32.47
C PRO A 957 8.67 -16.11 -31.91
N LEU A 958 8.86 -14.91 -32.49
CA LEU A 958 9.94 -13.99 -32.09
C LEU A 958 9.96 -13.70 -30.58
N PHE A 959 8.79 -13.61 -29.98
CA PHE A 959 8.65 -13.39 -28.55
C PHE A 959 9.31 -14.52 -27.72
N MET A 960 9.08 -15.76 -28.12
CA MET A 960 9.69 -16.92 -27.47
C MET A 960 11.17 -17.03 -27.80
N GLU A 961 11.58 -16.63 -29.00
CA GLU A 961 12.99 -16.59 -29.38
C GLU A 961 13.78 -15.57 -28.55
N ALA A 962 13.20 -14.43 -28.23
CA ALA A 962 13.84 -13.48 -27.31
C ALA A 962 14.10 -14.13 -25.94
N ILE A 963 13.15 -14.92 -25.42
CA ILE A 963 13.30 -15.63 -24.15
C ILE A 963 14.36 -16.73 -24.25
N SER A 964 14.40 -17.50 -25.35
CA SER A 964 15.39 -18.56 -25.57
C SER A 964 16.82 -17.97 -25.61
N VAL A 965 17.01 -16.82 -26.26
CA VAL A 965 18.30 -16.11 -26.34
C VAL A 965 18.72 -15.56 -24.96
N ILE A 966 17.80 -14.89 -24.25
CA ILE A 966 18.06 -14.40 -22.88
C ILE A 966 18.47 -15.57 -21.97
N ALA A 967 17.77 -16.69 -22.06
CA ALA A 967 18.07 -17.89 -21.31
C ALA A 967 19.46 -18.46 -21.69
N GLY A 968 19.77 -18.59 -22.99
CA GLY A 968 21.07 -19.05 -23.48
C GLY A 968 22.24 -18.21 -22.96
N VAL A 969 22.15 -16.88 -23.04
CA VAL A 969 23.17 -15.97 -22.49
C VAL A 969 23.29 -16.13 -20.97
N THR A 970 22.16 -16.25 -20.28
CA THR A 970 22.12 -16.45 -18.83
C THR A 970 22.77 -17.77 -18.41
N ILE A 971 22.55 -18.87 -19.16
CA ILE A 971 23.16 -20.19 -18.92
C ILE A 971 24.68 -20.08 -18.86
N VAL A 972 25.31 -19.43 -19.85
CA VAL A 972 26.77 -19.30 -19.94
C VAL A 972 27.31 -18.37 -18.85
N TYR A 973 26.71 -17.20 -18.69
CA TYR A 973 27.14 -16.20 -17.70
C TYR A 973 27.06 -16.75 -16.27
N ALA A 974 25.91 -17.32 -15.89
CA ALA A 974 25.70 -17.86 -14.55
C ALA A 974 26.58 -19.11 -14.29
N GLY A 975 26.79 -19.95 -15.30
CA GLY A 975 27.70 -21.10 -15.22
C GLY A 975 29.13 -20.66 -14.93
N ALA A 976 29.65 -19.70 -15.71
CA ALA A 976 30.98 -19.14 -15.52
C ALA A 976 31.13 -18.47 -14.13
N MET A 977 30.12 -17.70 -13.70
CA MET A 977 30.12 -17.06 -12.39
C MET A 977 30.08 -18.08 -11.24
N ALA A 978 29.42 -19.23 -11.39
CA ALA A 978 29.41 -20.29 -10.38
C ALA A 978 30.81 -20.85 -10.12
N VAL A 979 31.62 -21.06 -11.16
CA VAL A 979 33.01 -21.53 -11.05
C VAL A 979 33.88 -20.54 -10.25
N LEU A 980 33.64 -19.24 -10.41
CA LEU A 980 34.36 -18.19 -9.70
C LEU A 980 34.03 -18.09 -8.21
N GLN A 981 32.92 -18.67 -7.74
CA GLN A 981 32.50 -18.55 -6.35
C GLN A 981 33.27 -19.52 -5.44
N ASN A 982 33.63 -19.01 -4.25
CA ASN A 982 34.16 -19.84 -3.16
C ASN A 982 33.16 -20.02 -2.01
N GLY A 983 32.12 -19.19 -1.93
CA GLY A 983 31.07 -19.33 -0.92
C GLY A 983 30.16 -20.51 -1.26
N ILE A 984 29.91 -21.38 -0.26
CA ILE A 984 29.15 -22.63 -0.42
C ILE A 984 27.78 -22.36 -1.06
N LYS A 985 26.98 -21.47 -0.46
CA LYS A 985 25.65 -21.12 -0.97
C LYS A 985 25.69 -20.31 -2.26
N LEU A 986 26.65 -19.40 -2.41
CA LEU A 986 26.72 -18.51 -3.57
C LEU A 986 27.02 -19.28 -4.86
N LEU A 987 27.89 -20.30 -4.80
CA LEU A 987 28.12 -21.24 -5.91
C LEU A 987 26.81 -21.94 -6.32
N LEU A 988 26.04 -22.43 -5.33
CA LEU A 988 24.77 -23.09 -5.57
C LEU A 988 23.70 -22.14 -6.14
N ILE A 989 23.70 -20.88 -5.73
CA ILE A 989 22.81 -19.83 -6.26
C ILE A 989 23.07 -19.59 -7.76
N TYR A 990 24.32 -19.28 -8.15
CA TYR A 990 24.64 -19.04 -9.56
C TYR A 990 24.37 -20.28 -10.43
N SER A 991 24.74 -21.46 -9.94
CA SER A 991 24.45 -22.69 -10.66
C SER A 991 22.95 -23.02 -10.72
N THR A 992 22.10 -22.46 -9.85
CA THR A 992 20.63 -22.54 -9.96
C THR A 992 20.13 -21.68 -11.12
N VAL A 993 20.59 -20.43 -11.21
CA VAL A 993 20.21 -19.52 -12.32
C VAL A 993 20.63 -20.10 -13.67
N CYS A 994 21.85 -20.65 -13.74
CA CYS A 994 22.35 -21.39 -14.90
C CYS A 994 21.36 -22.48 -15.32
N GLN A 995 20.93 -23.34 -14.38
CA GLN A 995 20.00 -24.43 -14.67
C GLN A 995 18.57 -23.97 -15.02
N LEU A 996 18.06 -22.90 -14.40
CA LEU A 996 16.78 -22.30 -14.79
C LEU A 996 16.81 -21.78 -16.22
N GLY A 997 17.98 -21.31 -16.68
CA GLY A 997 18.20 -20.98 -18.08
C GLY A 997 17.98 -22.19 -19.01
N TYR A 998 18.47 -23.39 -18.68
CA TYR A 998 18.21 -24.59 -19.50
C TYR A 998 16.72 -24.91 -19.57
N VAL A 999 16.03 -24.86 -18.43
CA VAL A 999 14.58 -25.09 -18.36
C VAL A 999 13.87 -24.09 -19.26
N LEU A 1000 14.13 -22.80 -19.08
CA LEU A 1000 13.43 -21.75 -19.80
C LEU A 1000 13.73 -21.79 -21.31
N MET A 1001 15.00 -21.99 -21.69
CA MET A 1001 15.42 -22.15 -23.09
C MET A 1001 14.69 -23.32 -23.76
N ALA A 1002 14.63 -24.48 -23.10
CA ALA A 1002 13.99 -25.68 -23.63
C ALA A 1002 12.47 -25.51 -23.79
N LEU A 1003 11.81 -24.88 -22.80
CA LEU A 1003 10.38 -24.58 -22.87
C LEU A 1003 10.07 -23.55 -23.97
N SER A 1004 10.97 -22.60 -24.21
CA SER A 1004 10.80 -21.57 -25.25
C SER A 1004 10.86 -22.12 -26.68
N PHE A 1005 11.58 -23.22 -26.94
CA PHE A 1005 11.62 -23.83 -28.27
C PHE A 1005 10.24 -24.28 -28.76
N GLY A 1006 9.29 -24.57 -27.85
CA GLY A 1006 7.92 -24.94 -28.20
C GLY A 1006 7.77 -26.28 -28.93
N THR A 1007 8.84 -27.03 -29.14
CA THR A 1007 8.80 -28.39 -29.70
C THR A 1007 8.44 -29.42 -28.64
N SER A 1008 7.83 -30.55 -29.05
CA SER A 1008 7.49 -31.63 -28.11
C SER A 1008 8.73 -32.17 -27.38
N LEU A 1009 9.86 -32.31 -28.07
CA LEU A 1009 11.10 -32.75 -27.43
C LEU A 1009 11.65 -31.71 -26.45
N GLY A 1010 11.63 -30.42 -26.84
CA GLY A 1010 12.09 -29.30 -26.01
C GLY A 1010 11.26 -29.14 -24.74
N VAL A 1011 9.93 -29.16 -24.85
CA VAL A 1011 9.03 -29.07 -23.69
C VAL A 1011 9.17 -30.30 -22.79
N ALA A 1012 9.27 -31.51 -23.35
CA ALA A 1012 9.47 -32.70 -22.53
C ALA A 1012 10.82 -32.71 -21.81
N GLY A 1013 11.91 -32.38 -22.51
CA GLY A 1013 13.24 -32.24 -21.94
C GLY A 1013 13.31 -31.14 -20.88
N GLY A 1014 12.66 -30.00 -21.14
CA GLY A 1014 12.53 -28.87 -20.22
C GLY A 1014 11.77 -29.21 -18.95
N LEU A 1015 10.61 -29.88 -19.04
CA LEU A 1015 9.81 -30.33 -17.89
C LEU A 1015 10.49 -31.46 -17.11
N MET A 1016 11.15 -32.40 -17.80
CA MET A 1016 11.94 -33.43 -17.13
C MET A 1016 13.12 -32.77 -16.39
N TYR A 1017 13.82 -31.82 -17.02
CA TYR A 1017 14.89 -31.08 -16.38
C TYR A 1017 14.40 -30.21 -15.23
N PHE A 1018 13.22 -29.61 -15.37
CA PHE A 1018 12.55 -28.83 -14.33
C PHE A 1018 12.46 -29.67 -13.05
N VAL A 1019 11.83 -30.85 -13.09
CA VAL A 1019 11.63 -31.72 -11.93
C VAL A 1019 12.96 -32.29 -11.42
N ASN A 1020 13.83 -32.77 -12.31
CA ASN A 1020 15.17 -33.26 -11.93
C ASN A 1020 15.95 -32.19 -11.16
N HIS A 1021 15.94 -30.95 -11.67
CA HIS A 1021 16.58 -29.83 -11.02
C HIS A 1021 15.94 -29.46 -9.67
N MET A 1022 14.61 -29.64 -9.48
CA MET A 1022 13.98 -29.48 -8.17
C MET A 1022 14.61 -30.45 -7.16
N LEU A 1023 14.64 -31.75 -7.48
CA LEU A 1023 15.17 -32.80 -6.59
C LEU A 1023 16.67 -32.60 -6.30
N LEU A 1024 17.45 -32.33 -7.34
CA LEU A 1024 18.91 -32.21 -7.27
C LEU A 1024 19.35 -30.97 -6.50
N LYS A 1025 18.79 -29.80 -6.81
CA LYS A 1025 19.20 -28.57 -6.10
C LYS A 1025 18.76 -28.56 -4.67
N ASP A 1026 17.57 -29.06 -4.38
CA ASP A 1026 17.11 -29.14 -3.00
C ASP A 1026 18.09 -30.00 -2.19
N SER A 1027 18.41 -31.20 -2.70
CA SER A 1027 19.43 -32.08 -2.10
C SER A 1027 20.77 -31.37 -1.88
N LEU A 1028 21.29 -30.65 -2.87
CA LEU A 1028 22.58 -29.94 -2.76
C LEU A 1028 22.55 -28.79 -1.73
N PHE A 1029 21.45 -28.05 -1.63
CA PHE A 1029 21.29 -27.03 -0.59
C PHE A 1029 21.12 -27.67 0.78
N LEU A 1030 20.38 -28.76 0.92
CA LEU A 1030 20.28 -29.48 2.18
C LEU A 1030 21.64 -30.03 2.63
N VAL A 1031 22.44 -30.60 1.72
CA VAL A 1031 23.84 -30.99 2.00
C VAL A 1031 24.66 -29.77 2.44
N ALA A 1032 24.58 -28.64 1.73
CA ALA A 1032 25.23 -27.41 2.18
C ALA A 1032 24.79 -27.01 3.60
N GLY A 1033 23.51 -27.20 3.95
CA GLY A 1033 22.99 -26.98 5.29
C GLY A 1033 23.61 -27.88 6.34
N ALA A 1034 23.72 -29.19 6.05
CA ALA A 1034 24.42 -30.16 6.89
C ALA A 1034 25.89 -29.81 7.10
N ILE A 1035 26.62 -29.49 6.01
CA ILE A 1035 28.02 -29.08 6.07
C ILE A 1035 28.18 -27.80 6.90
N MET A 1036 27.31 -26.81 6.73
CA MET A 1036 27.41 -25.54 7.46
C MET A 1036 27.13 -25.72 8.95
N VAL A 1037 26.18 -26.58 9.33
CA VAL A 1037 25.85 -26.85 10.74
C VAL A 1037 26.93 -27.68 11.41
N GLN A 1038 27.45 -28.73 10.75
CA GLN A 1038 28.43 -29.65 11.33
C GLN A 1038 29.87 -29.15 11.23
N GLY A 1039 30.21 -28.43 10.16
CA GLY A 1039 31.55 -27.94 9.88
C GLY A 1039 31.77 -26.46 10.22
N HIS A 1040 30.74 -25.72 10.65
CA HIS A 1040 30.81 -24.29 11.01
C HIS A 1040 31.58 -23.42 9.99
N ALA A 1041 31.37 -23.69 8.70
CA ALA A 1041 32.07 -23.04 7.59
C ALA A 1041 31.07 -22.46 6.59
N THR A 1042 31.40 -21.31 6.03
CA THR A 1042 30.57 -20.64 4.99
C THR A 1042 31.25 -20.61 3.62
N MET A 1043 32.56 -20.81 3.61
CA MET A 1043 33.42 -20.81 2.42
C MET A 1043 34.02 -22.20 2.20
N LEU A 1044 34.17 -22.61 0.94
CA LEU A 1044 34.77 -23.88 0.57
C LEU A 1044 36.26 -23.96 0.96
N ASP A 1045 36.97 -22.82 0.95
CA ASP A 1045 38.38 -22.75 1.35
C ASP A 1045 38.61 -23.07 2.85
N GLU A 1046 37.57 -23.06 3.67
CA GLU A 1046 37.63 -23.42 5.10
C GLU A 1046 37.51 -24.94 5.33
N LEU A 1047 37.12 -25.69 4.30
CA LEU A 1047 36.80 -27.11 4.37
C LEU A 1047 37.81 -27.99 3.63
N GLY A 1048 37.76 -29.28 3.91
CA GLY A 1048 38.58 -30.30 3.27
C GLY A 1048 38.46 -31.60 4.06
N GLY A 1049 38.47 -32.75 3.41
CA GLY A 1049 38.45 -34.05 4.08
C GLY A 1049 37.13 -34.46 4.77
N LEU A 1050 36.02 -33.72 4.60
CA LEU A 1050 34.74 -34.05 5.24
C LEU A 1050 34.18 -35.40 4.80
N GLY A 1051 34.57 -35.93 3.63
CA GLY A 1051 34.00 -37.17 3.09
C GLY A 1051 34.20 -38.39 3.99
N ARG A 1052 35.25 -38.39 4.83
CA ARG A 1052 35.51 -39.45 5.80
C ARG A 1052 34.67 -39.34 7.07
N ARG A 1053 34.21 -38.14 7.41
CA ARG A 1053 33.44 -37.84 8.63
C ARG A 1053 31.93 -37.81 8.39
N MET A 1054 31.53 -37.41 7.18
CA MET A 1054 30.13 -37.33 6.76
C MET A 1054 29.91 -38.19 5.50
N PRO A 1055 30.12 -39.52 5.56
CA PRO A 1055 30.08 -40.38 4.39
C PRO A 1055 28.71 -40.43 3.70
N ILE A 1056 27.61 -40.32 4.46
CA ILE A 1056 26.26 -40.31 3.90
C ILE A 1056 26.00 -38.98 3.19
N THR A 1057 26.32 -37.85 3.85
CA THR A 1057 26.20 -36.52 3.25
C THR A 1057 27.07 -36.38 2.00
N PHE A 1058 28.28 -36.95 2.03
CA PHE A 1058 29.16 -37.01 0.85
C PHE A 1058 28.56 -37.85 -0.27
N GLY A 1059 27.99 -39.02 0.03
CA GLY A 1059 27.31 -39.86 -0.95
C GLY A 1059 26.14 -39.14 -1.63
N VAL A 1060 25.28 -38.52 -0.84
CA VAL A 1060 24.17 -37.67 -1.31
C VAL A 1060 24.69 -36.56 -2.23
N PHE A 1061 25.72 -35.82 -1.80
CA PHE A 1061 26.32 -34.76 -2.61
C PHE A 1061 26.91 -35.29 -3.92
N LEU A 1062 27.62 -36.42 -3.88
CA LEU A 1062 28.25 -36.99 -5.06
C LEU A 1062 27.18 -37.36 -6.10
N PHE A 1063 26.13 -38.06 -5.70
CA PHE A 1063 25.02 -38.39 -6.60
C PHE A 1063 24.31 -37.15 -7.13
N ALA A 1064 23.90 -36.23 -6.26
CA ALA A 1064 23.18 -35.03 -6.66
C ALA A 1064 24.04 -34.09 -7.53
N GLY A 1065 25.33 -33.94 -7.20
CA GLY A 1065 26.28 -33.12 -7.92
C GLY A 1065 26.64 -33.67 -9.29
N LEU A 1066 27.00 -34.95 -9.38
CA LEU A 1066 27.32 -35.59 -10.66
C LEU A 1066 26.07 -35.67 -11.57
N SER A 1067 24.89 -35.87 -10.98
CA SER A 1067 23.65 -35.82 -11.76
C SER A 1067 23.39 -34.41 -12.30
N LEU A 1068 23.55 -33.37 -11.47
CA LEU A 1068 23.44 -31.97 -11.92
C LEU A 1068 24.42 -31.65 -13.05
N ALA A 1069 25.65 -32.18 -12.98
CA ALA A 1069 26.65 -32.04 -14.04
C ALA A 1069 26.25 -32.75 -15.34
N GLY A 1070 25.33 -33.71 -15.27
CA GLY A 1070 24.83 -34.48 -16.42
C GLY A 1070 25.72 -35.67 -16.76
N ILE A 1071 26.15 -36.46 -15.76
CA ILE A 1071 26.95 -37.66 -16.01
C ILE A 1071 26.04 -38.89 -16.23
N PRO A 1072 26.19 -39.66 -17.34
CA PRO A 1072 25.50 -40.93 -17.54
C PRO A 1072 25.81 -41.95 -16.42
N PRO A 1073 24.84 -42.74 -15.91
CA PRO A 1073 23.44 -42.87 -16.33
C PRO A 1073 22.45 -42.04 -15.49
N LEU A 1074 22.90 -40.96 -14.84
CA LEU A 1074 22.07 -40.20 -13.89
C LEU A 1074 20.97 -39.37 -14.59
N ASN A 1075 19.88 -39.07 -13.89
CA ASN A 1075 18.71 -38.38 -14.47
C ASN A 1075 19.04 -37.02 -15.10
N GLY A 1076 19.97 -36.25 -14.53
CA GLY A 1076 20.34 -34.95 -15.09
C GLY A 1076 20.97 -35.03 -16.48
N PHE A 1077 21.62 -36.15 -16.84
CA PHE A 1077 22.10 -36.39 -18.20
C PHE A 1077 20.93 -36.54 -19.17
N ALA A 1078 19.99 -37.45 -18.86
CA ALA A 1078 18.85 -37.76 -19.72
C ALA A 1078 18.07 -36.52 -20.13
N SER A 1079 17.74 -35.68 -19.15
CA SER A 1079 17.01 -34.43 -19.39
C SER A 1079 17.83 -33.39 -20.18
N LYS A 1080 19.14 -33.22 -19.91
CA LYS A 1080 19.98 -32.28 -20.67
C LYS A 1080 20.21 -32.72 -22.10
N TRP A 1081 20.35 -34.03 -22.32
CA TRP A 1081 20.48 -34.62 -23.63
C TRP A 1081 19.29 -34.24 -24.52
N MET A 1082 18.06 -34.40 -24.02
CA MET A 1082 16.84 -33.98 -24.74
C MET A 1082 16.82 -32.47 -25.03
N VAL A 1083 17.30 -31.63 -24.10
CA VAL A 1083 17.39 -30.18 -24.31
C VAL A 1083 18.39 -29.83 -25.43
N PHE A 1084 19.55 -30.48 -25.45
CA PHE A 1084 20.53 -30.29 -26.52
C PHE A 1084 19.98 -30.73 -27.86
N GLU A 1085 19.40 -31.92 -27.91
CA GLU A 1085 18.82 -32.48 -29.11
C GLU A 1085 17.71 -31.59 -29.67
N ALA A 1086 16.81 -31.11 -28.81
CA ALA A 1086 15.76 -30.17 -29.19
C ALA A 1086 16.34 -28.87 -29.77
N ALA A 1087 17.41 -28.32 -29.18
CA ALA A 1087 18.06 -27.10 -29.69
C ALA A 1087 18.66 -27.32 -31.08
N PHE A 1088 19.36 -28.44 -31.29
CA PHE A 1088 20.00 -28.74 -32.58
C PHE A 1088 18.99 -29.11 -33.67
N GLN A 1089 17.95 -29.89 -33.35
CA GLN A 1089 16.88 -30.24 -34.28
C GLN A 1089 16.05 -29.03 -34.70
N SER A 1090 15.88 -28.06 -33.81
CA SER A 1090 15.15 -26.82 -34.09
C SER A 1090 16.02 -25.75 -34.78
N GLY A 1091 17.27 -26.08 -35.18
CA GLY A 1091 18.15 -25.14 -35.89
C GLY A 1091 18.94 -24.16 -35.00
N HIS A 1092 18.66 -24.09 -33.70
CA HIS A 1092 19.33 -23.18 -32.75
C HIS A 1092 20.70 -23.69 -32.28
N TRP A 1093 21.62 -23.91 -33.21
CA TRP A 1093 22.93 -24.53 -32.94
C TRP A 1093 23.78 -23.72 -31.96
N LEU A 1094 23.69 -22.38 -32.02
CA LEU A 1094 24.40 -21.50 -31.10
C LEU A 1094 23.90 -21.69 -29.66
N LEU A 1095 22.57 -21.70 -29.45
CA LEU A 1095 21.96 -21.90 -28.13
C LEU A 1095 22.26 -23.31 -27.59
N GLY A 1096 22.21 -24.33 -28.45
CA GLY A 1096 22.65 -25.69 -28.11
C GLY A 1096 24.11 -25.74 -27.66
N SER A 1097 25.01 -25.07 -28.40
CA SER A 1097 26.44 -25.01 -28.08
C SER A 1097 26.70 -24.27 -26.77
N MET A 1098 26.02 -23.14 -26.53
CA MET A 1098 26.09 -22.39 -25.27
C MET A 1098 25.67 -23.25 -24.07
N ALA A 1099 24.58 -24.02 -24.24
CA ALA A 1099 24.09 -24.95 -23.25
C ALA A 1099 25.09 -26.10 -22.99
N MET A 1100 25.76 -26.64 -24.02
CA MET A 1100 26.81 -27.65 -23.82
C MET A 1100 28.02 -27.09 -23.07
N ILE A 1101 28.52 -25.92 -23.46
CA ILE A 1101 29.66 -25.24 -22.80
C ILE A 1101 29.36 -25.01 -21.32
N SER A 1102 28.15 -24.55 -20.99
CA SER A 1102 27.80 -24.31 -19.59
C SER A 1102 27.66 -25.59 -18.76
N SER A 1103 27.43 -26.74 -19.40
CA SER A 1103 27.44 -28.02 -18.68
C SER A 1103 28.86 -28.35 -18.20
N LEU A 1104 29.91 -27.92 -18.92
CA LEU A 1104 31.29 -28.02 -18.47
C LEU A 1104 31.55 -27.12 -17.26
N PHE A 1105 31.02 -25.89 -17.25
CA PHE A 1105 31.12 -25.02 -16.07
C PHE A 1105 30.39 -25.62 -14.86
N THR A 1106 29.24 -26.25 -15.08
CA THR A 1106 28.49 -26.95 -14.03
C THR A 1106 29.33 -28.09 -13.45
N LEU A 1107 29.94 -28.92 -14.31
CA LEU A 1107 30.86 -29.98 -13.88
C LEU A 1107 32.05 -29.43 -13.10
N ALA A 1108 32.71 -28.39 -13.60
CA ALA A 1108 33.83 -27.74 -12.92
C ALA A 1108 33.43 -27.23 -11.53
N ALA A 1109 32.28 -26.55 -11.41
CA ALA A 1109 31.78 -26.07 -10.13
C ALA A 1109 31.47 -27.20 -9.13
N VAL A 1110 30.88 -28.30 -9.61
CA VAL A 1110 30.60 -29.50 -8.79
C VAL A 1110 31.90 -30.16 -8.33
N LEU A 1111 32.86 -30.37 -9.23
CA LEU A 1111 34.16 -30.97 -8.91
C LEU A 1111 34.96 -30.09 -7.94
N LYS A 1112 34.92 -28.77 -8.13
CA LYS A 1112 35.52 -27.81 -7.19
C LYS A 1112 34.93 -27.94 -5.79
N PHE A 1113 33.60 -28.03 -5.69
CA PHE A 1113 32.93 -28.25 -4.41
C PHE A 1113 33.31 -29.61 -3.82
N ALA A 1114 33.27 -30.69 -4.61
CA ALA A 1114 33.63 -32.04 -4.19
C ALA A 1114 35.06 -32.10 -3.62
N HIS A 1115 36.01 -31.53 -4.37
CA HIS A 1115 37.41 -31.46 -4.00
C HIS A 1115 37.59 -30.67 -2.72
N ALA A 1116 37.14 -29.42 -2.70
CA ALA A 1116 37.41 -28.52 -1.59
C ALA A 1116 36.67 -28.93 -0.30
N ALA A 1117 35.42 -29.40 -0.38
CA ALA A 1117 34.67 -29.77 0.83
C ALA A 1117 35.03 -31.17 1.34
N PHE A 1118 35.10 -32.17 0.45
CA PHE A 1118 35.09 -33.57 0.86
C PHE A 1118 36.40 -34.33 0.63
N LEU A 1119 37.05 -34.14 -0.53
CA LEU A 1119 38.19 -34.96 -0.95
C LEU A 1119 39.56 -34.36 -0.62
N GLY A 1120 39.64 -33.05 -0.35
CA GLY A 1120 40.87 -32.34 -0.04
C GLY A 1120 41.48 -32.74 1.31
N ALA A 1121 42.63 -32.15 1.65
CA ALA A 1121 43.28 -32.37 2.93
C ALA A 1121 42.35 -31.96 4.10
N PRO A 1122 42.26 -32.75 5.19
CA PRO A 1122 41.41 -32.43 6.34
C PRO A 1122 41.72 -31.06 6.92
N SER A 1123 40.71 -30.18 7.01
CA SER A 1123 40.84 -28.93 7.74
C SER A 1123 40.54 -29.12 9.24
N GLU A 1124 41.01 -28.22 10.10
CA GLU A 1124 40.73 -28.30 11.55
C GLU A 1124 39.22 -28.39 11.85
N LYS A 1125 38.42 -27.57 11.16
CA LYS A 1125 36.96 -27.59 11.24
C LYS A 1125 36.36 -28.94 10.80
N SER A 1126 36.93 -29.57 9.77
CA SER A 1126 36.46 -30.87 9.29
C SER A 1126 36.70 -32.03 10.26
N LEU A 1127 37.74 -31.93 11.10
CA LEU A 1127 38.10 -32.95 12.08
C LEU A 1127 37.14 -33.00 13.27
N GLN A 1128 36.42 -31.91 13.52
CA GLN A 1128 35.42 -31.81 14.58
C GLN A 1128 34.00 -32.12 14.09
N ALA A 1129 33.79 -32.18 12.76
CA ALA A 1129 32.49 -32.46 12.19
C ALA A 1129 32.05 -33.91 12.42
N SER A 1130 30.74 -34.08 12.58
CA SER A 1130 30.05 -35.37 12.66
C SER A 1130 28.95 -35.46 11.60
N GLU A 1131 28.46 -36.67 11.35
CA GLU A 1131 27.37 -36.85 10.39
C GLU A 1131 26.11 -36.09 10.82
N ALA A 1132 25.31 -35.62 9.84
CA ALA A 1132 24.11 -34.87 10.13
C ALA A 1132 23.06 -35.73 10.88
N PRO A 1133 22.21 -35.12 11.73
CA PRO A 1133 21.14 -35.85 12.41
C PRO A 1133 20.10 -36.41 11.42
N LEU A 1134 19.39 -37.46 11.83
CA LEU A 1134 18.41 -38.16 10.99
C LEU A 1134 17.35 -37.23 10.36
N ALA A 1135 16.88 -36.23 11.10
CA ALA A 1135 15.90 -35.26 10.59
C ALA A 1135 16.43 -34.43 9.39
N MET A 1136 17.76 -34.29 9.24
CA MET A 1136 18.38 -33.68 8.06
C MET A 1136 18.68 -34.75 6.99
N LEU A 1137 19.19 -35.93 7.38
CA LEU A 1137 19.56 -36.98 6.43
C LEU A 1137 18.36 -37.58 5.68
N VAL A 1138 17.24 -37.84 6.36
CA VAL A 1138 16.06 -38.48 5.74
C VAL A 1138 15.55 -37.69 4.53
N PRO A 1139 15.29 -36.37 4.62
CA PRO A 1139 14.96 -35.55 3.45
C PRO A 1139 15.97 -35.65 2.30
N MET A 1140 17.27 -35.56 2.61
CA MET A 1140 18.33 -35.65 1.61
C MET A 1140 18.34 -37.00 0.87
N LEU A 1141 18.17 -38.09 1.62
CA LEU A 1141 18.13 -39.46 1.08
C LEU A 1141 16.87 -39.69 0.24
N VAL A 1142 15.71 -39.19 0.68
CA VAL A 1142 14.46 -39.30 -0.08
C VAL A 1142 14.56 -38.56 -1.42
N LEU A 1143 15.05 -37.31 -1.42
CA LEU A 1143 15.21 -36.52 -2.65
C LEU A 1143 16.24 -37.14 -3.60
N THR A 1144 17.38 -37.60 -3.07
CA THR A 1144 18.43 -38.26 -3.88
C THR A 1144 17.93 -39.60 -4.41
N GLY A 1145 17.23 -40.38 -3.59
CA GLY A 1145 16.63 -41.65 -4.00
C GLY A 1145 15.59 -41.48 -5.10
N ALA A 1146 14.72 -40.47 -5.00
CA ALA A 1146 13.78 -40.11 -6.07
C ALA A 1146 14.51 -39.72 -7.35
N SER A 1147 15.60 -38.95 -7.25
CA SER A 1147 16.44 -38.58 -8.39
C SER A 1147 17.10 -39.79 -9.06
N VAL A 1148 17.57 -40.76 -8.28
CA VAL A 1148 18.14 -42.02 -8.80
C VAL A 1148 17.07 -42.87 -9.47
N ALA A 1149 15.88 -43.00 -8.86
CA ALA A 1149 14.76 -43.76 -9.43
C ALA A 1149 14.35 -43.21 -10.81
N VAL A 1150 14.24 -41.89 -10.94
CA VAL A 1150 13.96 -41.22 -12.22
C VAL A 1150 15.12 -41.39 -13.21
N GLY A 1151 16.37 -41.49 -12.75
CA GLY A 1151 17.53 -41.67 -13.62
C GLY A 1151 17.57 -43.05 -14.25
N VAL A 1152 17.26 -44.08 -13.45
CA VAL A 1152 17.15 -45.47 -13.91
C VAL A 1152 15.90 -45.64 -14.79
N MET A 1153 14.79 -45.03 -14.39
CA MET A 1153 13.48 -45.20 -15.01
C MET A 1153 12.88 -43.84 -15.38
N PRO A 1154 13.33 -43.23 -16.50
CA PRO A 1154 12.91 -41.89 -16.91
C PRO A 1154 11.41 -41.81 -17.22
N GLY A 1155 10.77 -42.94 -17.56
CA GLY A 1155 9.34 -43.05 -17.77
C GLY A 1155 8.48 -42.63 -16.56
N LEU A 1156 9.03 -42.64 -15.34
CA LEU A 1156 8.35 -42.09 -14.15
C LEU A 1156 7.97 -40.62 -14.32
N LEU A 1157 8.75 -39.85 -15.09
CA LEU A 1157 8.43 -38.47 -15.45
C LEU A 1157 7.91 -38.36 -16.87
N LEU A 1158 8.50 -39.08 -17.83
CA LEU A 1158 8.17 -38.92 -19.24
C LEU A 1158 6.73 -39.36 -19.57
N VAL A 1159 6.16 -40.37 -18.89
CA VAL A 1159 4.77 -40.79 -19.10
C VAL A 1159 3.79 -39.69 -18.64
N PRO A 1160 3.88 -39.16 -17.39
CA PRO A 1160 3.10 -37.99 -17.00
C PRO A 1160 3.34 -36.76 -17.90
N ILE A 1161 4.58 -36.51 -18.34
CA ILE A 1161 4.90 -35.39 -19.22
C ILE A 1161 4.25 -35.55 -20.60
N ALA A 1162 4.22 -36.76 -21.17
CA ALA A 1162 3.50 -37.04 -22.41
C ALA A 1162 2.00 -36.78 -22.26
N ALA A 1163 1.41 -37.17 -21.12
CA ALA A 1163 0.02 -36.85 -20.81
C ALA A 1163 -0.21 -35.33 -20.63
N ILE A 1164 0.74 -34.62 -20.01
CA ILE A 1164 0.70 -33.14 -19.94
C ILE A 1164 0.75 -32.53 -21.34
N GLN A 1165 1.61 -33.03 -22.23
CA GLN A 1165 1.67 -32.55 -23.60
C GLN A 1165 0.36 -32.76 -24.36
N ALA A 1166 -0.28 -33.91 -24.17
CA ALA A 1166 -1.60 -34.17 -24.73
C ALA A 1166 -2.64 -33.17 -24.21
N ASP A 1167 -2.66 -32.92 -22.90
CA ASP A 1167 -3.57 -31.97 -22.23
C ASP A 1167 -3.33 -30.51 -22.70
N LEU A 1168 -2.08 -30.17 -22.99
CA LEU A 1168 -1.69 -28.87 -23.56
C LEU A 1168 -1.90 -28.76 -25.07
N GLY A 1169 -2.43 -29.80 -25.74
CA GLY A 1169 -2.67 -29.82 -27.19
C GLY A 1169 -1.41 -29.97 -28.04
N MET A 1170 -0.30 -30.41 -27.46
CA MET A 1170 0.95 -30.73 -28.17
C MET A 1170 0.98 -32.19 -28.62
N VAL A 1171 1.78 -32.51 -29.63
CA VAL A 1171 2.06 -33.90 -30.01
C VAL A 1171 2.84 -34.56 -28.85
N PRO A 1172 2.28 -35.57 -28.16
CA PRO A 1172 2.96 -36.20 -27.04
C PRO A 1172 4.21 -36.93 -27.49
N ILE A 1173 5.27 -36.87 -26.70
CA ILE A 1173 6.41 -37.76 -26.89
C ILE A 1173 6.01 -39.23 -26.66
N GLU A 1174 6.61 -40.14 -27.41
CA GLU A 1174 6.48 -41.57 -27.12
C GLU A 1174 7.29 -41.89 -25.86
N ALA A 1175 6.59 -42.29 -24.80
CA ALA A 1175 7.20 -42.62 -23.52
C ALA A 1175 6.63 -43.94 -22.98
N THR A 1176 7.53 -44.82 -22.53
CA THR A 1176 7.16 -46.00 -21.74
C THR A 1176 7.96 -46.01 -20.44
N LEU A 1177 7.51 -46.78 -19.46
CA LEU A 1177 8.12 -46.77 -18.13
C LEU A 1177 9.63 -47.10 -18.16
N ALA A 1178 10.01 -48.11 -18.93
CA ALA A 1178 11.40 -48.60 -19.09
C ALA A 1178 12.00 -48.37 -20.50
N GLY A 1179 11.34 -47.55 -21.33
CA GLY A 1179 11.75 -47.31 -22.72
C GLY A 1179 13.03 -46.48 -22.86
N PRO A 1180 13.58 -46.39 -24.08
CA PRO A 1180 14.64 -45.45 -24.40
C PRO A 1180 14.15 -44.00 -24.26
N LEU A 1181 15.10 -43.07 -24.19
CA LEU A 1181 14.75 -41.65 -24.24
C LEU A 1181 14.15 -41.29 -25.62
N PRO A 1182 13.12 -40.42 -25.65
CA PRO A 1182 12.59 -39.87 -26.90
C PRO A 1182 13.68 -39.06 -27.61
N GLY A 1183 13.77 -39.21 -28.93
CA GLY A 1183 14.80 -38.57 -29.75
C GLY A 1183 15.62 -39.56 -30.59
N ALA A 1184 16.50 -39.03 -31.44
CA ALA A 1184 17.40 -39.78 -32.30
C ALA A 1184 18.47 -40.50 -31.47
N GLY A 1185 18.50 -41.84 -31.53
CA GLY A 1185 19.66 -42.63 -31.10
C GLY A 1185 19.47 -43.64 -29.96
N GLY A 1186 18.24 -43.94 -29.52
CA GLY A 1186 17.96 -45.17 -28.73
C GLY A 1186 18.66 -45.30 -27.37
N TRP A 1187 19.09 -44.20 -26.74
CA TRP A 1187 19.73 -44.24 -25.42
C TRP A 1187 18.75 -44.82 -24.38
N SER A 1188 19.10 -45.96 -23.76
CA SER A 1188 18.34 -46.58 -22.67
C SER A 1188 19.03 -46.34 -21.32
N PRO A 1189 18.52 -45.41 -20.47
CA PRO A 1189 19.11 -45.15 -19.16
C PRO A 1189 19.09 -46.37 -18.24
N GLY A 1190 18.01 -47.16 -18.31
CA GLY A 1190 17.85 -48.39 -17.54
C GLY A 1190 18.93 -49.43 -17.87
N LEU A 1191 19.15 -49.70 -19.16
CA LEU A 1191 20.21 -50.59 -19.61
C LEU A 1191 21.59 -50.10 -19.16
N MET A 1192 21.87 -48.80 -19.33
CA MET A 1192 23.16 -48.23 -18.94
C MET A 1192 23.39 -48.28 -17.41
N SER A 1193 22.34 -48.09 -16.62
CA SER A 1193 22.40 -48.23 -15.16
C SER A 1193 22.74 -49.65 -14.72
N VAL A 1194 22.13 -50.65 -15.37
CA VAL A 1194 22.44 -52.08 -15.14
C VAL A 1194 23.89 -52.38 -15.54
N LEU A 1195 24.34 -51.92 -16.70
CA LEU A 1195 25.73 -52.11 -17.15
C LEU A 1195 26.74 -51.48 -16.19
N MET A 1196 26.47 -50.27 -15.70
CA MET A 1196 27.32 -49.59 -14.72
C MET A 1196 27.33 -50.28 -13.36
N LEU A 1197 26.19 -50.81 -12.92
CA LEU A 1197 26.11 -51.62 -11.70
C LEU A 1197 26.93 -52.90 -11.83
N VAL A 1198 26.80 -53.62 -12.95
CA VAL A 1198 27.58 -54.82 -13.26
C VAL A 1198 29.08 -54.51 -13.27
N LEU A 1199 29.49 -53.44 -13.97
CA LEU A 1199 30.89 -52.99 -14.00
C LEU A 1199 31.41 -52.66 -12.59
N THR A 1200 30.60 -51.99 -11.77
CA THR A 1200 30.95 -51.64 -10.39
C THR A 1200 31.11 -52.89 -9.52
N LEU A 1201 30.20 -53.87 -9.63
CA LEU A 1201 30.27 -55.13 -8.90
C LEU A 1201 31.48 -55.97 -9.33
N LEU A 1202 31.83 -55.98 -10.62
CA LEU A 1202 33.01 -56.68 -11.15
C LEU A 1202 34.34 -56.02 -10.73
N THR A 1203 34.37 -54.69 -10.60
CA THR A 1203 35.57 -53.94 -10.20
C THR A 1203 35.74 -53.81 -8.68
N MET A 1204 34.69 -54.03 -7.89
CA MET A 1204 34.74 -53.94 -6.41
C MET A 1204 35.77 -54.89 -5.76
N PRO A 1205 35.89 -56.17 -6.17
CA PRO A 1205 36.93 -57.08 -5.68
C PRO A 1205 38.35 -56.62 -6.04
N TRP A 1206 38.53 -56.10 -7.25
CA TRP A 1206 39.82 -55.56 -7.73
C TRP A 1206 40.26 -54.33 -6.91
N LEU A 1207 39.33 -53.42 -6.60
CA LEU A 1207 39.59 -52.27 -5.73
C LEU A 1207 39.85 -52.66 -4.27
N ARG A 1208 39.25 -53.75 -3.78
CA ARG A 1208 39.50 -54.28 -2.42
C ARG A 1208 40.87 -54.98 -2.31
N LEU A 1209 41.34 -55.64 -3.37
CA LEU A 1209 42.68 -56.23 -3.46
C LEU A 1209 43.79 -55.16 -3.44
N GLY A 1210 43.52 -53.95 -3.94
CA GLY A 1210 44.45 -52.80 -3.90
C GLY A 1210 44.61 -52.12 -2.53
N ARG A 1211 43.78 -52.45 -1.52
CA ARG A 1211 43.86 -51.83 -0.17
C ARG A 1211 44.99 -52.38 0.71
N GLY A 1212 45.74 -53.37 0.24
CA GLY A 1212 46.93 -53.90 0.92
C GLY A 1212 48.22 -53.11 0.64
N ALA A 1213 48.20 -52.11 -0.25
CA ALA A 1213 49.37 -51.27 -0.51
C ALA A 1213 49.60 -50.32 0.68
N GLY A 1214 50.64 -50.59 1.46
CA GLY A 1214 51.09 -49.72 2.55
C GLY A 1214 51.33 -48.29 2.05
N VAL A 1215 51.14 -47.31 2.94
CA VAL A 1215 51.46 -45.90 2.66
C VAL A 1215 52.93 -45.81 2.26
N VAL A 1216 53.20 -45.63 0.96
CA VAL A 1216 54.56 -45.41 0.47
C VAL A 1216 54.92 -43.96 0.80
N LYS A 1217 55.73 -43.78 1.84
CA LYS A 1217 56.39 -42.51 2.12
C LYS A 1217 57.58 -42.39 1.17
N THR A 1218 57.43 -41.63 0.10
CA THR A 1218 58.56 -41.25 -0.77
C THR A 1218 59.15 -39.92 -0.29
N PRO A 1219 60.47 -39.76 -0.21
CA PRO A 1219 61.07 -38.45 -0.01
C PRO A 1219 60.73 -37.57 -1.22
N VAL A 1220 60.07 -36.43 -0.97
CA VAL A 1220 59.82 -35.43 -2.00
C VAL A 1220 61.14 -34.69 -2.19
N HIS A 1221 61.74 -34.76 -3.39
CA HIS A 1221 62.84 -33.87 -3.76
C HIS A 1221 62.25 -32.47 -4.00
N GLU A 1222 62.04 -31.72 -2.92
CA GLU A 1222 61.78 -30.29 -3.00
C GLU A 1222 63.13 -29.59 -3.07
N CYS A 1223 63.37 -28.80 -4.13
CA CYS A 1223 64.61 -28.06 -4.39
C CYS A 1223 65.01 -27.09 -3.26
N GLY A 1224 65.39 -27.58 -2.08
CA GLY A 1224 65.83 -26.80 -0.92
C GLY A 1224 64.75 -26.34 0.06
N ALA A 1225 63.53 -26.91 0.06
CA ALA A 1225 62.49 -26.60 1.05
C ALA A 1225 62.26 -27.81 1.97
N GLU A 1226 62.67 -27.73 3.23
CA GLU A 1226 62.63 -28.88 4.16
C GLU A 1226 61.32 -29.01 4.94
N GLU A 1227 60.47 -27.97 5.02
CA GLU A 1227 59.20 -28.02 5.75
C GLU A 1227 58.10 -27.15 5.09
N LEU A 1228 57.45 -27.65 4.03
CA LEU A 1228 56.18 -27.05 3.62
C LEU A 1228 55.11 -27.38 4.67
N SER A 1229 54.64 -26.35 5.37
CA SER A 1229 53.51 -26.46 6.27
C SER A 1229 52.29 -27.12 5.58
N ALA A 1230 51.44 -27.82 6.33
CA ALA A 1230 50.18 -28.36 5.79
C ALA A 1230 49.26 -27.29 5.18
N ALA A 1231 49.49 -26.00 5.48
CA ALA A 1231 48.80 -24.88 4.85
C ALA A 1231 49.32 -24.57 3.43
N THR A 1232 50.60 -24.85 3.14
CA THR A 1232 51.24 -24.60 1.83
C THR A 1232 50.91 -25.68 0.80
N THR A 1233 50.64 -26.91 1.25
CA THR A 1233 50.25 -28.06 0.38
C THR A 1233 48.75 -28.15 0.09
N ARG A 1234 47.93 -27.32 0.75
CA ARG A 1234 46.48 -27.33 0.60
C ARG A 1234 46.02 -26.48 -0.58
N VAL A 1235 45.53 -27.14 -1.63
CA VAL A 1235 44.87 -26.47 -2.76
C VAL A 1235 43.44 -26.09 -2.37
N GLY A 1236 43.22 -24.81 -2.12
CA GLY A 1236 41.89 -24.26 -1.85
C GLY A 1236 40.99 -24.22 -3.11
N ALA A 1237 39.69 -24.14 -2.90
CA ALA A 1237 38.68 -23.90 -3.93
C ALA A 1237 39.01 -22.67 -4.81
N GLY A 1238 39.58 -21.61 -4.22
CA GLY A 1238 39.97 -20.41 -4.95
C GLY A 1238 41.10 -20.61 -5.97
N ASN A 1239 41.97 -21.59 -5.73
CA ASN A 1239 43.17 -21.82 -6.53
C ASN A 1239 43.00 -22.96 -7.56
N LEU A 1240 41.97 -23.81 -7.40
CA LEU A 1240 41.80 -25.04 -8.20
C LEU A 1240 41.73 -24.79 -9.71
N TYR A 1241 41.16 -23.66 -10.14
CA TYR A 1241 41.03 -23.28 -11.55
C TYR A 1241 41.58 -21.87 -11.80
N GLU A 1242 42.77 -21.57 -11.29
CA GLU A 1242 43.35 -20.21 -11.34
C GLU A 1242 43.36 -19.62 -12.75
N ALA A 1243 43.93 -20.32 -13.74
CA ALA A 1243 44.02 -19.82 -15.11
C ALA A 1243 42.64 -19.63 -15.80
N PRO A 1244 41.72 -20.61 -15.81
CA PRO A 1244 40.36 -20.38 -16.30
C PRO A 1244 39.61 -19.28 -15.55
N SER A 1245 39.77 -19.20 -14.23
CA SER A 1245 39.12 -18.18 -13.41
C SER A 1245 39.63 -16.77 -13.73
N ALA A 1246 40.93 -16.61 -13.98
CA ALA A 1246 41.51 -15.34 -14.39
C ALA A 1246 40.97 -14.88 -15.76
N LEU A 1247 40.83 -15.82 -16.71
CA LEU A 1247 40.22 -15.54 -18.02
C LEU A 1247 38.75 -15.09 -17.88
N ILE A 1248 37.95 -15.83 -17.11
CA ILE A 1248 36.53 -15.47 -16.87
C ILE A 1248 36.43 -14.10 -16.19
N ARG A 1249 37.28 -13.79 -15.21
CA ARG A 1249 37.27 -12.48 -14.53
C ARG A 1249 37.62 -11.34 -15.50
N ARG A 1250 38.62 -11.52 -16.36
CA ARG A 1250 39.02 -10.50 -17.36
C ARG A 1250 37.95 -10.25 -18.41
N THR A 1251 37.17 -11.28 -18.75
CA THR A 1251 36.14 -11.21 -19.81
C THR A 1251 34.80 -10.71 -19.30
N LEU A 1252 34.37 -11.13 -18.10
CA LEU A 1252 33.02 -10.84 -17.57
C LEU A 1252 32.96 -9.75 -16.49
N ILE A 1253 34.09 -9.35 -15.89
CA ILE A 1253 34.12 -8.33 -14.81
C ILE A 1253 34.92 -7.11 -15.28
N PRO A 1254 34.29 -5.93 -15.45
CA PRO A 1254 34.99 -4.71 -15.83
C PRO A 1254 36.10 -4.35 -14.83
N SER A 1255 37.26 -3.95 -15.34
CA SER A 1255 38.50 -3.69 -14.58
C SER A 1255 38.39 -2.63 -13.47
N GLY A 1256 37.34 -1.79 -13.48
CA GLY A 1256 37.10 -0.73 -12.48
C GLY A 1256 36.43 -1.17 -11.17
N LEU A 1257 35.95 -2.41 -11.04
CA LEU A 1257 35.23 -2.91 -9.86
C LEU A 1257 36.05 -3.90 -9.00
N ILE A 1258 37.32 -4.15 -9.35
CA ILE A 1258 38.21 -5.00 -8.57
C ILE A 1258 38.87 -4.13 -7.49
N PRO A 1259 38.57 -4.27 -6.19
CA PRO A 1259 39.31 -3.55 -5.17
C PRO A 1259 40.79 -3.96 -5.25
N ALA A 1260 41.65 -3.00 -5.56
CA ALA A 1260 43.08 -3.17 -5.84
C ALA A 1260 43.91 -3.77 -4.68
N LYS A 1261 43.29 -4.13 -3.54
CA LYS A 1261 43.97 -4.58 -2.32
C LYS A 1261 44.22 -6.09 -2.21
N LYS A 1262 43.91 -6.91 -3.23
CA LYS A 1262 44.16 -8.37 -3.17
C LYS A 1262 45.00 -8.96 -4.31
N LEU A 1263 45.61 -8.12 -5.16
CA LEU A 1263 46.51 -8.58 -6.23
C LEU A 1263 48.01 -8.35 -5.92
N LYS A 1264 48.34 -7.81 -4.75
CA LYS A 1264 49.73 -7.69 -4.28
C LYS A 1264 49.81 -8.28 -2.87
N GLY A 1265 50.25 -9.53 -2.77
CA GLY A 1265 50.42 -10.21 -1.49
C GLY A 1265 50.14 -11.70 -1.55
N ARG A 1266 50.81 -12.41 -2.48
CA ARG A 1266 51.26 -13.79 -2.29
C ARG A 1266 52.60 -13.92 -2.99
#